data_AF-A0A972LIN9-F1
#
_entry.id   AF-A0A972LIN9-F1
#
_cell.length_a   1.000
_cell.length_b   1.000
_cell.length_c   1.000
_cell.angle_alpha   90.00
_cell.angle_beta   90.00
_cell.angle_gamma   90.00
#
_symmetry.space_group_name_H-M   'P 1'
#
loop_
_entity.id
_entity.type
_entity.pdbx_description
1 polymer ?
#
loop_
_entity_poly.entity_id
_entity_poly.type
_entity_poly.pdbx_seq_one_letter_code
_entity_poly.pdbx_strand_id
1 'polypeptide(L)'
;MFLFIFLFTISIPVLGHPEEGSSGQTKQPGKFTSELRSGDNRTLGRFDLLLPLAQNRNTLFFSDIRFIDVSGAGMEGNLGFGLRQIRPNFVFSGSDWMWGAYVFADRRRTAYRNYFSQFTLGAELSGKNWSFRGNGYLPDRKTITLATIGSPGDGGISLDGTTVILGGGGLLAARERALPGFDVEAGVRFGTLENHELWLYGAYFRFERSGTPKIDGPRGRLEYRMHDLFDWIGSELTLGGEVKEDDINGTEGLALVRFSIPFGPGRKTKRRGLDRRMTEFVQRDVDIVTFAQDINAPVGSLLGPEVEGGSAGARIVTDPETGEPLNVYIVSNGGTGNCTQSAPCAPATAQSDALYGAGDVIVLVDAAGNVIGDVDLTTSVAGQGTARRQLVGGNGDIALNLSSGDTLNLTGLGGRPTLAGSVQLSEDALIFGFDINAPGTAIASNGVTSASIRDLNITGAGNHGIHIQNTNTALVISELNIQNVGGSAFFFEGVTGPVTVGNTIIANSAQGIQINNSTGVFTFGNVSIDNATSGGIDLSGASGAVVFNDVDLTNLGGGAGLSLNASSAIVTMNTLDITGTGAAGSRGVDMRGATGSLTVTNAGAIQNVVTGLDFDATSNAPLSFQNGSISATGGSAINAFGGNLNIVLTRIDATGGANGLNLVNTTGSLTINGGSTLGDGGTLSGSNAAINLSGGSLALTLNDVQIQNYGVDGIRVDNNTGSFIFSDGQIDGAGSTGDGIQITAGAAGTTSVAIAGTAFNNIASDGIDIDGTTSTQVTNSIFNTVGGDGVNISGTSGAIILGDVEAQGGGVTGSTVSTTGNTGSITITNGLTDGILDIARLNLTNETGPLALTNVRMSNMNVTGGSAEITLNNATLTGNAGGFVLNMDGTTGGFLNFTGTSSITQNGGSGIRINNAAGNLDFNGASLDLDNTLIGIDIQNSSGTFNFTNADIAGTTGTAFNITGGTANITYNGNITQGNNASAISINGGHSTGTVTFQNGTISATNGNGLQFDNANGIYNFSGTMTLNGGDAGIDILNGSAGAFTFGNVPIDDGGLTGPGINLAGATNTVNFNDVDITTLGGMTGLSLNGSSATVTMNTLDITGTGSANSTGVDMRGATGVLNVTNAGTIQNVVTGFDFDAASNATLTFRNGTINAGIPVNTVGVTNGTYDFTGSTITKDNNLATATGFGGNFFFIDATGGGTGTANSRASADFAETNSAAGDMLFLVEDGTGNITATNGLQLQDNQQLLGFASGNATVDFTGANPQFLGTFLYT
;
A
#
# COMPACT_ATOMS: atom_id res chain seq x y z
N MET A 1 -54.36 -15.64 -61.67
CA MET A 1 -53.54 -15.99 -62.85
C MET A 1 -53.95 -17.31 -63.51
N PHE A 2 -54.23 -18.38 -62.75
CA PHE A 2 -54.69 -19.67 -63.31
C PHE A 2 -56.09 -19.65 -63.96
N LEU A 3 -57.03 -18.82 -63.51
CA LEU A 3 -58.35 -18.66 -64.15
C LEU A 3 -58.28 -17.83 -65.46
N PHE A 4 -57.32 -16.90 -65.54
CA PHE A 4 -57.05 -16.06 -66.72
C PHE A 4 -56.49 -16.88 -67.90
N ILE A 5 -55.81 -17.99 -67.60
CA ILE A 5 -55.26 -18.94 -68.60
C ILE A 5 -56.31 -19.99 -69.01
N PHE A 6 -57.23 -20.36 -68.10
CA PHE A 6 -58.30 -21.33 -68.37
C PHE A 6 -59.43 -20.75 -69.25
N LEU A 7 -59.78 -19.46 -69.10
CA LEU A 7 -60.83 -18.81 -69.91
C LEU A 7 -60.38 -18.46 -71.34
N PHE A 8 -59.07 -18.41 -71.63
CA PHE A 8 -58.55 -18.22 -72.99
C PHE A 8 -58.36 -19.53 -73.77
N THR A 9 -58.49 -20.69 -73.12
CA THR A 9 -58.27 -22.02 -73.74
C THR A 9 -59.53 -22.85 -73.92
N ILE A 10 -60.69 -22.42 -73.39
CA ILE A 10 -61.98 -23.01 -73.76
C ILE A 10 -62.44 -22.39 -75.08
N SER A 11 -62.06 -23.05 -76.18
CA SER A 11 -62.87 -23.03 -77.39
C SER A 11 -64.19 -23.70 -77.05
N ILE A 12 -65.20 -22.95 -76.58
CA ILE A 12 -66.57 -23.45 -76.53
C ILE A 12 -66.98 -23.56 -78.01
N PRO A 13 -67.14 -24.77 -78.59
CA PRO A 13 -67.83 -24.86 -79.85
C PRO A 13 -69.24 -24.37 -79.55
N VAL A 14 -69.57 -23.16 -80.02
CA VAL A 14 -70.96 -22.78 -80.15
C VAL A 14 -71.57 -23.84 -81.05
N LEU A 15 -72.31 -24.75 -80.42
CA LEU A 15 -73.14 -25.74 -81.08
C LEU A 15 -74.21 -24.94 -81.83
N GLY A 16 -73.97 -24.72 -83.11
CA GLY A 16 -74.83 -23.92 -83.97
C GLY A 16 -74.04 -23.35 -85.14
N HIS A 17 -74.00 -24.12 -86.23
CA HIS A 17 -73.46 -23.71 -87.52
C HIS A 17 -73.94 -22.29 -87.95
N PRO A 18 -73.07 -21.53 -88.64
CA PRO A 18 -73.39 -20.21 -89.14
C PRO A 18 -74.18 -20.34 -90.45
N GLU A 19 -75.49 -20.06 -90.42
CA GLU A 19 -76.16 -19.60 -91.64
C GLU A 19 -76.13 -18.07 -91.68
N GLU A 20 -75.36 -17.54 -92.63
CA GLU A 20 -75.59 -16.23 -93.25
C GLU A 20 -76.92 -16.29 -94.01
N GLY A 21 -78.01 -16.14 -93.25
CA GLY A 21 -79.37 -15.98 -93.78
C GLY A 21 -79.68 -14.50 -93.98
N SER A 22 -79.93 -14.15 -95.24
CA SER A 22 -80.29 -12.85 -95.82
C SER A 22 -81.45 -12.10 -95.13
N SER A 23 -81.16 -11.48 -94.00
CA SER A 23 -81.79 -10.21 -93.63
C SER A 23 -80.74 -9.40 -92.87
N GLY A 24 -80.59 -8.11 -93.18
CA GLY A 24 -79.67 -7.19 -92.49
C GLY A 24 -80.01 -6.94 -91.02
N GLN A 25 -80.40 -7.99 -90.28
CA GLN A 25 -80.71 -7.98 -88.87
C GLN A 25 -79.42 -8.12 -88.09
N THR A 26 -79.03 -7.03 -87.45
CA THR A 26 -77.87 -6.94 -86.59
C THR A 26 -78.06 -7.82 -85.35
N LYS A 27 -77.60 -9.08 -85.40
CA LYS A 27 -77.57 -10.01 -84.25
C LYS A 27 -76.86 -9.34 -83.07
N GLN A 28 -77.43 -9.43 -81.88
CA GLN A 28 -76.83 -9.10 -80.59
C GLN A 28 -75.60 -9.99 -80.31
N PRO A 29 -74.43 -9.43 -79.95
CA PRO A 29 -73.22 -10.18 -79.66
C PRO A 29 -73.29 -10.74 -78.25
N GLY A 30 -72.43 -11.72 -77.99
CA GLY A 30 -72.08 -12.02 -76.61
C GLY A 30 -71.35 -10.85 -75.98
N LYS A 31 -71.40 -10.75 -74.65
CA LYS A 31 -70.68 -9.72 -73.89
C LYS A 31 -69.89 -10.39 -72.78
N PHE A 32 -68.62 -10.05 -72.67
CA PHE A 32 -67.75 -10.47 -71.57
C PHE A 32 -67.41 -9.24 -70.73
N THR A 33 -67.43 -9.40 -69.41
CA THR A 33 -67.07 -8.34 -68.46
C THR A 33 -66.01 -8.79 -67.49
N SER A 34 -65.14 -7.85 -67.15
CA SER A 34 -64.30 -7.89 -65.96
C SER A 34 -64.69 -6.70 -65.09
N GLU A 35 -65.03 -6.96 -63.83
CA GLU A 35 -65.44 -5.97 -62.86
C GLU A 35 -64.57 -6.05 -61.61
N LEU A 36 -64.18 -4.89 -61.11
CA LEU A 36 -63.62 -4.71 -59.78
C LEU A 36 -64.57 -3.81 -58.98
N ARG A 37 -65.00 -4.28 -57.80
CA ARG A 37 -65.69 -3.46 -56.80
C ARG A 37 -64.81 -3.35 -55.57
N SER A 38 -64.68 -2.15 -55.04
CA SER A 38 -63.91 -1.89 -53.82
C SER A 38 -64.67 -0.88 -52.97
N GLY A 39 -64.74 -1.14 -51.67
CA GLY A 39 -65.27 -0.20 -50.68
C GLY A 39 -64.81 -0.60 -49.29
N ASP A 40 -65.45 -0.01 -48.29
CA ASP A 40 -64.91 0.06 -46.93
C ASP A 40 -64.69 -1.32 -46.28
N ASN A 41 -65.54 -2.30 -46.60
CA ASN A 41 -65.54 -3.61 -45.92
C ASN A 41 -65.13 -4.79 -46.81
N ARG A 42 -65.03 -4.62 -48.14
CA ARG A 42 -64.62 -5.70 -49.05
C ARG A 42 -64.16 -5.19 -50.42
N THR A 43 -63.30 -5.98 -51.05
CA THR A 43 -62.97 -5.85 -52.47
C THR A 43 -63.24 -7.17 -53.19
N LEU A 44 -63.90 -7.13 -54.34
CA LEU A 44 -64.21 -8.34 -55.12
C LEU A 44 -63.93 -8.14 -56.62
N GLY A 45 -63.49 -9.23 -57.24
CA GLY A 45 -63.31 -9.37 -58.68
C GLY A 45 -64.41 -10.25 -59.26
N ARG A 46 -65.00 -9.82 -60.37
CA ARG A 46 -66.13 -10.52 -60.99
C ARG A 46 -65.93 -10.63 -62.51
N PHE A 47 -66.18 -11.82 -63.04
CA PHE A 47 -66.16 -12.11 -64.47
C PHE A 47 -67.51 -12.62 -64.92
N ASP A 48 -68.12 -11.96 -65.91
CA ASP A 48 -69.41 -12.38 -66.45
C ASP A 48 -69.34 -12.66 -67.94
N LEU A 49 -70.20 -13.59 -68.37
CA LEU A 49 -70.36 -13.99 -69.76
C LEU A 49 -71.85 -14.04 -70.11
N LEU A 50 -72.29 -13.15 -70.99
CA LEU A 50 -73.62 -13.17 -71.57
C LEU A 50 -73.55 -13.80 -72.95
N LEU A 51 -74.26 -14.92 -73.11
CA LEU A 51 -74.30 -15.73 -74.32
C LEU A 51 -75.69 -15.68 -74.95
N PRO A 52 -75.87 -15.02 -76.11
CA PRO A 52 -77.07 -15.13 -76.93
C PRO A 52 -77.26 -16.59 -77.38
N LEU A 53 -78.32 -17.23 -76.92
CA LEU A 53 -78.66 -18.61 -77.29
C LEU A 53 -79.59 -18.64 -78.50
N ALA A 54 -80.60 -17.77 -78.53
CA ALA A 54 -81.49 -17.59 -79.68
C ALA A 54 -81.94 -16.12 -79.77
N GLN A 55 -82.03 -15.57 -80.97
CA GLN A 55 -82.34 -14.14 -81.14
C GLN A 55 -82.93 -13.79 -82.50
N ASN A 56 -83.72 -12.72 -82.53
CA ASN A 56 -84.16 -12.02 -83.74
C ASN A 56 -84.06 -10.50 -83.52
N ARG A 57 -84.57 -9.67 -84.45
CA ARG A 57 -84.50 -8.20 -84.34
C ARG A 57 -84.95 -7.63 -82.99
N ASN A 58 -85.95 -8.23 -82.35
CA ASN A 58 -86.60 -7.66 -81.17
C ASN A 58 -86.53 -8.57 -79.94
N THR A 59 -86.12 -9.84 -80.07
CA THR A 59 -86.12 -10.82 -78.98
C THR A 59 -84.74 -11.44 -78.81
N LEU A 60 -84.30 -11.58 -77.56
CA LEU A 60 -83.07 -12.25 -77.18
C LEU A 60 -83.35 -13.24 -76.05
N PHE A 61 -83.12 -14.52 -76.31
CA PHE A 61 -82.96 -15.56 -75.31
C PHE A 61 -81.47 -15.77 -75.06
N PHE A 62 -81.04 -15.67 -73.81
CA PHE A 62 -79.62 -15.66 -73.46
C PHE A 62 -79.34 -16.47 -72.19
N SER A 63 -78.09 -16.91 -72.05
CA SER A 63 -77.53 -17.37 -70.79
C SER A 63 -76.60 -16.30 -70.22
N ASP A 64 -76.57 -16.20 -68.89
CA ASP A 64 -75.74 -15.27 -68.13
C ASP A 64 -74.98 -16.08 -67.08
N ILE A 65 -73.67 -16.21 -67.27
CA ILE A 65 -72.78 -17.04 -66.44
C ILE A 65 -71.83 -16.11 -65.70
N ARG A 66 -71.69 -16.28 -64.39
CA ARG A 66 -70.89 -15.39 -63.55
C ARG A 66 -69.99 -16.19 -62.63
N PHE A 67 -68.77 -15.67 -62.47
CA PHE A 67 -67.81 -16.15 -61.49
C PHE A 67 -67.33 -14.95 -60.66
N ILE A 68 -67.42 -15.08 -59.33
CA ILE A 68 -67.15 -14.01 -58.39
C ILE A 68 -66.12 -14.51 -57.38
N ASP A 69 -65.05 -13.74 -57.23
CA ASP A 69 -63.96 -13.96 -56.28
C ASP A 69 -63.89 -12.77 -55.33
N VAL A 70 -63.98 -13.04 -54.03
CA VAL A 70 -63.99 -11.99 -52.98
C VAL A 70 -62.67 -12.06 -52.24
N SER A 71 -62.05 -10.92 -51.89
CA SER A 71 -60.82 -10.88 -51.09
C SER A 71 -61.02 -11.66 -49.78
N GLY A 72 -60.47 -12.88 -49.70
CA GLY A 72 -60.73 -13.86 -48.63
C GLY A 72 -60.89 -15.29 -49.18
N ALA A 73 -61.57 -16.18 -48.44
CA ALA A 73 -61.77 -17.59 -48.81
C ALA A 73 -63.11 -17.90 -49.51
N GLY A 74 -63.89 -16.86 -49.84
CA GLY A 74 -65.23 -16.98 -50.43
C GLY A 74 -65.21 -16.89 -51.96
N MET A 75 -66.04 -17.70 -52.62
CA MET A 75 -66.15 -17.76 -54.09
C MET A 75 -67.59 -18.09 -54.47
N GLU A 76 -68.12 -17.47 -55.52
CA GLU A 76 -69.49 -17.69 -55.97
C GLU A 76 -69.59 -17.91 -57.49
N GLY A 77 -70.44 -18.86 -57.87
CA GLY A 77 -70.79 -19.12 -59.26
C GLY A 77 -72.29 -19.00 -59.48
N ASN A 78 -72.67 -18.34 -60.57
CA ASN A 78 -74.06 -18.13 -60.92
C ASN A 78 -74.31 -18.55 -62.37
N LEU A 79 -75.40 -19.29 -62.60
CA LEU A 79 -75.86 -19.69 -63.93
C LEU A 79 -77.30 -19.25 -64.13
N GLY A 80 -77.52 -18.35 -65.08
CA GLY A 80 -78.82 -17.81 -65.40
C GLY A 80 -79.24 -18.03 -66.85
N PHE A 81 -80.56 -18.00 -67.05
CA PHE A 81 -81.21 -17.95 -68.35
C PHE A 81 -82.25 -16.84 -68.34
N GLY A 82 -82.29 -16.04 -69.41
CA GLY A 82 -83.17 -14.89 -69.53
C GLY A 82 -83.76 -14.72 -70.92
N LEU A 83 -84.93 -14.11 -70.98
CA LEU A 83 -85.61 -13.71 -72.20
C LEU A 83 -85.87 -12.20 -72.14
N ARG A 84 -85.46 -11.48 -73.19
CA ARG A 84 -85.74 -10.04 -73.40
C ARG A 84 -86.47 -9.82 -74.71
N GLN A 85 -87.41 -8.89 -74.70
CA GLN A 85 -88.13 -8.48 -75.90
C GLN A 85 -88.36 -6.96 -75.96
N ILE A 86 -87.93 -6.32 -77.05
CA ILE A 86 -88.27 -4.95 -77.42
C ILE A 86 -89.65 -4.94 -78.08
N ARG A 87 -90.59 -4.20 -77.48
CA ARG A 87 -91.91 -3.92 -78.01
C ARG A 87 -92.00 -2.45 -78.42
N PRO A 88 -92.19 -2.17 -79.72
CA PRO A 88 -92.48 -0.82 -80.17
C PRO A 88 -93.82 -0.32 -79.62
N ASN A 89 -93.92 0.97 -79.31
CA ASN A 89 -95.14 1.63 -78.84
C ASN A 89 -95.80 0.96 -77.62
N PHE A 90 -95.03 0.75 -76.56
CA PHE A 90 -95.56 0.13 -75.35
C PHE A 90 -96.66 1.01 -74.73
N VAL A 91 -97.74 0.35 -74.27
CA VAL A 91 -99.09 0.89 -74.05
C VAL A 91 -99.16 2.16 -73.19
N PHE A 92 -98.16 2.41 -72.34
CA PHE A 92 -98.18 3.51 -71.38
C PHE A 92 -97.26 4.70 -71.72
N SER A 93 -96.55 4.69 -72.86
CA SER A 93 -95.54 5.73 -73.15
C SER A 93 -95.42 6.18 -74.61
N GLY A 94 -96.00 5.46 -75.58
CA GLY A 94 -95.86 5.82 -77.01
C GLY A 94 -94.41 5.76 -77.54
N SER A 95 -93.51 5.13 -76.78
CA SER A 95 -92.11 4.89 -77.13
C SER A 95 -91.79 3.40 -77.04
N ASP A 96 -90.66 2.98 -77.56
CA ASP A 96 -90.21 1.59 -77.48
C ASP A 96 -89.83 1.24 -76.04
N TRP A 97 -90.16 0.03 -75.61
CA TRP A 97 -89.74 -0.52 -74.31
C TRP A 97 -89.29 -1.95 -74.47
N MET A 98 -88.38 -2.37 -73.61
CA MET A 98 -87.91 -3.73 -73.46
C MET A 98 -88.47 -4.31 -72.16
N TRP A 99 -89.05 -5.49 -72.22
CA TRP A 99 -89.35 -6.27 -71.02
C TRP A 99 -88.56 -7.57 -71.04
N GLY A 100 -88.27 -8.11 -69.86
CA GLY A 100 -87.60 -9.39 -69.73
C GLY A 100 -87.91 -10.11 -68.43
N ALA A 101 -87.64 -11.41 -68.44
CA ALA A 101 -87.76 -12.28 -67.28
C ALA A 101 -86.61 -13.29 -67.28
N TYR A 102 -86.15 -13.68 -66.09
CA TYR A 102 -84.99 -14.54 -65.93
C TYR A 102 -85.05 -15.39 -64.66
N VAL A 103 -84.31 -16.49 -64.68
CA VAL A 103 -84.08 -17.39 -63.55
C VAL A 103 -82.57 -17.64 -63.40
N PHE A 104 -82.09 -17.71 -62.16
CA PHE A 104 -80.71 -18.08 -61.85
C PHE A 104 -80.65 -19.22 -60.83
N ALA A 105 -79.63 -20.06 -60.98
CA ALA A 105 -79.17 -21.00 -59.97
C ALA A 105 -77.78 -20.54 -59.49
N ASP A 106 -77.69 -20.32 -58.19
CA ASP A 106 -76.57 -19.67 -57.53
C ASP A 106 -75.92 -20.64 -56.54
N ARG A 107 -74.59 -20.67 -56.49
CA ARG A 107 -73.82 -21.49 -55.53
C ARG A 107 -72.69 -20.66 -54.95
N ARG A 108 -72.78 -20.38 -53.65
CA ARG A 108 -71.81 -19.59 -52.89
C ARG A 108 -71.02 -20.47 -51.94
N ARG A 109 -69.69 -20.30 -51.95
CA ARG A 109 -68.81 -20.63 -50.83
C ARG A 109 -68.58 -19.37 -50.01
N THR A 110 -68.96 -19.39 -48.73
CA THR A 110 -68.83 -18.23 -47.84
C THR A 110 -67.39 -18.09 -47.32
N ALA A 111 -67.09 -16.99 -46.61
CA ALA A 111 -65.78 -16.76 -46.00
C ALA A 111 -65.39 -17.87 -45.01
N TYR A 112 -66.37 -18.53 -44.39
CA TYR A 112 -66.21 -19.69 -43.50
C TYR A 112 -66.09 -21.03 -44.25
N ARG A 113 -65.90 -20.99 -45.58
CA ARG A 113 -65.76 -22.16 -46.47
C ARG A 113 -67.02 -23.02 -46.59
N ASN A 114 -68.17 -22.53 -46.13
CA ASN A 114 -69.45 -23.22 -46.21
C ASN A 114 -70.14 -23.02 -47.55
N TYR A 115 -70.91 -24.01 -47.99
CA TYR A 115 -71.66 -23.94 -49.25
C TYR A 115 -73.15 -23.74 -49.02
N PHE A 116 -73.69 -22.71 -49.69
CA PHE A 116 -75.13 -22.44 -49.83
C PHE A 116 -75.51 -22.43 -51.31
N SER A 117 -76.74 -22.84 -51.61
CA SER A 117 -77.32 -22.76 -52.95
C SER A 117 -78.61 -21.94 -52.94
N GLN A 118 -78.90 -21.22 -54.02
CA GLN A 118 -80.09 -20.38 -54.14
C GLN A 118 -80.67 -20.40 -55.56
N PHE A 119 -81.99 -20.29 -55.64
CA PHE A 119 -82.68 -19.95 -56.88
C PHE A 119 -83.16 -18.51 -56.84
N THR A 120 -83.00 -17.80 -57.96
CA THR A 120 -83.47 -16.43 -58.12
C THR A 120 -84.46 -16.34 -59.28
N LEU A 121 -85.58 -15.64 -59.07
CA LEU A 121 -86.55 -15.32 -60.12
C LEU A 121 -86.65 -13.80 -60.24
N GLY A 122 -86.55 -13.26 -61.46
CA GLY A 122 -86.61 -11.82 -61.66
C GLY A 122 -87.25 -11.38 -62.96
N ALA A 123 -87.68 -10.11 -62.98
CA ALA A 123 -88.28 -9.45 -64.12
C ALA A 123 -87.72 -8.03 -64.29
N GLU A 124 -87.64 -7.56 -65.53
CA GLU A 124 -87.13 -6.23 -65.88
C GLU A 124 -88.03 -5.55 -66.93
N LEU A 125 -88.13 -4.23 -66.83
CA LEU A 125 -88.86 -3.36 -67.76
C LEU A 125 -88.04 -2.09 -68.00
N SER A 126 -87.68 -1.81 -69.24
CA SER A 126 -86.63 -0.85 -69.59
C SER A 126 -86.99 -0.04 -70.82
N GLY A 127 -87.06 1.28 -70.69
CA GLY A 127 -87.22 2.24 -71.78
C GLY A 127 -85.89 2.88 -72.20
N LYS A 128 -85.94 3.91 -73.05
CA LYS A 128 -84.73 4.66 -73.44
C LYS A 128 -84.03 5.35 -72.26
N ASN A 129 -84.81 5.92 -71.33
CA ASN A 129 -84.29 6.69 -70.20
C ASN A 129 -84.71 6.14 -68.82
N TRP A 130 -85.53 5.09 -68.78
CA TRP A 130 -86.07 4.53 -67.53
C TRP A 130 -85.78 3.03 -67.46
N SER A 131 -85.63 2.51 -66.25
CA SER A 131 -85.42 1.08 -65.99
C SER A 131 -86.09 0.69 -64.68
N PHE A 132 -86.84 -0.40 -64.67
CA PHE A 132 -87.47 -0.98 -63.49
C PHE A 132 -87.13 -2.47 -63.44
N ARG A 133 -86.93 -3.00 -62.25
CA ARG A 133 -86.66 -4.43 -62.04
C ARG A 133 -87.10 -4.88 -60.65
N GLY A 134 -87.37 -6.17 -60.54
CA GLY A 134 -87.63 -6.82 -59.26
C GLY A 134 -87.12 -8.26 -59.27
N ASN A 135 -86.61 -8.70 -58.13
CA ASN A 135 -85.96 -9.99 -57.93
C ASN A 135 -86.45 -10.65 -56.65
N GLY A 136 -86.64 -11.96 -56.67
CA GLY A 136 -86.92 -12.79 -55.50
C GLY A 136 -85.89 -13.90 -55.34
N TYR A 137 -85.41 -14.10 -54.12
CA TYR A 137 -84.29 -14.96 -53.77
C TYR A 137 -84.72 -16.08 -52.82
N LEU A 138 -84.47 -17.33 -53.22
CA LEU A 138 -84.92 -18.54 -52.53
C LEU A 138 -83.72 -19.47 -52.25
N PRO A 139 -82.94 -19.22 -51.18
CA PRO A 139 -81.84 -20.09 -50.79
C PRO A 139 -82.31 -21.39 -50.14
N ASP A 140 -81.40 -22.35 -50.06
CA ASP A 140 -81.59 -23.54 -49.24
C ASP A 140 -81.84 -23.20 -47.76
N ARG A 141 -82.49 -24.11 -47.03
CA ARG A 141 -82.79 -23.93 -45.60
C ARG A 141 -81.65 -24.41 -44.70
N LYS A 142 -80.42 -24.52 -45.19
CA LYS A 142 -79.31 -25.04 -44.40
C LYS A 142 -78.96 -24.05 -43.28
N THR A 143 -78.57 -24.59 -42.13
CA THR A 143 -78.00 -23.84 -40.99
C THR A 143 -76.68 -24.54 -40.66
N ILE A 144 -75.58 -23.80 -40.58
CA ILE A 144 -74.25 -24.37 -40.36
C ILE A 144 -73.63 -23.72 -39.14
N THR A 145 -73.13 -24.51 -38.18
CA THR A 145 -72.38 -23.99 -37.03
C THR A 145 -70.99 -23.56 -37.49
N LEU A 146 -70.60 -22.31 -37.19
CA LEU A 146 -69.35 -21.69 -37.60
C LEU A 146 -68.23 -21.91 -36.59
N ALA A 147 -68.57 -21.72 -35.32
CA ALA A 147 -67.67 -21.89 -34.21
C ALA A 147 -68.50 -22.30 -33.00
N THR A 148 -67.93 -23.23 -32.24
CA THR A 148 -68.39 -23.53 -30.89
C THR A 148 -67.25 -23.15 -29.97
N ILE A 149 -67.51 -22.24 -29.04
CA ILE A 149 -66.53 -21.83 -28.04
C ILE A 149 -67.19 -22.10 -26.69
N GLY A 150 -66.43 -22.67 -25.77
CA GLY A 150 -66.87 -22.69 -24.38
C GLY A 150 -67.10 -21.25 -23.96
N SER A 151 -68.29 -20.92 -23.48
CA SER A 151 -68.47 -19.72 -22.69
C SER A 151 -67.39 -19.77 -21.63
N PRO A 152 -66.57 -18.73 -21.46
CA PRO A 152 -66.11 -18.44 -20.12
C PRO A 152 -67.41 -18.30 -19.31
N GLY A 153 -67.76 -19.31 -18.52
CA GLY A 153 -68.12 -18.94 -17.16
C GLY A 153 -66.87 -18.30 -16.55
N ASP A 154 -67.03 -17.51 -15.50
CA ASP A 154 -65.94 -16.97 -14.68
C ASP A 154 -65.09 -18.07 -14.00
N GLY A 155 -64.69 -19.12 -14.72
CA GLY A 155 -63.84 -20.20 -14.26
C GLY A 155 -62.39 -19.74 -14.29
N GLY A 156 -62.04 -18.84 -13.36
CA GLY A 156 -60.64 -18.68 -12.97
C GLY A 156 -60.03 -20.04 -12.58
N ILE A 157 -58.71 -20.08 -12.50
CA ILE A 157 -58.02 -21.27 -12.03
C ILE A 157 -58.46 -21.54 -10.60
N SER A 158 -58.98 -22.74 -10.36
CA SER A 158 -59.60 -23.13 -9.11
C SER A 158 -59.25 -24.58 -8.78
N LEU A 159 -59.49 -25.01 -7.55
CA LEU A 159 -59.26 -26.39 -7.13
C LEU A 159 -60.57 -27.19 -7.22
N ASP A 160 -60.53 -28.36 -7.86
CA ASP A 160 -61.53 -29.41 -7.73
C ASP A 160 -60.93 -30.54 -6.89
N GLY A 161 -61.30 -30.59 -5.62
CA GLY A 161 -60.53 -31.34 -4.63
C GLY A 161 -59.13 -30.76 -4.45
N THR A 162 -58.10 -31.55 -4.75
CA THR A 162 -56.69 -31.13 -4.78
C THR A 162 -56.23 -30.78 -6.19
N THR A 163 -56.92 -31.21 -7.24
CA THR A 163 -56.47 -31.02 -8.62
C THR A 163 -56.78 -29.61 -9.11
N VAL A 164 -55.80 -28.98 -9.75
CA VAL A 164 -55.97 -27.67 -10.38
C VAL A 164 -56.78 -27.84 -11.65
N ILE A 165 -57.93 -27.16 -11.70
CA ILE A 165 -58.79 -27.13 -12.87
C ILE A 165 -58.96 -25.72 -13.41
N LEU A 166 -59.07 -25.63 -14.72
CA LEU A 166 -59.63 -24.47 -15.40
C LEU A 166 -61.14 -24.71 -15.55
N GLY A 167 -61.96 -23.88 -14.90
CA GLY A 167 -63.41 -24.04 -14.87
C GLY A 167 -64.05 -24.00 -16.28
N GLY A 168 -64.98 -24.91 -16.55
CA GLY A 168 -65.69 -25.02 -17.83
C GLY A 168 -67.03 -24.27 -17.85
N GLY A 169 -67.29 -23.49 -18.90
CA GLY A 169 -68.62 -22.91 -19.17
C GLY A 169 -69.35 -23.56 -20.34
N GLY A 170 -70.63 -23.22 -20.50
CA GLY A 170 -71.54 -23.81 -21.50
C GLY A 170 -71.16 -23.47 -22.95
N LEU A 171 -71.54 -24.32 -23.91
CA LEU A 171 -71.16 -24.13 -25.31
C LEU A 171 -72.04 -23.07 -25.99
N LEU A 172 -71.38 -22.01 -26.48
CA LEU A 172 -71.99 -21.01 -27.36
C LEU A 172 -71.70 -21.42 -28.81
N ALA A 173 -72.75 -21.58 -29.61
CA ALA A 173 -72.66 -21.93 -31.01
C ALA A 173 -73.05 -20.75 -31.90
N ALA A 174 -72.08 -20.17 -32.60
CA ALA A 174 -72.36 -19.21 -33.66
C ALA A 174 -72.79 -19.94 -34.93
N ARG A 175 -73.91 -19.54 -35.55
CA ARG A 175 -74.45 -20.19 -36.76
C ARG A 175 -74.45 -19.26 -37.98
N GLU A 176 -74.30 -19.86 -39.17
CA GLU A 176 -74.44 -19.24 -40.48
C GLU A 176 -75.70 -19.75 -41.18
N ARG A 177 -76.51 -18.82 -41.73
CA ARG A 177 -77.76 -19.11 -42.43
C ARG A 177 -77.86 -18.26 -43.69
N ALA A 178 -78.32 -18.86 -44.80
CA ALA A 178 -78.76 -18.10 -45.97
C ALA A 178 -80.18 -17.56 -45.77
N LEU A 179 -80.43 -16.34 -46.27
CA LEU A 179 -81.66 -15.58 -46.08
C LEU A 179 -82.47 -15.48 -47.38
N PRO A 180 -83.73 -15.95 -47.42
CA PRO A 180 -84.63 -15.62 -48.51
C PRO A 180 -84.99 -14.13 -48.48
N GLY A 181 -85.30 -13.57 -49.64
CA GLY A 181 -85.61 -12.14 -49.74
C GLY A 181 -86.03 -11.68 -51.11
N PHE A 182 -86.13 -10.37 -51.29
CA PHE A 182 -86.43 -9.73 -52.56
C PHE A 182 -85.77 -8.35 -52.66
N ASP A 183 -85.62 -7.86 -53.89
CA ASP A 183 -85.32 -6.44 -54.16
C ASP A 183 -86.18 -5.89 -55.30
N VAL A 184 -86.36 -4.57 -55.27
CA VAL A 184 -86.96 -3.80 -56.35
C VAL A 184 -86.12 -2.56 -56.62
N GLU A 185 -85.82 -2.24 -57.88
CA GLU A 185 -85.01 -1.07 -58.25
C GLU A 185 -85.63 -0.31 -59.43
N ALA A 186 -85.62 1.01 -59.33
CA ALA A 186 -85.97 1.94 -60.40
C ALA A 186 -84.77 2.82 -60.76
N GLY A 187 -84.60 3.15 -62.04
CA GLY A 187 -83.48 3.92 -62.55
C GLY A 187 -83.85 4.89 -63.65
N VAL A 188 -83.13 6.01 -63.67
CA VAL A 188 -83.28 7.09 -64.65
C VAL A 188 -81.93 7.44 -65.28
N ARG A 189 -81.95 7.73 -66.59
CA ARG A 189 -80.78 8.05 -67.42
C ARG A 189 -80.69 9.53 -67.74
N PHE A 190 -79.48 10.07 -67.64
CA PHE A 190 -79.09 11.40 -68.09
C PHE A 190 -78.01 11.28 -69.17
N GLY A 191 -78.19 11.99 -70.29
CA GLY A 191 -77.15 12.10 -71.32
C GLY A 191 -76.09 13.11 -70.90
N THR A 192 -74.81 12.83 -71.14
CA THR A 192 -73.71 13.75 -70.80
C THR A 192 -72.93 14.16 -72.06
N LEU A 193 -72.03 13.30 -72.55
CA LEU A 193 -71.27 13.48 -73.80
C LEU A 193 -71.69 12.44 -74.85
N GLU A 194 -71.26 12.59 -76.11
CA GLU A 194 -71.59 11.58 -77.13
C GLU A 194 -71.01 10.21 -76.75
N ASN A 195 -71.84 9.16 -76.79
CA ASN A 195 -71.53 7.79 -76.35
C ASN A 195 -71.26 7.65 -74.83
N HIS A 196 -71.57 8.67 -74.01
CA HIS A 196 -71.47 8.61 -72.55
C HIS A 196 -72.87 8.73 -71.91
N GLU A 197 -73.10 8.00 -70.82
CA GLU A 197 -74.39 7.96 -70.13
C GLU A 197 -74.18 8.00 -68.62
N LEU A 198 -74.98 8.79 -67.91
CA LEU A 198 -75.06 8.74 -66.45
C LEU A 198 -76.41 8.14 -66.06
N TRP A 199 -76.38 7.13 -65.21
CA TRP A 199 -77.58 6.51 -64.65
C TRP A 199 -77.61 6.70 -63.14
N LEU A 200 -78.79 7.04 -62.61
CA LEU A 200 -79.09 7.06 -61.18
C LEU A 200 -80.18 6.05 -60.89
N TYR A 201 -80.00 5.26 -59.83
CA TYR A 201 -80.89 4.19 -59.42
C TYR A 201 -81.23 4.32 -57.93
N GLY A 202 -82.48 4.00 -57.60
CA GLY A 202 -82.96 3.82 -56.23
C GLY A 202 -83.66 2.47 -56.10
N ALA A 203 -83.31 1.73 -55.06
CA ALA A 203 -83.80 0.39 -54.78
C ALA A 203 -84.21 0.23 -53.31
N TYR A 204 -85.02 -0.78 -53.04
CA TYR A 204 -85.26 -1.31 -51.70
C TYR A 204 -85.08 -2.83 -51.72
N PHE A 205 -84.39 -3.36 -50.72
CA PHE A 205 -84.17 -4.80 -50.56
C PHE A 205 -84.63 -5.25 -49.18
N ARG A 206 -85.02 -6.52 -49.06
CA ARG A 206 -85.36 -7.16 -47.78
C ARG A 206 -85.03 -8.65 -47.80
N PHE A 207 -84.24 -9.09 -46.83
CA PHE A 207 -83.86 -10.48 -46.59
C PHE A 207 -84.12 -10.85 -45.13
N GLU A 208 -84.86 -11.93 -44.90
CA GLU A 208 -85.21 -12.34 -43.54
C GLU A 208 -85.41 -13.85 -43.40
N ARG A 209 -85.02 -14.39 -42.25
CA ARG A 209 -85.25 -15.78 -41.84
C ARG A 209 -85.47 -15.84 -40.33
N SER A 210 -86.22 -16.83 -39.86
CA SER A 210 -86.38 -17.05 -38.42
C SER A 210 -85.02 -17.29 -37.75
N GLY A 211 -84.79 -16.61 -36.62
CA GLY A 211 -83.57 -16.68 -35.82
C GLY A 211 -82.37 -15.92 -36.39
N THR A 212 -82.57 -15.00 -37.33
CA THR A 212 -81.56 -14.03 -37.78
C THR A 212 -82.17 -12.63 -37.70
N PRO A 213 -81.35 -11.56 -37.64
CA PRO A 213 -81.87 -10.22 -37.88
C PRO A 213 -82.44 -10.11 -39.30
N LYS A 214 -83.38 -9.17 -39.46
CA LYS A 214 -83.88 -8.73 -40.77
C LYS A 214 -82.85 -7.78 -41.38
N ILE A 215 -82.49 -8.02 -42.64
CA ILE A 215 -81.59 -7.17 -43.43
C ILE A 215 -82.42 -6.52 -44.53
N ASP A 216 -82.85 -5.28 -44.31
CA ASP A 216 -83.62 -4.50 -45.27
C ASP A 216 -83.26 -3.03 -45.25
N GLY A 217 -83.43 -2.38 -46.40
CA GLY A 217 -83.15 -0.96 -46.47
C GLY A 217 -83.07 -0.39 -47.87
N PRO A 218 -82.88 0.94 -47.97
CA PRO A 218 -82.72 1.63 -49.24
C PRO A 218 -81.31 1.40 -49.82
N ARG A 219 -81.24 1.38 -51.15
CA ARG A 219 -79.99 1.33 -51.90
C ARG A 219 -80.02 2.36 -53.02
N GLY A 220 -79.00 3.21 -53.08
CA GLY A 220 -78.77 4.13 -54.17
C GLY A 220 -77.57 3.69 -55.01
N ARG A 221 -77.67 3.79 -56.34
CA ARG A 221 -76.53 3.50 -57.23
C ARG A 221 -76.43 4.51 -58.34
N LEU A 222 -75.21 4.95 -58.64
CA LEU A 222 -74.90 5.77 -59.80
C LEU A 222 -73.91 5.05 -60.71
N GLU A 223 -74.09 5.17 -62.01
CA GLU A 223 -73.18 4.61 -63.00
C GLU A 223 -72.93 5.59 -64.15
N TYR A 224 -71.67 5.95 -64.34
CA TYR A 224 -71.18 6.66 -65.51
C TYR A 224 -70.61 5.65 -66.51
N ARG A 225 -71.32 5.47 -67.64
CA ARG A 225 -71.00 4.49 -68.66
C ARG A 225 -70.44 5.17 -69.90
N MET A 226 -69.26 4.76 -70.31
CA MET A 226 -68.54 5.26 -71.47
C MET A 226 -68.50 4.15 -72.50
N HIS A 227 -69.16 4.37 -73.64
CA HIS A 227 -69.33 3.35 -74.67
C HIS A 227 -68.39 3.59 -75.84
N ASP A 228 -68.04 2.52 -76.54
CA ASP A 228 -67.21 2.52 -77.74
C ASP A 228 -65.80 3.11 -77.48
N LEU A 229 -65.18 2.77 -76.34
CA LEU A 229 -63.86 3.25 -75.92
C LEU A 229 -62.71 2.63 -76.72
N PHE A 230 -61.65 3.42 -76.94
CA PHE A 230 -60.42 3.03 -77.67
C PHE A 230 -60.69 2.44 -79.07
N ASP A 231 -61.69 3.00 -79.79
CA ASP A 231 -62.17 2.55 -81.10
C ASP A 231 -62.70 1.11 -81.17
N TRP A 232 -62.93 0.47 -80.02
CA TRP A 232 -63.54 -0.86 -79.95
C TRP A 232 -65.07 -0.73 -79.91
N ILE A 233 -65.70 -0.87 -81.08
CA ILE A 233 -67.16 -0.78 -81.22
C ILE A 233 -67.85 -1.80 -80.29
N GLY A 234 -68.75 -1.29 -79.45
CA GLY A 234 -69.52 -2.05 -78.46
C GLY A 234 -68.79 -2.34 -77.14
N SER A 235 -67.56 -1.83 -76.95
CA SER A 235 -66.91 -1.84 -75.64
C SER A 235 -67.58 -0.85 -74.68
N GLU A 236 -67.46 -1.08 -73.38
CA GLU A 236 -68.04 -0.21 -72.36
C GLU A 236 -67.17 -0.20 -71.11
N LEU A 237 -66.72 0.97 -70.67
CA LEU A 237 -66.16 1.18 -69.33
C LEU A 237 -67.22 1.88 -68.48
N THR A 238 -67.51 1.29 -67.34
CA THR A 238 -68.47 1.81 -66.38
C THR A 238 -67.76 2.13 -65.09
N LEU A 239 -67.89 3.37 -64.65
CA LEU A 239 -67.46 3.86 -63.35
C LEU A 239 -68.72 4.06 -62.51
N GLY A 240 -68.81 3.44 -61.34
CA GLY A 240 -70.02 3.48 -60.53
C GLY A 240 -69.75 3.64 -59.05
N GLY A 241 -70.79 4.06 -58.35
CA GLY A 241 -70.84 4.12 -56.89
C GLY A 241 -72.18 3.55 -56.41
N GLU A 242 -72.16 2.70 -55.40
CA GLU A 242 -73.35 2.14 -54.75
C GLU A 242 -73.27 2.47 -53.26
N VAL A 243 -74.37 2.97 -52.69
CA VAL A 243 -74.54 3.19 -51.25
C VAL A 243 -75.79 2.45 -50.84
N LYS A 244 -75.70 1.63 -49.80
CA LYS A 244 -76.84 1.00 -49.16
C LYS A 244 -76.77 1.25 -47.66
N GLU A 245 -77.94 1.33 -47.05
CA GLU A 245 -78.10 1.39 -45.61
C GLU A 245 -78.93 0.19 -45.18
N ASP A 246 -78.50 -0.52 -44.15
CA ASP A 246 -79.35 -1.44 -43.40
C ASP A 246 -78.96 -1.44 -41.93
N ASP A 247 -79.91 -1.78 -41.05
CA ASP A 247 -79.74 -1.70 -39.60
C ASP A 247 -78.66 -2.67 -39.05
N ILE A 248 -78.14 -3.60 -39.87
CA ILE A 248 -77.18 -4.63 -39.46
C ILE A 248 -75.76 -4.31 -39.92
N ASN A 249 -75.58 -3.88 -41.17
CA ASN A 249 -74.28 -3.56 -41.75
C ASN A 249 -73.98 -2.06 -41.78
N GLY A 250 -74.95 -1.21 -41.42
CA GLY A 250 -74.84 0.25 -41.48
C GLY A 250 -74.75 0.78 -42.91
N THR A 251 -74.17 1.96 -43.07
CA THR A 251 -73.93 2.56 -44.39
C THR A 251 -72.73 1.89 -45.06
N GLU A 252 -72.96 1.22 -46.19
CA GLU A 252 -71.88 0.66 -47.01
C GLU A 252 -71.77 1.42 -48.33
N GLY A 253 -70.60 2.01 -48.59
CA GLY A 253 -70.23 2.61 -49.86
C GLY A 253 -69.31 1.71 -50.68
N LEU A 254 -69.64 1.50 -51.96
CA LEU A 254 -68.85 0.69 -52.90
C LEU A 254 -68.58 1.48 -54.18
N ALA A 255 -67.32 1.59 -54.56
CA ALA A 255 -66.89 2.07 -55.87
C ALA A 255 -66.73 0.89 -56.84
N LEU A 256 -67.10 1.11 -58.11
CA LEU A 256 -67.11 0.11 -59.17
C LEU A 256 -66.33 0.61 -60.38
N VAL A 257 -65.48 -0.26 -60.93
CA VAL A 257 -64.91 -0.14 -62.27
C VAL A 257 -65.20 -1.43 -63.02
N ARG A 258 -65.97 -1.34 -64.11
CA ARG A 258 -66.32 -2.47 -64.97
C ARG A 258 -65.90 -2.20 -66.40
N PHE A 259 -65.12 -3.11 -66.98
CA PHE A 259 -64.80 -3.08 -68.40
C PHE A 259 -65.50 -4.24 -69.12
N SER A 260 -66.19 -3.91 -70.22
CA SER A 260 -66.98 -4.84 -71.00
C SER A 260 -66.55 -4.85 -72.45
N ILE A 261 -66.48 -6.04 -73.06
CA ILE A 261 -66.16 -6.21 -74.47
C ILE A 261 -67.16 -7.15 -75.16
N PRO A 262 -67.60 -6.84 -76.39
CA PRO A 262 -68.48 -7.70 -77.16
C PRO A 262 -67.67 -8.79 -77.89
N PHE A 263 -68.24 -9.99 -78.01
CA PHE A 263 -67.68 -11.09 -78.77
C PHE A 263 -68.75 -11.82 -79.59
N GLY A 264 -68.32 -12.63 -80.56
CA GLY A 264 -69.23 -13.35 -81.46
C GLY A 264 -69.87 -12.48 -82.56
N PRO A 265 -70.88 -13.03 -83.26
CA PRO A 265 -71.54 -12.36 -84.38
C PRO A 265 -72.19 -11.04 -83.97
N GLY A 266 -72.01 -9.98 -84.77
CA GLY A 266 -72.56 -8.65 -84.47
C GLY A 266 -71.72 -7.77 -83.53
N ARG A 267 -70.48 -8.18 -83.20
CA ARG A 267 -69.54 -7.38 -82.39
C ARG A 267 -69.06 -6.07 -83.03
N LYS A 268 -69.08 -5.97 -84.37
CA LYS A 268 -68.64 -4.77 -85.11
C LYS A 268 -69.77 -3.75 -85.38
N THR A 269 -70.99 -4.01 -84.92
CA THR A 269 -72.14 -3.14 -85.16
C THR A 269 -72.32 -2.17 -84.00
N LYS A 270 -72.26 -0.86 -84.28
CA LYS A 270 -72.57 0.18 -83.29
C LYS A 270 -74.07 0.18 -82.99
N ARG A 271 -74.47 -0.21 -81.77
CA ARG A 271 -75.87 -0.16 -81.29
C ARG A 271 -76.09 1.03 -80.38
N ARG A 272 -77.31 1.58 -80.37
CA ARG A 272 -77.74 2.72 -79.54
C ARG A 272 -79.13 2.44 -78.95
N GLY A 273 -79.48 3.12 -77.86
CA GLY A 273 -80.81 3.00 -77.25
C GLY A 273 -81.11 1.58 -76.74
N LEU A 274 -82.36 1.11 -76.91
CA LEU A 274 -82.81 -0.18 -76.40
C LEU A 274 -82.08 -1.37 -77.02
N ASP A 275 -81.66 -1.27 -78.28
CA ASP A 275 -80.90 -2.33 -78.95
C ASP A 275 -79.56 -2.59 -78.27
N ARG A 276 -78.92 -1.56 -77.68
CA ARG A 276 -77.70 -1.72 -76.88
C ARG A 276 -78.00 -2.39 -75.54
N ARG A 277 -79.17 -2.11 -74.96
CA ARG A 277 -79.58 -2.62 -73.65
C ARG A 277 -79.94 -4.11 -73.66
N MET A 278 -80.23 -4.69 -74.82
CA MET A 278 -80.58 -6.11 -74.96
C MET A 278 -79.48 -7.04 -74.42
N THR A 279 -78.21 -6.62 -74.49
CA THR A 279 -77.05 -7.37 -74.00
C THR A 279 -76.49 -6.83 -72.69
N GLU A 280 -77.25 -6.02 -71.93
CA GLU A 280 -76.85 -5.64 -70.57
C GLU A 280 -76.87 -6.86 -69.65
N PHE A 281 -75.91 -7.01 -68.74
CA PHE A 281 -76.01 -8.10 -67.77
C PHE A 281 -77.25 -7.93 -66.89
N VAL A 282 -77.87 -9.04 -66.48
CA VAL A 282 -79.02 -9.00 -65.58
C VAL A 282 -78.62 -8.32 -64.26
N GLN A 283 -79.39 -7.34 -63.82
CA GLN A 283 -79.12 -6.67 -62.55
C GLN A 283 -79.98 -7.29 -61.44
N ARG A 284 -79.29 -7.95 -60.52
CA ARG A 284 -79.79 -8.59 -59.31
C ARG A 284 -78.70 -8.49 -58.24
N ASP A 285 -79.04 -8.74 -56.99
CA ASP A 285 -78.04 -9.07 -55.97
C ASP A 285 -77.38 -10.38 -56.40
N VAL A 286 -76.06 -10.35 -56.52
CA VAL A 286 -75.28 -11.47 -57.05
C VAL A 286 -74.79 -12.40 -55.96
N ASP A 287 -74.77 -11.93 -54.72
CA ASP A 287 -74.35 -12.72 -53.57
C ASP A 287 -75.55 -13.47 -52.99
N ILE A 288 -75.38 -14.75 -52.63
CA ILE A 288 -76.34 -15.39 -51.71
C ILE A 288 -76.23 -14.69 -50.36
N VAL A 289 -77.21 -13.86 -49.98
CA VAL A 289 -77.20 -13.14 -48.70
C VAL A 289 -77.20 -14.15 -47.54
N THR A 290 -76.13 -14.16 -46.77
CA THR A 290 -75.93 -15.01 -45.61
C THR A 290 -75.71 -14.15 -44.38
N PHE A 291 -76.27 -14.57 -43.26
CA PHE A 291 -75.97 -13.99 -41.95
C PHE A 291 -75.17 -15.00 -41.13
N ALA A 292 -74.02 -14.56 -40.63
CA ALA A 292 -73.18 -15.28 -39.70
C ALA A 292 -73.30 -14.59 -38.34
N GLN A 293 -73.71 -15.34 -37.32
CA GLN A 293 -73.66 -14.83 -35.95
C GLN A 293 -72.20 -14.61 -35.55
N ASP A 294 -71.95 -13.51 -34.85
CA ASP A 294 -70.66 -13.25 -34.23
C ASP A 294 -70.65 -13.96 -32.88
N ILE A 295 -69.66 -14.81 -32.65
CA ILE A 295 -69.53 -15.53 -31.38
C ILE A 295 -69.22 -14.60 -30.20
N ASN A 296 -68.77 -13.37 -30.46
CA ASN A 296 -68.48 -12.35 -29.45
C ASN A 296 -69.63 -11.37 -29.20
N ALA A 297 -70.72 -11.44 -29.97
CA ALA A 297 -71.90 -10.59 -29.76
C ALA A 297 -72.77 -11.12 -28.59
N PRO A 298 -73.62 -10.29 -27.95
CA PRO A 298 -74.35 -10.68 -26.74
C PRO A 298 -75.19 -11.95 -26.91
N VAL A 299 -75.00 -12.93 -26.01
CA VAL A 299 -75.73 -14.21 -26.00
C VAL A 299 -77.24 -13.98 -25.87
N GLY A 300 -78.05 -14.63 -26.72
CA GLY A 300 -79.51 -14.46 -26.76
C GLY A 300 -80.00 -13.29 -27.62
N SER A 301 -79.10 -12.46 -28.16
CA SER A 301 -79.44 -11.51 -29.24
C SER A 301 -79.49 -12.22 -30.59
N LEU A 302 -80.20 -11.65 -31.58
CA LEU A 302 -80.20 -12.18 -32.95
C LEU A 302 -78.82 -12.12 -33.63
N LEU A 303 -77.90 -11.28 -33.11
CA LEU A 303 -76.53 -11.12 -33.61
C LEU A 303 -75.51 -12.08 -32.97
N GLY A 304 -75.77 -12.49 -31.73
CA GLY A 304 -74.88 -13.31 -30.92
C GLY A 304 -75.09 -14.81 -31.07
N PRO A 305 -74.25 -15.63 -30.42
CA PRO A 305 -74.30 -17.08 -30.52
C PRO A 305 -75.53 -17.67 -29.80
N GLU A 306 -76.00 -18.82 -30.29
CA GLU A 306 -77.09 -19.58 -29.69
C GLU A 306 -76.54 -20.55 -28.63
N VAL A 307 -77.27 -20.75 -27.53
CA VAL A 307 -76.89 -21.71 -26.47
C VAL A 307 -77.15 -23.13 -26.96
N GLU A 308 -76.11 -23.96 -27.04
CA GLU A 308 -76.23 -25.39 -27.35
C GLU A 308 -76.03 -26.18 -26.06
N GLY A 309 -77.08 -26.85 -25.59
CA GLY A 309 -77.09 -27.52 -24.28
C GLY A 309 -76.06 -28.64 -24.19
N GLY A 310 -75.03 -28.43 -23.36
CA GLY A 310 -74.04 -29.42 -22.97
C GLY A 310 -72.91 -28.78 -22.15
N SER A 311 -72.68 -29.24 -20.93
CA SER A 311 -71.58 -28.79 -20.07
C SER A 311 -70.25 -29.29 -20.63
N ALA A 312 -69.31 -28.41 -20.98
CA ALA A 312 -67.91 -28.80 -21.10
C ALA A 312 -67.36 -28.97 -19.68
N GLY A 313 -66.93 -30.18 -19.32
CA GLY A 313 -66.34 -30.45 -18.01
C GLY A 313 -65.10 -29.58 -17.75
N ALA A 314 -64.80 -29.33 -16.48
CA ALA A 314 -63.58 -28.65 -16.09
C ALA A 314 -62.34 -29.35 -16.67
N ARG A 315 -61.36 -28.57 -17.14
CA ARG A 315 -60.11 -29.10 -17.72
C ARG A 315 -59.02 -29.13 -16.65
N ILE A 316 -58.39 -30.28 -16.46
CA ILE A 316 -57.21 -30.43 -15.60
C ILE A 316 -56.05 -29.59 -16.17
N VAL A 317 -55.40 -28.80 -15.32
CA VAL A 317 -54.13 -28.11 -15.64
C VAL A 317 -52.99 -29.10 -15.40
N THR A 318 -52.03 -29.18 -16.31
CA THR A 318 -50.92 -30.14 -16.27
C THR A 318 -49.56 -29.44 -16.24
N ASP A 319 -48.55 -30.08 -15.65
CA ASP A 319 -47.15 -29.65 -15.75
C ASP A 319 -46.70 -29.67 -17.22
N PRO A 320 -46.08 -28.59 -17.72
CA PRO A 320 -45.76 -28.46 -19.14
C PRO A 320 -44.61 -29.35 -19.61
N GLU A 321 -43.78 -29.89 -18.71
CA GLU A 321 -42.65 -30.74 -19.08
C GLU A 321 -42.96 -32.24 -18.90
N THR A 322 -43.71 -32.64 -17.86
CA THR A 322 -44.07 -34.06 -17.66
C THR A 322 -45.45 -34.43 -18.22
N GLY A 323 -46.34 -33.46 -18.40
CA GLY A 323 -47.74 -33.71 -18.77
C GLY A 323 -48.62 -34.27 -17.64
N GLU A 324 -48.10 -34.32 -16.41
CA GLU A 324 -48.81 -34.78 -15.22
C GLU A 324 -49.84 -33.74 -14.73
N PRO A 325 -51.00 -34.13 -14.17
CA PRO A 325 -51.93 -33.19 -13.53
C PRO A 325 -51.26 -32.40 -12.41
N LEU A 326 -51.50 -31.09 -12.34
CA LEU A 326 -51.07 -30.26 -11.22
C LEU A 326 -52.07 -30.36 -10.07
N ASN A 327 -51.55 -30.61 -8.87
CA ASN A 327 -52.31 -30.70 -7.65
C ASN A 327 -51.76 -29.74 -6.58
N VAL A 328 -52.67 -29.24 -5.74
CA VAL A 328 -52.38 -28.42 -4.58
C VAL A 328 -52.94 -29.09 -3.33
N TYR A 329 -52.05 -29.47 -2.43
CA TYR A 329 -52.37 -30.18 -1.19
C TYR A 329 -52.33 -29.20 -0.01
N ILE A 330 -53.47 -28.97 0.63
CA ILE A 330 -53.56 -28.14 1.84
C ILE A 330 -53.30 -29.02 3.07
N VAL A 331 -52.29 -28.64 3.86
CA VAL A 331 -51.75 -29.44 4.97
C VAL A 331 -51.82 -28.66 6.28
N SER A 332 -52.33 -29.29 7.34
CA SER A 332 -52.42 -28.71 8.68
C SER A 332 -51.95 -29.68 9.77
N ASN A 333 -51.73 -29.18 10.98
CA ASN A 333 -51.42 -30.01 12.14
C ASN A 333 -52.51 -31.06 12.42
N GLY A 334 -52.14 -32.33 12.53
CA GLY A 334 -53.04 -33.44 12.86
C GLY A 334 -54.16 -33.71 11.84
N GLY A 335 -54.05 -33.18 10.61
CA GLY A 335 -55.10 -33.32 9.59
C GLY A 335 -55.35 -34.77 9.18
N THR A 336 -56.61 -35.20 9.23
CA THR A 336 -57.07 -36.53 8.80
C THR A 336 -57.97 -36.48 7.56
N GLY A 337 -58.07 -35.30 6.94
CA GLY A 337 -58.89 -35.05 5.76
C GLY A 337 -58.25 -35.51 4.45
N ASN A 338 -58.79 -35.03 3.33
CA ASN A 338 -58.40 -35.38 1.97
C ASN A 338 -57.54 -34.30 1.28
N CYS A 339 -56.80 -33.51 2.07
CA CYS A 339 -55.87 -32.47 1.61
C CYS A 339 -56.52 -31.29 0.88
N THR A 340 -57.84 -31.09 1.04
CA THR A 340 -58.56 -29.92 0.50
C THR A 340 -58.56 -28.76 1.49
N GLN A 341 -58.84 -27.53 1.05
CA GLN A 341 -58.87 -26.35 1.93
C GLN A 341 -59.88 -26.48 3.09
N SER A 342 -61.02 -27.14 2.86
CA SER A 342 -62.04 -27.39 3.90
C SER A 342 -61.73 -28.61 4.79
N ALA A 343 -60.85 -29.50 4.35
CA ALA A 343 -60.45 -30.70 5.09
C ALA A 343 -58.96 -31.00 4.88
N PRO A 344 -58.06 -30.18 5.47
CA PRO A 344 -56.63 -30.37 5.33
C PRO A 344 -56.17 -31.74 5.87
N CYS A 345 -55.07 -32.24 5.33
CA CYS A 345 -54.46 -33.50 5.73
C CYS A 345 -53.11 -33.28 6.42
N ALA A 346 -52.47 -34.36 6.89
CA ALA A 346 -51.10 -34.33 7.39
C ALA A 346 -50.08 -34.43 6.23
N PRO A 347 -48.83 -33.97 6.40
CA PRO A 347 -47.80 -34.02 5.36
C PRO A 347 -47.60 -35.39 4.72
N ALA A 348 -47.60 -36.47 5.52
CA ALA A 348 -47.42 -37.84 5.03
C ALA A 348 -48.58 -38.33 4.15
N THR A 349 -49.79 -37.84 4.38
CA THR A 349 -50.96 -38.17 3.56
C THR A 349 -50.85 -37.53 2.18
N ALA A 350 -50.42 -36.27 2.09
CA ALA A 350 -50.19 -35.60 0.81
C ALA A 350 -49.10 -36.31 0.00
N GLN A 351 -47.99 -36.67 0.63
CA GLN A 351 -46.82 -37.30 -0.02
C GLN A 351 -47.04 -38.78 -0.42
N SER A 352 -48.12 -39.42 0.05
CA SER A 352 -48.47 -40.80 -0.33
C SER A 352 -49.63 -40.87 -1.32
N ASP A 353 -50.17 -39.73 -1.74
CA ASP A 353 -51.20 -39.65 -2.77
C ASP A 353 -50.65 -40.15 -4.11
N ALA A 354 -51.40 -41.02 -4.78
CA ALA A 354 -50.99 -41.62 -6.06
C ALA A 354 -50.82 -40.60 -7.19
N LEU A 355 -51.39 -39.39 -7.04
CA LEU A 355 -51.30 -38.31 -8.01
C LEU A 355 -50.16 -37.32 -7.72
N TYR A 356 -49.44 -37.45 -6.60
CA TYR A 356 -48.40 -36.50 -6.21
C TYR A 356 -47.20 -36.55 -7.18
N GLY A 357 -47.09 -35.54 -8.04
CA GLY A 357 -46.21 -35.51 -9.21
C GLY A 357 -45.36 -34.24 -9.34
N ALA A 358 -44.82 -34.02 -10.53
CA ALA A 358 -43.97 -32.88 -10.85
C ALA A 358 -44.79 -31.58 -10.91
N GLY A 359 -44.25 -30.48 -10.39
CA GLY A 359 -44.94 -29.18 -10.37
C GLY A 359 -45.99 -29.02 -9.28
N ASP A 360 -46.30 -30.07 -8.52
CA ASP A 360 -47.31 -30.03 -7.44
C ASP A 360 -46.91 -29.12 -6.28
N VAL A 361 -47.91 -28.58 -5.59
CA VAL A 361 -47.74 -27.62 -4.49
C VAL A 361 -48.28 -28.20 -3.17
N ILE A 362 -47.47 -28.18 -2.13
CA ILE A 362 -47.94 -28.36 -0.74
C ILE A 362 -48.08 -26.98 -0.10
N VAL A 363 -49.27 -26.68 0.45
CA VAL A 363 -49.55 -25.44 1.18
C VAL A 363 -49.73 -25.75 2.65
N LEU A 364 -48.83 -25.25 3.48
CA LEU A 364 -48.92 -25.34 4.94
C LEU A 364 -49.90 -24.29 5.46
N VAL A 365 -50.77 -24.65 6.40
CA VAL A 365 -51.70 -23.72 7.08
C VAL A 365 -51.65 -23.90 8.60
N ASP A 366 -51.78 -22.80 9.34
CA ASP A 366 -51.57 -22.74 10.79
C ASP A 366 -52.85 -22.85 11.64
N ALA A 367 -54.01 -22.99 11.00
CA ALA A 367 -55.31 -22.96 11.66
C ALA A 367 -55.49 -23.99 12.81
N ALA A 368 -54.65 -25.02 12.87
CA ALA A 368 -54.63 -26.07 13.91
C ALA A 368 -53.33 -26.10 14.74
N GLY A 369 -52.52 -25.04 14.71
CA GLY A 369 -51.18 -24.96 15.32
C GLY A 369 -50.06 -25.44 14.38
N ASN A 370 -48.83 -25.58 14.92
CA ASN A 370 -47.64 -25.97 14.15
C ASN A 370 -47.86 -27.29 13.41
N VAL A 371 -47.59 -27.32 12.10
CA VAL A 371 -47.74 -28.50 11.26
C VAL A 371 -46.66 -29.52 11.64
N ILE A 372 -47.04 -30.71 12.11
CA ILE A 372 -46.08 -31.74 12.54
C ILE A 372 -45.82 -32.75 11.41
N GLY A 373 -44.54 -33.04 11.15
CA GLY A 373 -44.10 -34.08 10.22
C GLY A 373 -43.13 -33.58 9.14
N ASP A 374 -42.35 -34.49 8.57
CA ASP A 374 -41.38 -34.18 7.52
C ASP A 374 -42.04 -34.03 6.13
N VAL A 375 -41.49 -33.14 5.31
CA VAL A 375 -41.86 -32.94 3.90
C VAL A 375 -40.70 -33.34 3.00
N ASP A 376 -40.81 -34.48 2.33
CA ASP A 376 -39.85 -34.99 1.38
C ASP A 376 -40.35 -34.81 -0.07
N LEU A 377 -39.84 -33.78 -0.73
CA LEU A 377 -40.18 -33.46 -2.11
C LEU A 377 -39.53 -34.45 -3.10
N THR A 378 -38.65 -35.35 -2.67
CA THR A 378 -38.04 -36.39 -3.52
C THR A 378 -38.87 -37.67 -3.61
N THR A 379 -39.95 -37.77 -2.84
CA THR A 379 -40.86 -38.93 -2.86
C THR A 379 -41.49 -39.12 -4.24
N SER A 380 -41.12 -40.19 -4.93
CA SER A 380 -41.75 -40.60 -6.20
C SER A 380 -42.88 -41.58 -5.90
N VAL A 381 -44.11 -41.22 -6.25
CA VAL A 381 -45.29 -42.09 -6.13
C VAL A 381 -45.74 -42.55 -7.51
N ALA A 382 -46.06 -43.84 -7.67
CA ALA A 382 -46.64 -44.40 -8.91
C ALA A 382 -45.90 -44.10 -10.24
N GLY A 383 -44.63 -43.70 -10.19
CA GLY A 383 -43.84 -43.34 -11.38
C GLY A 383 -43.96 -41.88 -11.82
N GLN A 384 -44.59 -41.02 -11.02
CA GLN A 384 -44.69 -39.58 -11.25
C GLN A 384 -43.34 -38.87 -11.01
N GLY A 385 -43.13 -37.75 -11.69
CA GLY A 385 -41.95 -36.90 -11.54
C GLY A 385 -41.87 -36.20 -10.18
N THR A 386 -40.67 -35.77 -9.80
CA THR A 386 -40.40 -35.10 -8.52
C THR A 386 -39.90 -33.65 -8.65
N ALA A 387 -39.65 -33.19 -9.88
CA ALA A 387 -39.11 -31.87 -10.14
C ALA A 387 -40.16 -30.74 -10.02
N ARG A 388 -39.72 -29.49 -9.85
CA ARG A 388 -40.51 -28.25 -9.79
C ARG A 388 -41.59 -28.20 -8.69
N ARG A 389 -41.52 -29.09 -7.71
CA ARG A 389 -42.48 -29.11 -6.60
C ARG A 389 -42.32 -27.88 -5.72
N GLN A 390 -43.43 -27.40 -5.16
CA GLN A 390 -43.44 -26.22 -4.31
C GLN A 390 -43.90 -26.56 -2.89
N LEU A 391 -43.26 -25.94 -1.89
CA LEU A 391 -43.72 -25.97 -0.50
C LEU A 391 -43.91 -24.54 -0.02
N VAL A 392 -45.15 -24.18 0.29
CA VAL A 392 -45.52 -22.78 0.50
C VAL A 392 -46.27 -22.61 1.81
N GLY A 393 -45.99 -21.54 2.54
CA GLY A 393 -46.76 -21.16 3.72
C GLY A 393 -47.97 -20.31 3.36
N GLY A 394 -49.14 -20.65 3.89
CA GLY A 394 -50.34 -19.83 3.76
C GLY A 394 -50.29 -18.62 4.69
N ASN A 395 -50.21 -17.40 4.17
CA ASN A 395 -50.27 -16.17 4.96
C ASN A 395 -51.37 -15.23 4.42
N GLY A 396 -52.57 -15.35 4.96
CA GLY A 396 -53.77 -14.65 4.49
C GLY A 396 -54.22 -15.17 3.12
N ASP A 397 -54.08 -14.33 2.11
CA ASP A 397 -54.37 -14.66 0.71
C ASP A 397 -53.04 -14.82 -0.04
N ILE A 398 -52.88 -15.92 -0.78
CA ILE A 398 -51.66 -16.21 -1.54
C ILE A 398 -51.97 -16.43 -3.02
N ALA A 399 -51.12 -15.86 -3.87
CA ALA A 399 -51.11 -16.10 -5.30
C ALA A 399 -50.00 -17.12 -5.60
N LEU A 400 -50.39 -18.36 -5.90
CA LEU A 400 -49.47 -19.44 -6.26
C LEU A 400 -49.20 -19.41 -7.76
N ASN A 401 -47.94 -19.26 -8.14
CA ASN A 401 -47.52 -19.42 -9.54
C ASN A 401 -47.21 -20.89 -9.79
N LEU A 402 -48.05 -21.53 -10.58
CA LEU A 402 -47.95 -22.94 -10.92
C LEU A 402 -46.88 -23.17 -11.99
N SER A 403 -46.36 -24.39 -12.11
CA SER A 403 -45.36 -24.72 -13.13
C SER A 403 -45.88 -24.54 -14.56
N SER A 404 -47.20 -24.54 -14.78
CA SER A 404 -47.84 -24.22 -16.07
C SER A 404 -47.72 -22.74 -16.49
N GLY A 405 -47.26 -21.86 -15.59
CA GLY A 405 -47.25 -20.40 -15.78
C GLY A 405 -48.54 -19.70 -15.35
N ASP A 406 -49.51 -20.47 -14.87
CA ASP A 406 -50.79 -20.01 -14.36
C ASP A 406 -50.70 -19.52 -12.90
N THR A 407 -51.58 -18.60 -12.49
CA THR A 407 -51.69 -18.16 -11.08
C THR A 407 -52.98 -18.64 -10.44
N LEU A 408 -52.86 -19.43 -9.35
CA LEU A 408 -53.98 -19.84 -8.50
C LEU A 408 -54.02 -18.96 -7.24
N ASN A 409 -55.13 -18.26 -7.02
CA ASN A 409 -55.34 -17.46 -5.82
C ASN A 409 -56.07 -18.30 -4.76
N LEU A 410 -55.44 -18.50 -3.61
CA LEU A 410 -56.05 -19.12 -2.45
C LEU A 410 -56.26 -18.06 -1.37
N THR A 411 -57.48 -17.96 -0.85
CA THR A 411 -57.83 -16.98 0.18
C THR A 411 -58.10 -17.65 1.53
N GLY A 412 -57.88 -16.93 2.64
CA GLY A 412 -58.26 -17.39 3.97
C GLY A 412 -57.42 -18.55 4.54
N LEU A 413 -56.11 -18.56 4.27
CA LEU A 413 -55.19 -19.63 4.67
C LEU A 413 -54.60 -19.51 6.10
N GLY A 414 -54.95 -18.47 6.85
CA GLY A 414 -54.45 -18.26 8.22
C GLY A 414 -53.24 -17.34 8.29
N GLY A 415 -52.45 -17.43 9.36
CA GLY A 415 -51.20 -16.69 9.53
C GLY A 415 -49.98 -17.49 9.03
N ARG A 416 -48.79 -16.90 9.09
CA ARG A 416 -47.55 -17.57 8.66
C ARG A 416 -47.36 -18.90 9.44
N PRO A 417 -47.36 -20.06 8.77
CA PRO A 417 -47.33 -21.34 9.46
C PRO A 417 -45.92 -21.71 9.92
N THR A 418 -45.84 -22.51 10.98
CA THR A 418 -44.60 -23.16 11.41
C THR A 418 -44.66 -24.66 11.13
N LEU A 419 -43.67 -25.18 10.40
CA LEU A 419 -43.43 -26.60 10.20
C LEU A 419 -42.56 -27.16 11.33
N ALA A 420 -43.13 -27.99 12.19
CA ALA A 420 -42.41 -28.78 13.18
C ALA A 420 -41.91 -30.11 12.56
N GLY A 421 -40.92 -30.00 11.68
CA GLY A 421 -40.39 -31.11 10.87
C GLY A 421 -39.28 -30.63 9.92
N SER A 422 -38.71 -31.55 9.13
CA SER A 422 -37.67 -31.27 8.14
C SER A 422 -38.20 -31.21 6.71
N VAL A 423 -37.46 -30.57 5.81
CA VAL A 423 -37.74 -30.50 4.38
C VAL A 423 -36.60 -31.12 3.58
N GLN A 424 -36.88 -32.12 2.74
CA GLN A 424 -35.94 -32.65 1.75
C GLN A 424 -36.30 -32.10 0.36
N LEU A 425 -35.35 -31.40 -0.27
CA LEU A 425 -35.55 -30.74 -1.57
C LEU A 425 -35.41 -31.73 -2.74
N SER A 426 -36.22 -31.50 -3.77
CA SER A 426 -36.11 -32.11 -5.09
C SER A 426 -35.60 -31.11 -6.13
N GLU A 427 -35.43 -31.59 -7.37
CA GLU A 427 -35.05 -30.77 -8.52
C GLU A 427 -36.00 -29.60 -8.76
N ASP A 428 -35.45 -28.41 -9.01
CA ASP A 428 -36.19 -27.15 -9.22
C ASP A 428 -37.22 -26.82 -8.11
N ALA A 429 -37.01 -27.34 -6.89
CA ALA A 429 -37.94 -27.08 -5.80
C ALA A 429 -38.01 -25.60 -5.44
N LEU A 430 -39.22 -25.08 -5.24
CA LEU A 430 -39.46 -23.71 -4.79
C LEU A 430 -40.13 -23.74 -3.40
N ILE A 431 -39.44 -23.22 -2.38
CA ILE A 431 -39.97 -23.19 -1.02
C ILE A 431 -39.97 -21.78 -0.44
N PHE A 432 -41.11 -21.35 0.13
CA PHE A 432 -41.24 -20.00 0.69
C PHE A 432 -42.42 -19.76 1.65
N GLY A 433 -42.29 -18.75 2.52
CA GLY A 433 -43.41 -18.15 3.24
C GLY A 433 -43.81 -18.83 4.56
N PHE A 434 -42.94 -19.62 5.18
CA PHE A 434 -43.22 -20.33 6.44
C PHE A 434 -42.02 -20.37 7.39
N ASP A 435 -42.28 -20.64 8.67
CA ASP A 435 -41.26 -20.90 9.69
C ASP A 435 -40.98 -22.42 9.78
N ILE A 436 -39.78 -22.82 10.16
CA ILE A 436 -39.39 -24.21 10.38
C ILE A 436 -38.82 -24.38 11.80
N ASN A 437 -39.30 -25.39 12.52
CA ASN A 437 -38.77 -25.85 13.79
C ASN A 437 -38.47 -27.35 13.74
N ALA A 438 -37.24 -27.72 13.38
CA ALA A 438 -36.88 -29.10 13.10
C ALA A 438 -36.10 -29.76 14.25
N PRO A 439 -36.44 -30.97 14.71
CA PRO A 439 -35.59 -31.69 15.67
C PRO A 439 -34.23 -32.16 15.08
N GLY A 440 -34.07 -32.14 13.75
CA GLY A 440 -32.87 -32.53 13.01
C GLY A 440 -32.36 -31.42 12.09
N THR A 441 -31.99 -31.75 10.84
CA THR A 441 -31.67 -30.73 9.82
C THR A 441 -32.97 -30.12 9.30
N ALA A 442 -33.09 -28.79 9.25
CA ALA A 442 -34.34 -28.15 8.83
C ALA A 442 -34.61 -28.26 7.33
N ILE A 443 -33.60 -28.02 6.49
CA ILE A 443 -33.69 -28.21 5.03
C ILE A 443 -32.47 -28.99 4.55
N ALA A 444 -32.70 -30.08 3.81
CA ALA A 444 -31.66 -30.92 3.24
C ALA A 444 -31.83 -31.10 1.73
N SER A 445 -30.72 -31.22 1.00
CA SER A 445 -30.71 -31.64 -0.40
C SER A 445 -29.48 -32.50 -0.69
N ASN A 446 -29.61 -33.46 -1.61
CA ASN A 446 -28.50 -34.29 -2.05
C ASN A 446 -28.64 -34.60 -3.54
N GLY A 447 -27.72 -34.10 -4.36
CA GLY A 447 -27.70 -34.32 -5.80
C GLY A 447 -28.71 -33.48 -6.58
N VAL A 448 -29.29 -32.45 -5.95
CA VAL A 448 -30.24 -31.52 -6.60
C VAL A 448 -29.46 -30.58 -7.51
N THR A 449 -29.89 -30.42 -8.76
CA THR A 449 -29.33 -29.49 -9.74
C THR A 449 -29.72 -28.05 -9.43
N SER A 450 -30.98 -27.75 -9.15
CA SER A 450 -31.43 -26.39 -8.80
C SER A 450 -32.53 -26.38 -7.75
N ALA A 451 -32.59 -25.33 -6.93
CA ALA A 451 -33.70 -25.06 -6.02
C ALA A 451 -33.72 -23.56 -5.67
N SER A 452 -34.88 -23.08 -5.21
CA SER A 452 -35.07 -21.71 -4.72
C SER A 452 -35.64 -21.75 -3.31
N ILE A 453 -34.87 -21.26 -2.35
CA ILE A 453 -35.26 -21.18 -0.93
C ILE A 453 -35.39 -19.71 -0.56
N ARG A 454 -36.58 -19.25 -0.16
CA ARG A 454 -36.79 -17.83 0.14
C ARG A 454 -37.83 -17.56 1.22
N ASP A 455 -37.70 -16.45 1.94
CA ASP A 455 -38.67 -16.01 2.97
C ASP A 455 -39.01 -17.12 3.99
N LEU A 456 -37.99 -17.61 4.69
CA LEU A 456 -38.13 -18.61 5.76
C LEU A 456 -37.46 -18.15 7.05
N ASN A 457 -38.09 -18.42 8.20
CA ASN A 457 -37.38 -18.42 9.49
C ASN A 457 -37.11 -19.87 9.92
N ILE A 458 -35.86 -20.20 10.19
CA ILE A 458 -35.49 -21.51 10.74
C ILE A 458 -35.14 -21.30 12.21
N THR A 459 -35.78 -22.02 13.11
CA THR A 459 -35.47 -22.02 14.55
C THR A 459 -35.33 -23.44 15.08
N GLY A 460 -34.47 -23.67 16.07
CA GLY A 460 -34.49 -24.92 16.85
C GLY A 460 -34.02 -26.18 16.11
N ALA A 461 -33.33 -26.02 14.97
CA ALA A 461 -32.76 -27.13 14.20
C ALA A 461 -31.73 -27.91 15.05
N GLY A 462 -31.98 -29.18 15.36
CA GLY A 462 -31.08 -29.99 16.19
C GLY A 462 -29.71 -30.27 15.54
N ASN A 463 -29.67 -30.35 14.20
CA ASN A 463 -28.44 -30.49 13.41
C ASN A 463 -28.19 -29.20 12.60
N HIS A 464 -28.33 -29.22 11.27
CA HIS A 464 -28.04 -28.05 10.43
C HIS A 464 -29.31 -27.25 10.10
N GLY A 465 -29.17 -25.94 9.86
CA GLY A 465 -30.26 -25.13 9.32
C GLY A 465 -30.57 -25.56 7.90
N ILE A 466 -29.63 -25.31 7.00
CA ILE A 466 -29.70 -25.71 5.59
C ILE A 466 -28.45 -26.54 5.26
N HIS A 467 -28.66 -27.75 4.76
CA HIS A 467 -27.60 -28.67 4.32
C HIS A 467 -27.77 -29.02 2.84
N ILE A 468 -26.80 -28.62 2.01
CA ILE A 468 -26.82 -28.84 0.56
C ILE A 468 -25.64 -29.72 0.18
N GLN A 469 -25.94 -30.85 -0.46
CA GLN A 469 -24.93 -31.85 -0.82
C GLN A 469 -24.94 -32.16 -2.33
N ASN A 470 -23.74 -32.31 -2.91
CA ASN A 470 -23.53 -32.86 -4.27
C ASN A 470 -24.27 -32.12 -5.41
N THR A 471 -24.45 -30.81 -5.29
CA THR A 471 -25.12 -29.96 -6.29
C THR A 471 -24.13 -29.45 -7.35
N ASN A 472 -24.50 -29.51 -8.63
CA ASN A 472 -23.65 -29.12 -9.76
C ASN A 472 -24.21 -28.00 -10.66
N THR A 473 -25.39 -27.49 -10.32
CA THR A 473 -26.10 -26.44 -11.03
C THR A 473 -26.44 -25.28 -10.05
N ALA A 474 -27.07 -24.21 -10.54
CA ALA A 474 -27.21 -22.96 -9.77
C ALA A 474 -28.23 -23.07 -8.63
N LEU A 475 -27.86 -22.63 -7.43
CA LEU A 475 -28.74 -22.57 -6.24
C LEU A 475 -28.95 -21.12 -5.81
N VAL A 476 -30.21 -20.72 -5.56
CA VAL A 476 -30.56 -19.38 -5.06
C VAL A 476 -31.26 -19.49 -3.71
N ILE A 477 -30.70 -18.78 -2.73
CA ILE A 477 -31.21 -18.68 -1.37
C ILE A 477 -31.37 -17.21 -1.02
N SER A 478 -32.48 -16.75 -0.44
CA SER A 478 -32.66 -15.33 -0.09
C SER A 478 -33.63 -15.13 1.07
N GLU A 479 -33.56 -13.99 1.77
CA GLU A 479 -34.54 -13.61 2.80
C GLU A 479 -34.69 -14.67 3.91
N LEU A 480 -33.57 -15.03 4.56
CA LEU A 480 -33.54 -16.03 5.63
C LEU A 480 -33.14 -15.45 6.98
N ASN A 481 -33.80 -15.96 8.03
CA ASN A 481 -33.39 -15.78 9.41
C ASN A 481 -33.22 -17.16 10.06
N ILE A 482 -32.00 -17.51 10.47
CA ILE A 482 -31.67 -18.83 11.02
C ILE A 482 -31.21 -18.69 12.46
N GLN A 483 -31.92 -19.32 13.40
CA GLN A 483 -31.63 -19.16 14.83
C GLN A 483 -31.65 -20.49 15.58
N ASN A 484 -30.90 -20.59 16.68
CA ASN A 484 -30.94 -21.71 17.62
C ASN A 484 -30.68 -23.07 16.92
N VAL A 485 -29.54 -23.18 16.23
CA VAL A 485 -29.17 -24.36 15.44
C VAL A 485 -28.05 -25.14 16.14
N GLY A 486 -28.22 -26.44 16.37
CA GLY A 486 -27.24 -27.28 17.08
C GLY A 486 -25.93 -27.52 16.32
N GLY A 487 -25.97 -27.42 14.98
CA GLY A 487 -24.83 -27.55 14.06
C GLY A 487 -24.60 -26.27 13.24
N SER A 488 -24.29 -26.42 11.96
CA SER A 488 -24.06 -25.29 11.03
C SER A 488 -25.37 -24.70 10.54
N ALA A 489 -25.53 -23.37 10.56
CA ALA A 489 -26.72 -22.73 10.00
C ALA A 489 -26.78 -22.90 8.47
N PHE A 490 -25.64 -22.76 7.79
CA PHE A 490 -25.44 -23.28 6.42
C PHE A 490 -24.34 -24.32 6.40
N PHE A 491 -24.60 -25.44 5.75
CA PHE A 491 -23.60 -26.44 5.43
C PHE A 491 -23.69 -26.80 3.94
N PHE A 492 -22.61 -26.54 3.20
CA PHE A 492 -22.47 -26.91 1.80
C PHE A 492 -21.38 -27.98 1.68
N GLU A 493 -21.70 -29.09 1.03
CA GLU A 493 -20.77 -30.21 0.86
C GLU A 493 -20.78 -30.74 -0.59
N GLY A 494 -19.61 -30.86 -1.22
CA GLY A 494 -19.52 -31.42 -2.57
C GLY A 494 -20.19 -30.54 -3.65
N VAL A 495 -20.31 -29.24 -3.42
CA VAL A 495 -20.98 -28.32 -4.34
C VAL A 495 -20.00 -27.84 -5.41
N THR A 496 -20.39 -28.01 -6.67
CA THR A 496 -19.60 -27.65 -7.86
C THR A 496 -20.28 -26.58 -8.71
N GLY A 497 -21.60 -26.41 -8.58
CA GLY A 497 -22.37 -25.33 -9.21
C GLY A 497 -22.32 -24.01 -8.41
N PRO A 498 -22.73 -22.88 -9.00
CA PRO A 498 -22.75 -21.59 -8.31
C PRO A 498 -23.87 -21.51 -7.26
N VAL A 499 -23.57 -20.96 -6.09
CA VAL A 499 -24.55 -20.70 -5.02
C VAL A 499 -24.63 -19.20 -4.76
N THR A 500 -25.83 -18.65 -4.83
CA THR A 500 -26.11 -17.26 -4.43
C THR A 500 -26.99 -17.27 -3.19
N VAL A 501 -26.52 -16.63 -2.12
CA VAL A 501 -27.24 -16.42 -0.87
C VAL A 501 -27.45 -14.92 -0.68
N GLY A 502 -28.68 -14.47 -0.49
CA GLY A 502 -29.00 -13.09 -0.17
C GLY A 502 -28.55 -12.69 1.24
N ASN A 503 -29.03 -11.53 1.70
CA ASN A 503 -28.76 -11.08 3.07
C ASN A 503 -29.25 -12.11 4.09
N THR A 504 -28.40 -12.39 5.08
CA THR A 504 -28.58 -13.52 5.99
C THR A 504 -28.28 -13.09 7.42
N ILE A 505 -29.21 -13.40 8.33
CA ILE A 505 -29.01 -13.24 9.77
C ILE A 505 -29.01 -14.61 10.42
N ILE A 506 -27.95 -14.90 11.18
CA ILE A 506 -27.73 -16.14 11.91
C ILE A 506 -27.53 -15.82 13.38
N ALA A 507 -28.24 -16.52 14.27
CA ALA A 507 -28.04 -16.36 15.72
C ALA A 507 -28.03 -17.71 16.46
N ASN A 508 -27.16 -17.86 17.46
CA ASN A 508 -27.10 -19.05 18.33
C ASN A 508 -26.94 -20.36 17.53
N SER A 509 -25.89 -20.46 16.70
CA SER A 509 -25.53 -21.72 16.02
C SER A 509 -24.24 -22.33 16.58
N ALA A 510 -23.94 -23.59 16.26
CA ALA A 510 -22.59 -24.10 16.51
C ALA A 510 -21.59 -23.48 15.52
N GLN A 511 -21.89 -23.56 14.22
CA GLN A 511 -21.14 -22.90 13.15
C GLN A 511 -22.10 -21.99 12.38
N GLY A 512 -21.66 -20.81 11.95
CA GLY A 512 -22.47 -19.96 11.07
C GLY A 512 -22.59 -20.57 9.66
N ILE A 513 -21.52 -20.49 8.90
CA ILE A 513 -21.43 -21.01 7.52
C ILE A 513 -20.30 -22.03 7.46
N GLN A 514 -20.54 -23.16 6.79
CA GLN A 514 -19.52 -24.18 6.53
C GLN A 514 -19.54 -24.63 5.07
N ILE A 515 -18.38 -24.64 4.43
CA ILE A 515 -18.19 -25.11 3.06
C ILE A 515 -17.12 -26.20 3.04
N ASN A 516 -17.51 -27.41 2.63
CA ASN A 516 -16.65 -28.57 2.60
C ASN A 516 -16.59 -29.20 1.19
N ASN A 517 -15.41 -29.67 0.80
CA ASN A 517 -15.15 -30.35 -0.48
C ASN A 517 -15.83 -29.70 -1.71
N SER A 518 -15.84 -28.37 -1.77
CA SER A 518 -16.63 -27.62 -2.76
C SER A 518 -15.74 -26.73 -3.64
N THR A 519 -16.03 -26.75 -4.94
CA THR A 519 -15.30 -26.00 -6.00
C THR A 519 -16.17 -24.93 -6.67
N GLY A 520 -17.49 -24.94 -6.40
CA GLY A 520 -18.42 -23.96 -6.93
C GLY A 520 -18.11 -22.53 -6.48
N VAL A 521 -18.66 -21.56 -7.21
CA VAL A 521 -18.60 -20.14 -6.82
C VAL A 521 -19.70 -19.86 -5.81
N PHE A 522 -19.35 -19.33 -4.65
CA PHE A 522 -20.31 -18.92 -3.62
C PHE A 522 -20.35 -17.39 -3.56
N THR A 523 -21.55 -16.83 -3.58
CA THR A 523 -21.79 -15.39 -3.45
C THR A 523 -22.82 -15.14 -2.36
N PHE A 524 -22.43 -14.41 -1.34
CA PHE A 524 -23.27 -14.02 -0.21
C PHE A 524 -23.52 -12.50 -0.25
N GLY A 525 -24.73 -12.09 0.13
CA GLY A 525 -25.04 -10.70 0.47
C GLY A 525 -24.39 -10.27 1.80
N ASN A 526 -25.09 -9.44 2.57
CA ASN A 526 -24.66 -9.12 3.94
C ASN A 526 -24.88 -10.31 4.87
N VAL A 527 -23.87 -10.68 5.62
CA VAL A 527 -23.90 -11.80 6.56
C VAL A 527 -23.69 -11.28 7.97
N SER A 528 -24.69 -11.46 8.83
CA SER A 528 -24.58 -11.21 10.27
C SER A 528 -24.70 -12.53 11.03
N ILE A 529 -23.69 -12.85 11.84
CA ILE A 529 -23.63 -14.07 12.65
C ILE A 529 -23.40 -13.68 14.10
N ASP A 530 -24.37 -13.98 14.97
CA ASP A 530 -24.26 -13.73 16.40
C ASP A 530 -24.22 -15.03 17.22
N ASN A 531 -23.36 -15.06 18.23
CA ASN A 531 -23.27 -16.13 19.22
C ASN A 531 -23.04 -17.53 18.60
N ALA A 532 -22.12 -17.62 17.63
CA ALA A 532 -21.67 -18.91 17.11
C ALA A 532 -20.63 -19.55 18.04
N THR A 533 -20.92 -20.75 18.54
CA THR A 533 -20.16 -21.34 19.66
C THR A 533 -18.87 -22.06 19.24
N SER A 534 -18.85 -22.65 18.05
CA SER A 534 -17.71 -23.40 17.49
C SER A 534 -16.94 -22.62 16.42
N GLY A 535 -17.59 -21.69 15.72
CA GLY A 535 -16.94 -20.83 14.72
C GLY A 535 -17.94 -20.02 13.89
N GLY A 536 -17.45 -18.97 13.24
CA GLY A 536 -18.27 -18.13 12.36
C GLY A 536 -18.45 -18.72 10.97
N ILE A 537 -17.42 -18.60 10.15
CA ILE A 537 -17.37 -19.06 8.75
C ILE A 537 -16.20 -20.03 8.59
N ASP A 538 -16.46 -21.26 8.16
CA ASP A 538 -15.45 -22.29 7.89
C ASP A 538 -15.41 -22.62 6.40
N LEU A 539 -14.31 -22.26 5.75
CA LEU A 539 -14.04 -22.44 4.32
C LEU A 539 -12.85 -23.37 4.08
N SER A 540 -12.46 -24.16 5.08
CA SER A 540 -11.31 -25.08 5.01
C SER A 540 -11.40 -26.08 3.85
N GLY A 541 -12.61 -26.55 3.51
CA GLY A 541 -12.85 -27.45 2.38
C GLY A 541 -13.24 -26.74 1.07
N ALA A 542 -13.12 -25.41 0.99
CA ALA A 542 -13.40 -24.66 -0.23
C ALA A 542 -12.16 -24.52 -1.12
N SER A 543 -12.38 -24.54 -2.44
CA SER A 543 -11.35 -24.31 -3.46
C SER A 543 -11.78 -23.37 -4.59
N GLY A 544 -13.08 -23.10 -4.70
CA GLY A 544 -13.65 -22.09 -5.61
C GLY A 544 -13.60 -20.67 -5.06
N ALA A 545 -14.13 -19.71 -5.80
CA ALA A 545 -14.26 -18.33 -5.33
C ALA A 545 -15.40 -18.21 -4.32
N VAL A 546 -15.17 -17.49 -3.21
CA VAL A 546 -16.17 -17.20 -2.19
C VAL A 546 -16.23 -15.68 -1.99
N VAL A 547 -17.36 -15.08 -2.34
CA VAL A 547 -17.57 -13.64 -2.30
C VAL A 547 -18.61 -13.31 -1.24
N PHE A 548 -18.30 -12.38 -0.34
CA PHE A 548 -19.26 -11.77 0.57
C PHE A 548 -19.40 -10.28 0.25
N ASN A 549 -20.53 -9.67 0.63
CA ASN A 549 -20.56 -8.20 0.80
C ASN A 549 -19.97 -7.86 2.18
N ASP A 550 -20.78 -7.35 3.12
CA ASP A 550 -20.35 -7.06 4.49
C ASP A 550 -20.50 -8.31 5.38
N VAL A 551 -19.52 -8.55 6.24
CA VAL A 551 -19.53 -9.66 7.20
C VAL A 551 -19.37 -9.14 8.62
N ASP A 552 -20.41 -9.33 9.44
CA ASP A 552 -20.45 -8.98 10.85
C ASP A 552 -20.57 -10.25 11.71
N LEU A 553 -19.55 -10.54 12.51
CA LEU A 553 -19.51 -11.66 13.45
C LEU A 553 -19.43 -11.14 14.88
N THR A 554 -20.43 -11.42 15.71
CA THR A 554 -20.49 -10.96 17.11
C THR A 554 -20.62 -12.10 18.09
N ASN A 555 -20.10 -11.89 19.30
CA ASN A 555 -20.15 -12.85 20.42
C ASN A 555 -19.61 -14.24 20.05
N LEU A 556 -18.55 -14.31 19.23
CA LEU A 556 -17.96 -15.59 18.84
C LEU A 556 -17.33 -16.32 20.04
N GLY A 557 -17.56 -17.64 20.11
CA GLY A 557 -16.97 -18.53 21.11
C GLY A 557 -15.48 -18.83 20.91
N GLY A 558 -15.03 -20.02 21.31
CA GLY A 558 -13.61 -20.42 21.29
C GLY A 558 -13.03 -20.78 19.90
N GLY A 559 -13.81 -20.61 18.83
CA GLY A 559 -13.43 -20.96 17.46
C GLY A 559 -12.79 -19.85 16.64
N ALA A 560 -12.65 -20.10 15.34
CA ALA A 560 -12.28 -19.08 14.36
C ALA A 560 -13.51 -18.28 13.90
N GLY A 561 -13.37 -16.96 13.78
CA GLY A 561 -14.37 -16.12 13.11
C GLY A 561 -14.45 -16.45 11.62
N LEU A 562 -13.29 -16.47 10.95
CA LEU A 562 -13.12 -16.97 9.58
C LEU A 562 -12.00 -18.02 9.54
N SER A 563 -12.29 -19.22 9.07
CA SER A 563 -11.30 -20.28 8.85
C SER A 563 -11.06 -20.53 7.37
N LEU A 564 -9.81 -20.38 6.94
CA LEU A 564 -9.27 -20.74 5.64
C LEU A 564 -8.21 -21.85 5.79
N ASN A 565 -8.25 -22.60 6.90
CA ASN A 565 -7.24 -23.60 7.19
C ASN A 565 -7.12 -24.62 6.04
N ALA A 566 -5.92 -24.76 5.46
CA ALA A 566 -5.62 -25.58 4.28
C ALA A 566 -6.45 -25.28 3.01
N SER A 567 -7.20 -24.18 3.00
CA SER A 567 -8.08 -23.80 1.90
C SER A 567 -7.28 -23.29 0.69
N SER A 568 -7.79 -23.56 -0.51
CA SER A 568 -7.28 -22.98 -1.77
C SER A 568 -8.24 -21.95 -2.37
N ALA A 569 -9.32 -21.62 -1.65
CA ALA A 569 -10.34 -20.68 -2.10
C ALA A 569 -9.80 -19.24 -2.24
N ILE A 570 -10.32 -18.53 -3.24
CA ILE A 570 -10.12 -17.08 -3.37
C ILE A 570 -11.30 -16.40 -2.69
N VAL A 571 -11.06 -15.72 -1.58
CA VAL A 571 -12.09 -15.09 -0.76
C VAL A 571 -12.00 -13.57 -0.83
N THR A 572 -13.13 -12.94 -1.13
CA THR A 572 -13.24 -11.48 -1.20
C THR A 572 -14.45 -11.00 -0.41
N MET A 573 -14.28 -9.94 0.37
CA MET A 573 -15.38 -9.30 1.11
C MET A 573 -15.19 -7.79 1.20
N ASN A 574 -16.30 -7.07 1.39
CA ASN A 574 -16.28 -5.62 1.51
C ASN A 574 -15.66 -5.19 2.85
N THR A 575 -16.26 -5.61 3.96
CA THR A 575 -15.75 -5.45 5.33
C THR A 575 -15.69 -6.80 6.03
N LEU A 576 -14.87 -6.88 7.09
CA LEU A 576 -14.80 -8.04 7.98
C LEU A 576 -14.74 -7.56 9.42
N ASP A 577 -15.86 -7.62 10.11
CA ASP A 577 -15.98 -7.23 11.50
C ASP A 577 -16.18 -8.46 12.37
N ILE A 578 -15.25 -8.69 13.30
CA ILE A 578 -15.19 -9.86 14.18
C ILE A 578 -15.07 -9.36 15.61
N THR A 579 -16.09 -9.62 16.43
CA THR A 579 -16.06 -9.42 17.88
C THR A 579 -16.23 -10.75 18.59
N GLY A 580 -15.13 -11.27 19.13
CA GLY A 580 -15.12 -12.48 19.95
C GLY A 580 -15.55 -12.23 21.41
N THR A 581 -15.58 -13.32 22.18
CA THR A 581 -15.84 -13.31 23.64
C THR A 581 -14.56 -13.35 24.48
N GLY A 582 -13.37 -13.35 23.85
CA GLY A 582 -12.09 -13.56 24.51
C GLY A 582 -11.86 -15.00 24.97
N ALA A 583 -12.65 -15.96 24.47
CA ALA A 583 -12.52 -17.37 24.83
C ALA A 583 -11.14 -17.93 24.44
N ALA A 584 -10.57 -18.76 25.31
CA ALA A 584 -9.26 -19.39 25.07
C ALA A 584 -9.26 -20.16 23.73
N GLY A 585 -8.23 -19.94 22.91
CA GLY A 585 -8.11 -20.56 21.59
C GLY A 585 -8.84 -19.85 20.44
N SER A 586 -9.64 -18.81 20.74
CA SER A 586 -10.35 -18.04 19.71
C SER A 586 -9.40 -17.35 18.73
N ARG A 587 -9.77 -17.39 17.45
CA ARG A 587 -9.04 -16.79 16.34
C ARG A 587 -9.95 -15.83 15.57
N GLY A 588 -9.45 -14.68 15.16
CA GLY A 588 -10.16 -13.82 14.20
C GLY A 588 -10.22 -14.50 12.84
N VAL A 589 -9.05 -14.60 12.19
CA VAL A 589 -8.86 -15.30 10.92
C VAL A 589 -7.78 -16.37 11.06
N ASP A 590 -8.12 -17.61 10.72
CA ASP A 590 -7.19 -18.75 10.67
C ASP A 590 -6.80 -19.04 9.21
N MET A 591 -5.55 -18.78 8.83
CA MET A 591 -5.00 -18.97 7.49
C MET A 591 -3.90 -20.03 7.45
N ARG A 592 -3.77 -20.85 8.49
CA ARG A 592 -2.77 -21.93 8.55
C ARG A 592 -2.91 -22.90 7.36
N GLY A 593 -1.85 -23.14 6.61
CA GLY A 593 -1.84 -23.98 5.41
C GLY A 593 -2.63 -23.44 4.21
N ALA A 594 -3.21 -22.24 4.30
CA ALA A 594 -3.97 -21.66 3.19
C ALA A 594 -3.06 -21.36 1.98
N THR A 595 -3.55 -21.67 0.79
CA THR A 595 -2.86 -21.39 -0.49
C THR A 595 -3.65 -20.42 -1.39
N GLY A 596 -4.96 -20.29 -1.18
CA GLY A 596 -5.81 -19.28 -1.82
C GLY A 596 -5.80 -17.95 -1.06
N SER A 597 -6.22 -16.85 -1.69
CA SER A 597 -6.09 -15.50 -1.12
C SER A 597 -7.30 -15.06 -0.29
N LEU A 598 -7.08 -14.14 0.67
CA LEU A 598 -8.14 -13.38 1.34
C LEU A 598 -7.97 -11.88 1.03
N THR A 599 -9.00 -11.22 0.55
CA THR A 599 -9.04 -9.76 0.31
C THR A 599 -10.22 -9.13 1.02
N VAL A 600 -9.95 -8.23 1.96
CA VAL A 600 -10.93 -7.34 2.59
C VAL A 600 -10.68 -5.93 2.03
N THR A 601 -11.65 -5.40 1.28
CA THR A 601 -11.42 -4.19 0.45
C THR A 601 -11.59 -2.87 1.22
N ASN A 602 -12.41 -2.85 2.26
CA ASN A 602 -12.66 -1.69 3.11
C ASN A 602 -12.33 -2.03 4.58
N ALA A 603 -12.38 -1.01 5.43
CA ALA A 603 -12.04 -1.14 6.84
C ALA A 603 -12.92 -2.18 7.54
N GLY A 604 -12.29 -3.05 8.34
CA GLY A 604 -12.94 -3.97 9.26
C GLY A 604 -12.18 -4.05 10.58
N ALA A 605 -12.81 -4.55 11.63
CA ALA A 605 -12.24 -4.67 12.96
C ALA A 605 -12.24 -6.13 13.44
N ILE A 606 -11.09 -6.62 13.91
CA ILE A 606 -10.99 -7.89 14.63
C ILE A 606 -10.70 -7.58 16.08
N GLN A 607 -11.57 -7.98 17.01
CA GLN A 607 -11.45 -7.60 18.41
C GLN A 607 -11.95 -8.70 19.35
N ASN A 608 -11.47 -8.66 20.59
CA ASN A 608 -11.82 -9.61 21.66
C ASN A 608 -11.60 -11.09 21.27
N VAL A 609 -10.51 -11.36 20.55
CA VAL A 609 -10.03 -12.71 20.24
C VAL A 609 -8.66 -12.95 20.87
N VAL A 610 -8.26 -14.22 21.02
CA VAL A 610 -6.92 -14.56 21.54
C VAL A 610 -5.85 -14.37 20.47
N THR A 611 -6.13 -14.73 19.22
CA THR A 611 -5.25 -14.47 18.09
C THR A 611 -6.00 -13.76 16.98
N GLY A 612 -5.52 -12.60 16.53
CA GLY A 612 -6.19 -11.85 15.46
C GLY A 612 -6.10 -12.58 14.13
N LEU A 613 -4.90 -12.68 13.58
CA LEU A 613 -4.58 -13.42 12.34
C LEU A 613 -3.55 -14.51 12.64
N ASP A 614 -3.76 -15.72 12.13
CA ASP A 614 -2.86 -16.85 12.38
C ASP A 614 -2.44 -17.56 11.07
N PHE A 615 -1.13 -17.75 10.90
CA PHE A 615 -0.49 -18.42 9.76
C PHE A 615 0.57 -19.41 10.23
N ASP A 616 0.79 -20.46 9.44
CA ASP A 616 1.88 -21.42 9.66
C ASP A 616 2.89 -21.41 8.50
N ALA A 617 3.91 -22.27 8.60
CA ALA A 617 4.98 -22.40 7.61
C ALA A 617 4.54 -22.93 6.25
N THR A 618 3.31 -23.44 6.13
CA THR A 618 2.75 -23.90 4.86
C THR A 618 1.79 -22.90 4.23
N SER A 619 1.45 -21.82 4.96
CA SER A 619 0.64 -20.72 4.44
C SER A 619 1.40 -19.96 3.33
N ASN A 620 0.84 -19.96 2.11
CA ASN A 620 1.34 -19.17 0.97
C ASN A 620 0.25 -18.26 0.37
N ALA A 621 -0.88 -18.17 1.04
CA ALA A 621 -1.99 -17.28 0.73
C ALA A 621 -1.60 -15.79 0.83
N PRO A 622 -1.81 -14.97 -0.22
CA PRO A 622 -1.82 -13.53 -0.08
C PRO A 622 -2.99 -13.07 0.79
N LEU A 623 -2.72 -12.24 1.79
CA LEU A 623 -3.73 -11.54 2.58
C LEU A 623 -3.69 -10.04 2.28
N SER A 624 -4.81 -9.45 1.89
CA SER A 624 -5.01 -8.00 1.84
C SER A 624 -6.06 -7.57 2.86
N PHE A 625 -5.69 -6.69 3.80
CA PHE A 625 -6.59 -6.15 4.83
C PHE A 625 -6.28 -4.66 5.03
N GLN A 626 -7.20 -3.78 4.62
CA GLN A 626 -6.90 -2.36 4.46
C GLN A 626 -7.71 -1.47 5.42
N ASN A 627 -7.02 -0.51 6.04
CA ASN A 627 -7.56 0.54 6.91
C ASN A 627 -8.36 0.05 8.13
N GLY A 628 -8.19 -1.21 8.53
CA GLY A 628 -8.89 -1.80 9.66
C GLY A 628 -8.12 -1.72 10.98
N SER A 629 -8.63 -2.43 11.99
CA SER A 629 -7.99 -2.57 13.30
C SER A 629 -7.98 -4.02 13.79
N ILE A 630 -6.96 -4.37 14.58
CA ILE A 630 -6.86 -5.71 15.19
C ILE A 630 -6.53 -5.56 16.66
N SER A 631 -7.31 -6.20 17.53
CA SER A 631 -7.12 -6.22 18.98
C SER A 631 -7.21 -7.66 19.50
N ALA A 632 -6.11 -8.12 20.10
CA ALA A 632 -6.00 -9.45 20.68
C ALA A 632 -5.64 -9.43 22.17
N THR A 633 -6.29 -10.30 22.96
CA THR A 633 -6.09 -10.42 24.41
C THR A 633 -5.79 -11.88 24.78
N GLY A 634 -4.65 -12.12 25.42
CA GLY A 634 -4.14 -13.45 25.78
C GLY A 634 -3.24 -14.09 24.71
N GLY A 635 -2.98 -13.43 23.58
CA GLY A 635 -2.18 -13.94 22.47
C GLY A 635 -1.69 -12.83 21.54
N SER A 636 -1.36 -13.17 20.30
CA SER A 636 -0.81 -12.23 19.30
C SER A 636 -1.90 -11.61 18.42
N ALA A 637 -1.79 -10.33 18.10
CA ALA A 637 -2.63 -9.72 17.07
C ALA A 637 -2.39 -10.37 15.69
N ILE A 638 -1.12 -10.63 15.37
CA ILE A 638 -0.73 -11.43 14.19
C ILE A 638 0.32 -12.44 14.64
N ASN A 639 0.05 -13.72 14.39
CA ASN A 639 0.96 -14.83 14.60
C ASN A 639 1.21 -15.52 13.26
N ALA A 640 2.32 -15.20 12.60
CA ALA A 640 2.64 -15.68 11.27
C ALA A 640 3.99 -16.40 11.24
N PHE A 641 3.99 -17.66 10.87
CA PHE A 641 5.20 -18.46 10.61
C PHE A 641 5.43 -18.69 9.11
N GLY A 642 5.17 -17.70 8.27
CA GLY A 642 5.19 -17.81 6.81
C GLY A 642 4.19 -16.82 6.21
N GLY A 643 3.85 -16.97 4.93
CA GLY A 643 2.80 -16.17 4.29
C GLY A 643 3.26 -14.86 3.63
N ASN A 644 2.35 -14.31 2.82
CA ASN A 644 2.52 -13.05 2.10
C ASN A 644 1.47 -12.05 2.59
N LEU A 645 1.89 -11.08 3.39
CA LEU A 645 1.03 -10.10 4.03
C LEU A 645 1.00 -8.81 3.20
N ASN A 646 -0.18 -8.24 2.99
CA ASN A 646 -0.35 -6.89 2.46
C ASN A 646 -1.40 -6.18 3.33
N ILE A 647 -0.98 -5.80 4.53
CA ILE A 647 -1.87 -5.31 5.57
C ILE A 647 -1.57 -3.84 5.83
N VAL A 648 -2.60 -3.01 5.79
CA VAL A 648 -2.57 -1.63 6.27
C VAL A 648 -3.62 -1.50 7.37
N LEU A 649 -3.20 -1.21 8.60
CA LEU A 649 -4.10 -0.97 9.72
C LEU A 649 -3.99 0.48 10.18
N THR A 650 -5.04 0.98 10.82
CA THR A 650 -5.00 2.24 11.58
C THR A 650 -4.57 2.00 13.02
N ARG A 651 -4.83 0.80 13.55
CA ARG A 651 -4.56 0.45 14.94
C ARG A 651 -4.31 -1.04 15.13
N ILE A 652 -3.34 -1.39 15.99
CA ILE A 652 -3.08 -2.76 16.42
C ILE A 652 -2.83 -2.84 17.93
N ASP A 653 -3.57 -3.72 18.60
CA ASP A 653 -3.46 -3.97 20.04
C ASP A 653 -3.19 -5.44 20.32
N ALA A 654 -2.24 -5.75 21.19
CA ALA A 654 -1.97 -7.12 21.63
C ALA A 654 -1.48 -7.16 23.08
N THR A 655 -2.14 -7.98 23.91
CA THR A 655 -1.73 -8.19 25.31
C THR A 655 -1.73 -9.65 25.73
N GLY A 656 -0.86 -10.01 26.67
CA GLY A 656 -0.86 -11.32 27.34
C GLY A 656 -0.26 -12.50 26.56
N GLY A 657 0.09 -12.33 25.27
CA GLY A 657 0.79 -13.33 24.47
C GLY A 657 2.29 -13.42 24.76
N ALA A 658 2.96 -14.44 24.18
CA ALA A 658 4.42 -14.50 24.17
C ALA A 658 5.03 -13.37 23.33
N ASN A 659 4.42 -13.12 22.16
CA ASN A 659 4.67 -11.90 21.41
C ASN A 659 3.35 -11.25 20.99
N GLY A 660 3.29 -9.92 20.98
CA GLY A 660 2.13 -9.18 20.49
C GLY A 660 1.99 -9.30 18.97
N LEU A 661 3.13 -9.21 18.28
CA LEU A 661 3.29 -9.45 16.85
C LEU A 661 4.39 -10.48 16.64
N ASN A 662 4.06 -11.65 16.10
CA ASN A 662 5.03 -12.71 15.82
C ASN A 662 5.10 -12.95 14.31
N LEU A 663 6.20 -12.55 13.68
CA LEU A 663 6.38 -12.53 12.24
C LEU A 663 7.68 -13.26 11.90
N VAL A 664 7.54 -14.55 11.55
CA VAL A 664 8.66 -15.46 11.28
C VAL A 664 8.60 -15.93 9.85
N ASN A 665 9.66 -15.70 9.06
CA ASN A 665 9.73 -16.05 7.63
C ASN A 665 8.57 -15.47 6.79
N THR A 666 8.08 -14.29 7.17
CA THR A 666 6.99 -13.58 6.49
C THR A 666 7.51 -12.74 5.32
N THR A 667 6.65 -12.51 4.32
CA THR A 667 6.96 -11.66 3.15
C THR A 667 5.84 -10.63 2.91
N GLY A 668 6.10 -9.61 2.08
CA GLY A 668 5.13 -8.56 1.74
C GLY A 668 5.31 -7.30 2.60
N SER A 669 4.21 -6.66 3.02
CA SER A 669 4.20 -5.46 3.86
C SER A 669 3.13 -5.49 4.96
N LEU A 670 3.50 -4.98 6.14
CA LEU A 670 2.59 -4.65 7.23
C LEU A 670 2.84 -3.20 7.65
N THR A 671 1.82 -2.36 7.50
CA THR A 671 1.88 -0.94 7.85
C THR A 671 0.81 -0.59 8.87
N ILE A 672 1.19 0.09 9.94
CA ILE A 672 0.28 0.71 10.90
C ILE A 672 0.36 2.22 10.69
N ASN A 673 -0.67 2.79 10.06
CA ASN A 673 -0.83 4.22 9.85
C ASN A 673 -1.50 4.83 11.08
N GLY A 674 -0.75 4.94 12.19
CA GLY A 674 -1.19 5.69 13.36
C GLY A 674 -1.71 7.09 13.02
N GLY A 675 -2.28 7.74 14.03
CA GLY A 675 -2.90 9.06 13.89
C GLY A 675 -1.88 10.19 13.95
N SER A 676 -2.08 11.09 14.92
CA SER A 676 -1.17 12.22 15.13
C SER A 676 -0.71 12.32 16.58
N THR A 677 -1.18 11.38 17.42
CA THR A 677 -0.86 11.32 18.83
C THR A 677 -0.33 9.93 19.16
N LEU A 678 0.69 9.90 20.01
CA LEU A 678 1.29 8.68 20.50
C LEU A 678 0.22 7.72 21.04
N GLY A 679 0.22 6.48 20.55
CA GLY A 679 -0.73 5.43 20.93
C GLY A 679 -1.94 5.31 20.00
N ASP A 680 -2.12 6.22 19.04
CA ASP A 680 -3.15 6.08 18.00
C ASP A 680 -2.97 4.79 17.20
N GLY A 681 -1.71 4.41 16.90
CA GLY A 681 -1.34 3.15 16.24
C GLY A 681 -1.59 1.90 17.09
N GLY A 682 -1.86 2.06 18.39
CA GLY A 682 -2.19 0.99 19.33
C GLY A 682 -1.06 0.58 20.27
N THR A 683 -1.32 -0.44 21.10
CA THR A 683 -0.40 -0.89 22.14
C THR A 683 -0.06 -2.38 21.99
N LEU A 684 1.23 -2.71 21.90
CA LEU A 684 1.73 -4.07 21.82
C LEU A 684 2.54 -4.43 23.07
N SER A 685 2.34 -5.66 23.56
CA SER A 685 3.10 -6.24 24.67
C SER A 685 3.34 -7.73 24.43
N GLY A 686 4.28 -8.33 25.16
CA GLY A 686 4.55 -9.77 25.04
C GLY A 686 5.53 -10.28 26.08
N SER A 687 5.26 -11.45 26.69
CA SER A 687 6.12 -12.01 27.74
C SER A 687 7.52 -12.42 27.27
N ASN A 688 7.77 -12.47 25.96
CA ASN A 688 9.08 -12.60 25.35
C ASN A 688 9.48 -11.30 24.64
N ALA A 689 8.83 -10.96 23.52
CA ALA A 689 9.01 -9.66 22.87
C ALA A 689 7.67 -9.09 22.43
N ALA A 690 7.45 -7.77 22.46
CA ALA A 690 6.18 -7.24 21.94
C ALA A 690 6.09 -7.45 20.42
N ILE A 691 7.21 -7.33 19.71
CA ILE A 691 7.33 -7.62 18.29
C ILE A 691 8.53 -8.53 18.05
N ASN A 692 8.30 -9.64 17.36
CA ASN A 692 9.34 -10.53 16.85
C ASN A 692 9.26 -10.55 15.32
N LEU A 693 10.24 -9.97 14.63
CA LEU A 693 10.40 -9.98 13.19
C LEU A 693 11.65 -10.79 12.84
N SER A 694 11.50 -12.03 12.40
CA SER A 694 12.64 -12.95 12.20
C SER A 694 12.60 -13.69 10.87
N GLY A 695 13.71 -13.69 10.13
CA GLY A 695 13.79 -14.26 8.78
C GLY A 695 12.87 -13.55 7.78
N GLY A 696 12.75 -14.10 6.57
CA GLY A 696 11.86 -13.57 5.53
C GLY A 696 12.31 -12.24 4.93
N SER A 697 11.34 -11.50 4.37
CA SER A 697 11.58 -10.23 3.66
C SER A 697 10.43 -9.23 3.84
N LEU A 698 9.73 -9.30 4.98
CA LEU A 698 8.58 -8.43 5.26
C LEU A 698 9.06 -7.00 5.49
N ALA A 699 8.41 -6.04 4.82
CA ALA A 699 8.51 -4.62 5.15
C ALA A 699 7.54 -4.29 6.29
N LEU A 700 8.06 -3.93 7.46
CA LEU A 700 7.27 -3.55 8.63
C LEU A 700 7.38 -2.05 8.88
N THR A 701 6.24 -1.36 8.94
CA THR A 701 6.15 0.07 9.28
C THR A 701 5.16 0.28 10.40
N LEU A 702 5.60 0.96 11.46
CA LEU A 702 4.84 1.19 12.69
C LEU A 702 4.90 2.68 13.02
N ASN A 703 3.76 3.37 12.93
CA ASN A 703 3.65 4.78 13.31
C ASN A 703 2.77 4.93 14.55
N ASP A 704 3.19 5.76 15.50
CA ASP A 704 2.46 6.08 16.75
C ASP A 704 2.10 4.85 17.61
N VAL A 705 2.91 3.80 17.57
CA VAL A 705 2.70 2.56 18.34
C VAL A 705 3.40 2.63 19.69
N GLN A 706 2.73 2.15 20.74
CA GLN A 706 3.32 1.97 22.06
C GLN A 706 3.71 0.51 22.32
N ILE A 707 4.94 0.29 22.77
CA ILE A 707 5.46 -0.99 23.22
C ILE A 707 5.56 -0.95 24.74
N GLN A 708 4.94 -1.90 25.44
CA GLN A 708 4.91 -1.93 26.91
C GLN A 708 4.98 -3.38 27.44
N ASN A 709 5.35 -3.55 28.71
CA ASN A 709 5.23 -4.82 29.45
C ASN A 709 5.81 -6.04 28.69
N TYR A 710 7.00 -5.89 28.13
CA TYR A 710 7.71 -6.97 27.45
C TYR A 710 8.70 -7.69 28.38
N GLY A 711 9.02 -8.95 28.06
CA GLY A 711 9.89 -9.77 28.92
C GLY A 711 11.39 -9.60 28.65
N VAL A 712 11.81 -9.87 27.41
CA VAL A 712 13.20 -9.79 26.97
C VAL A 712 13.38 -8.45 26.25
N ASP A 713 13.02 -8.35 24.97
CA ASP A 713 13.20 -7.15 24.15
C ASP A 713 11.87 -6.53 23.75
N GLY A 714 11.80 -5.21 23.58
CA GLY A 714 10.58 -4.56 23.11
C GLY A 714 10.27 -4.99 21.68
N ILE A 715 11.25 -4.79 20.80
CA ILE A 715 11.19 -5.20 19.40
C ILE A 715 12.46 -5.99 19.07
N ARG A 716 12.31 -7.20 18.54
CA ARG A 716 13.42 -8.01 18.05
C ARG A 716 13.34 -8.18 16.54
N VAL A 717 14.42 -7.83 15.84
CA VAL A 717 14.57 -7.94 14.39
C VAL A 717 15.78 -8.82 14.06
N ASP A 718 15.53 -10.06 13.63
CA ASP A 718 16.59 -11.06 13.42
C ASP A 718 16.60 -11.59 11.98
N ASN A 719 17.64 -11.27 11.20
CA ASN A 719 17.83 -11.81 9.83
C ASN A 719 16.64 -11.61 8.86
N ASN A 720 15.76 -10.64 9.11
CA ASN A 720 14.79 -10.22 8.11
C ASN A 720 15.52 -9.46 7.00
N THR A 721 15.12 -9.62 5.74
CA THR A 721 15.74 -8.90 4.60
C THR A 721 14.91 -7.71 4.14
N GLY A 722 13.69 -7.54 4.66
CA GLY A 722 12.84 -6.38 4.38
C GLY A 722 13.22 -5.14 5.19
N SER A 723 12.50 -4.03 4.97
CA SER A 723 12.68 -2.80 5.73
C SER A 723 11.97 -2.85 7.08
N PHE A 724 12.55 -2.23 8.11
CA PHE A 724 11.90 -2.00 9.40
C PHE A 724 11.86 -0.50 9.69
N ILE A 725 10.65 0.04 9.91
CA ILE A 725 10.42 1.45 10.22
C ILE A 725 9.59 1.53 11.49
N PHE A 726 10.11 2.23 12.51
CA PHE A 726 9.40 2.56 13.74
C PHE A 726 9.45 4.08 13.93
N SER A 727 8.29 4.75 13.95
CA SER A 727 8.22 6.21 13.94
C SER A 727 7.21 6.74 14.95
N ASP A 728 7.55 7.84 15.61
CA ASP A 728 6.72 8.57 16.56
C ASP A 728 6.14 7.68 17.69
N GLY A 729 6.88 6.62 18.03
CA GLY A 729 6.46 5.60 18.98
C GLY A 729 7.03 5.79 20.39
N GLN A 730 6.67 4.87 21.27
CA GLN A 730 7.22 4.79 22.61
C GLN A 730 7.51 3.35 22.98
N ILE A 731 8.62 3.11 23.65
CA ILE A 731 8.98 1.83 24.25
C ILE A 731 9.14 2.03 25.76
N ASP A 732 8.35 1.32 26.54
CA ASP A 732 8.43 1.31 28.01
C ASP A 732 8.75 -0.11 28.52
N GLY A 733 9.97 -0.27 29.01
CA GLY A 733 10.55 -1.54 29.45
C GLY A 733 10.28 -1.91 30.90
N ALA A 734 9.33 -1.26 31.59
CA ALA A 734 9.04 -1.54 32.99
C ALA A 734 8.87 -3.05 33.28
N GLY A 735 9.85 -3.64 33.97
CA GLY A 735 9.86 -5.07 34.34
C GLY A 735 10.54 -6.03 33.34
N SER A 736 11.15 -5.51 32.27
CA SER A 736 11.91 -6.28 31.27
C SER A 736 13.35 -6.62 31.73
N THR A 737 14.02 -7.52 31.00
CA THR A 737 15.44 -7.86 31.22
C THR A 737 16.37 -7.56 30.03
N GLY A 738 15.84 -7.16 28.88
CA GLY A 738 16.60 -6.94 27.64
C GLY A 738 16.48 -5.52 27.09
N ASP A 739 16.63 -5.41 25.77
CA ASP A 739 16.79 -4.13 25.07
C ASP A 739 15.44 -3.51 24.69
N GLY A 740 15.44 -2.21 24.37
CA GLY A 740 14.26 -1.58 23.77
C GLY A 740 14.00 -2.13 22.37
N ILE A 741 15.02 -2.06 21.52
CA ILE A 741 15.05 -2.64 20.18
C ILE A 741 16.35 -3.42 20.02
N GLN A 742 16.27 -4.70 19.67
CA GLN A 742 17.41 -5.53 19.30
C GLN A 742 17.35 -5.84 17.80
N ILE A 743 18.45 -5.57 17.08
CA ILE A 743 18.60 -5.85 15.66
C ILE A 743 19.82 -6.74 15.45
N THR A 744 19.59 -7.99 15.04
CA THR A 744 20.65 -8.93 14.69
C THR A 744 20.59 -9.24 13.19
N ALA A 745 21.65 -8.91 12.46
CA ALA A 745 21.73 -9.15 11.02
C ALA A 745 22.95 -9.97 10.61
N GLY A 746 22.71 -11.17 10.09
CA GLY A 746 23.73 -11.94 9.39
C GLY A 746 24.20 -11.24 8.12
N ALA A 747 25.16 -11.86 7.42
CA ALA A 747 25.84 -11.33 6.23
C ALA A 747 24.93 -10.93 5.03
N ALA A 748 23.62 -11.12 5.14
CA ALA A 748 22.60 -10.78 4.15
C ALA A 748 21.45 -9.93 4.77
N GLY A 749 21.74 -9.14 5.81
CA GLY A 749 20.80 -8.44 6.72
C GLY A 749 19.60 -7.65 6.16
N THR A 750 18.85 -6.98 7.05
CA THR A 750 17.75 -6.07 6.69
C THR A 750 18.25 -4.99 5.73
N THR A 751 17.51 -4.72 4.66
CA THR A 751 17.94 -3.74 3.65
C THR A 751 18.01 -2.31 4.19
N SER A 752 17.15 -1.97 5.15
CA SER A 752 17.10 -0.64 5.78
C SER A 752 16.34 -0.66 7.10
N VAL A 753 16.92 -0.11 8.16
CA VAL A 753 16.25 0.18 9.42
C VAL A 753 16.12 1.70 9.59
N ALA A 754 14.93 2.17 9.96
CA ALA A 754 14.69 3.57 10.32
C ALA A 754 13.90 3.65 11.64
N ILE A 755 14.47 4.32 12.64
CA ILE A 755 13.84 4.60 13.93
C ILE A 755 13.76 6.12 14.06
N ALA A 756 12.56 6.66 14.24
CA ALA A 756 12.34 8.11 14.27
C ALA A 756 11.41 8.52 15.41
N GLY A 757 11.64 9.68 16.04
CA GLY A 757 10.66 10.29 16.95
C GLY A 757 10.30 9.43 18.17
N THR A 758 11.21 8.54 18.59
CA THR A 758 10.87 7.47 19.55
C THR A 758 11.36 7.79 20.96
N ALA A 759 10.50 7.58 21.95
CA ALA A 759 10.88 7.67 23.36
C ALA A 759 11.18 6.29 23.98
N PHE A 760 12.33 6.14 24.63
CA PHE A 760 12.78 4.94 25.34
C PHE A 760 12.75 5.17 26.85
N ASN A 761 11.88 4.42 27.54
CA ASN A 761 11.60 4.57 28.97
C ASN A 761 11.83 3.25 29.70
N ASN A 762 12.43 3.31 30.89
CA ASN A 762 12.62 2.19 31.82
C ASN A 762 13.21 0.92 31.17
N ILE A 763 14.15 1.08 30.25
CA ILE A 763 14.81 -0.02 29.55
C ILE A 763 15.89 -0.62 30.47
N ALA A 764 15.94 -1.95 30.60
CA ALA A 764 16.86 -2.62 31.51
C ALA A 764 18.29 -2.74 30.97
N SER A 765 18.42 -3.01 29.66
CA SER A 765 19.68 -3.11 28.93
C SER A 765 19.83 -1.90 28.00
N ASP A 766 20.16 -2.08 26.72
CA ASP A 766 20.39 -1.00 25.77
C ASP A 766 19.07 -0.48 25.20
N GLY A 767 19.00 0.82 24.89
CA GLY A 767 17.83 1.40 24.24
C GLY A 767 17.63 0.80 22.85
N ILE A 768 18.69 0.82 22.06
CA ILE A 768 18.79 0.18 20.74
C ILE A 768 20.12 -0.58 20.69
N ASP A 769 20.07 -1.89 20.47
CA ASP A 769 21.23 -2.74 20.18
C ASP A 769 21.24 -3.15 18.71
N ILE A 770 22.34 -2.89 18.01
CA ILE A 770 22.54 -3.20 16.59
C ILE A 770 23.78 -4.09 16.46
N ASP A 771 23.59 -5.34 16.05
CA ASP A 771 24.65 -6.32 15.78
C ASP A 771 24.60 -6.81 14.32
N GLY A 772 25.72 -6.64 13.60
CA GLY A 772 25.94 -7.21 12.26
C GLY A 772 25.60 -6.27 11.07
N THR A 773 25.46 -6.81 9.86
CA THR A 773 25.53 -5.99 8.64
C THR A 773 24.17 -5.42 8.22
N THR A 774 23.81 -4.22 8.72
CA THR A 774 22.63 -3.43 8.30
C THR A 774 22.99 -1.97 8.03
N SER A 775 22.18 -1.28 7.23
CA SER A 775 22.15 0.18 7.22
C SER A 775 21.02 0.67 8.10
N THR A 776 21.36 1.49 9.10
CA THR A 776 20.42 1.91 10.15
C THR A 776 20.43 3.42 10.30
N GLN A 777 19.24 4.01 10.36
CA GLN A 777 19.04 5.41 10.68
C GLN A 777 18.25 5.51 11.98
N VAL A 778 18.77 6.22 12.97
CA VAL A 778 18.06 6.57 14.20
C VAL A 778 17.99 8.09 14.25
N THR A 779 16.80 8.65 14.33
CA THR A 779 16.56 10.11 14.29
C THR A 779 15.59 10.56 15.37
N ASN A 780 15.77 11.74 15.96
CA ASN A 780 14.83 12.35 16.91
C ASN A 780 14.40 11.38 18.04
N SER A 781 15.33 10.62 18.59
CA SER A 781 15.04 9.59 19.60
C SER A 781 15.53 10.04 20.98
N ILE A 782 14.68 9.86 21.99
CA ILE A 782 14.95 10.31 23.36
C ILE A 782 15.08 9.10 24.29
N PHE A 783 16.18 9.04 25.04
CA PHE A 783 16.47 8.00 26.03
C PHE A 783 16.32 8.57 27.44
N ASN A 784 15.21 8.23 28.10
CA ASN A 784 14.85 8.79 29.41
C ASN A 784 15.38 7.97 30.59
N THR A 785 15.25 6.64 30.53
CA THR A 785 15.78 5.73 31.55
C THR A 785 16.22 4.43 30.87
N VAL A 786 17.53 4.20 30.77
CA VAL A 786 18.15 3.06 30.09
C VAL A 786 19.29 2.53 30.95
N GLY A 787 19.25 1.25 31.30
CA GLY A 787 20.23 0.58 32.16
C GLY A 787 21.57 0.27 31.48
N GLY A 788 21.60 0.20 30.15
CA GLY A 788 22.79 0.04 29.32
C GLY A 788 23.14 1.32 28.55
N ASP A 789 23.58 1.14 27.31
CA ASP A 789 23.85 2.21 26.35
C ASP A 789 22.54 2.71 25.71
N GLY A 790 22.48 3.99 25.33
CA GLY A 790 21.34 4.52 24.57
C GLY A 790 21.24 3.81 23.21
N VAL A 791 22.33 3.86 22.46
CA VAL A 791 22.52 3.12 21.21
C VAL A 791 23.85 2.36 21.26
N ASN A 792 23.79 1.04 21.17
CA ASN A 792 24.93 0.14 21.03
C ASN A 792 25.02 -0.39 19.60
N ILE A 793 26.22 -0.35 19.02
CA ILE A 793 26.49 -0.70 17.62
C ILE A 793 27.69 -1.63 17.56
N SER A 794 27.52 -2.85 17.07
CA SER A 794 28.59 -3.83 16.99
C SER A 794 28.67 -4.58 15.65
N GLY A 795 29.89 -4.81 15.16
CA GLY A 795 30.15 -5.68 14.01
C GLY A 795 29.53 -5.23 12.68
N THR A 796 29.16 -3.95 12.55
CA THR A 796 28.40 -3.47 11.39
C THR A 796 29.30 -3.10 10.21
N SER A 797 28.84 -3.42 9.00
CA SER A 797 29.49 -3.01 7.73
C SER A 797 28.65 -2.05 6.90
N GLY A 798 27.36 -1.89 7.22
CA GLY A 798 26.48 -0.92 6.56
C GLY A 798 26.65 0.48 7.14
N ALA A 799 26.07 1.48 6.47
CA ALA A 799 26.11 2.86 6.94
C ALA A 799 25.12 3.08 8.08
N ILE A 800 25.58 3.73 9.16
CA ILE A 800 24.77 4.10 10.31
C ILE A 800 24.70 5.62 10.42
N ILE A 801 23.49 6.13 10.61
CA ILE A 801 23.23 7.55 10.81
C ILE A 801 22.45 7.71 12.12
N LEU A 802 23.02 8.44 13.06
CA LEU A 802 22.39 8.85 14.31
C LEU A 802 22.15 10.36 14.24
N GLY A 803 20.91 10.76 13.99
CA GLY A 803 20.46 12.14 14.07
C GLY A 803 19.74 12.38 15.40
N ASP A 804 20.03 13.45 16.15
CA ASP A 804 19.13 13.89 17.23
C ASP A 804 18.79 12.79 18.27
N VAL A 805 19.81 12.02 18.68
CA VAL A 805 19.74 10.94 19.67
C VAL A 805 20.12 11.49 21.05
N GLU A 806 19.12 11.83 21.88
CA GLU A 806 19.33 12.57 23.13
C GLU A 806 19.13 11.70 24.38
N ALA A 807 20.07 11.77 25.33
CA ALA A 807 19.92 11.18 26.66
C ALA A 807 19.52 12.25 27.69
N GLN A 808 18.33 12.13 28.28
CA GLN A 808 17.80 13.15 29.20
C GLN A 808 18.34 12.94 30.63
N GLY A 809 18.92 13.98 31.24
CA GLY A 809 19.13 14.10 32.70
C GLY A 809 19.97 13.00 33.38
N GLY A 810 20.87 12.31 32.67
CA GLY A 810 21.61 11.16 33.20
C GLY A 810 20.80 9.85 33.20
N GLY A 811 19.73 9.80 32.40
CA GLY A 811 18.83 8.67 32.24
C GLY A 811 19.47 7.41 31.67
N VAL A 812 20.59 7.53 30.96
CA VAL A 812 21.38 6.42 30.44
C VAL A 812 22.53 6.14 31.41
N THR A 813 22.57 4.95 31.99
CA THR A 813 23.66 4.57 32.92
C THR A 813 24.94 4.16 32.19
N GLY A 814 24.85 3.67 30.95
CA GLY A 814 25.97 3.44 30.05
C GLY A 814 26.39 4.68 29.25
N SER A 815 26.81 4.46 28.02
CA SER A 815 27.16 5.48 27.03
C SER A 815 25.90 5.88 26.27
N THR A 816 25.77 7.15 25.88
CA THR A 816 24.66 7.53 24.99
C THR A 816 24.81 6.82 23.65
N VAL A 817 26.06 6.72 23.15
CA VAL A 817 26.41 5.92 21.97
C VAL A 817 27.68 5.11 22.27
N SER A 818 27.63 3.83 21.93
CA SER A 818 28.75 2.89 22.03
C SER A 818 28.91 2.16 20.71
N THR A 819 30.14 2.06 20.22
CA THR A 819 30.44 1.37 18.96
C THR A 819 31.59 0.39 19.16
N THR A 820 31.47 -0.81 18.58
CA THR A 820 32.52 -1.84 18.59
C THR A 820 32.71 -2.54 17.24
N GLY A 821 33.93 -2.46 16.68
CA GLY A 821 34.37 -3.32 15.59
C GLY A 821 33.72 -3.05 14.25
N ASN A 822 33.28 -1.82 13.98
CA ASN A 822 32.57 -1.50 12.75
C ASN A 822 33.53 -1.17 11.61
N THR A 823 33.10 -1.56 10.40
CA THR A 823 33.80 -1.32 9.13
C THR A 823 33.02 -0.36 8.23
N GLY A 824 31.72 -0.22 8.45
CA GLY A 824 30.85 0.75 7.78
C GLY A 824 31.04 2.18 8.29
N SER A 825 30.50 3.15 7.56
CA SER A 825 30.54 4.56 7.99
C SER A 825 29.52 4.82 9.08
N ILE A 826 29.93 5.49 10.16
CA ILE A 826 29.03 5.96 11.23
C ILE A 826 28.98 7.48 11.17
N THR A 827 27.79 8.06 11.12
CA THR A 827 27.58 9.52 11.17
C THR A 827 26.70 9.87 12.34
N ILE A 828 27.15 10.79 13.19
CA ILE A 828 26.40 11.31 14.33
C ILE A 828 26.21 12.81 14.12
N THR A 829 24.98 13.29 14.07
CA THR A 829 24.68 14.67 13.70
C THR A 829 23.48 15.23 14.46
N ASN A 830 23.45 16.55 14.65
CA ASN A 830 22.26 17.28 15.07
C ASN A 830 21.54 17.88 13.85
N GLY A 831 20.24 17.60 13.69
CA GLY A 831 19.30 18.20 12.74
C GLY A 831 18.28 19.16 13.38
N LEU A 832 18.23 19.28 14.70
CA LEU A 832 17.32 20.17 15.46
C LEU A 832 17.79 21.63 15.52
N THR A 833 16.83 22.51 15.82
CA THR A 833 17.00 23.98 15.87
C THR A 833 17.76 24.51 17.08
N ASP A 834 18.04 23.67 18.09
CA ASP A 834 18.79 24.06 19.29
C ASP A 834 20.32 24.15 19.04
N GLY A 835 20.81 23.49 17.98
CA GLY A 835 22.15 23.62 17.43
C GLY A 835 23.22 22.68 17.99
N ILE A 836 22.98 21.90 19.07
CA ILE A 836 23.98 20.97 19.64
C ILE A 836 23.36 19.66 20.19
N LEU A 837 23.86 18.50 19.74
CA LEU A 837 23.47 17.17 20.25
C LEU A 837 24.25 16.80 21.52
N ASP A 838 23.58 16.50 22.64
CA ASP A 838 24.22 16.13 23.91
C ASP A 838 24.44 14.62 24.06
N ILE A 839 25.69 14.20 24.20
CA ILE A 839 26.12 12.81 24.45
C ILE A 839 26.84 12.75 25.80
N ALA A 840 26.33 12.01 26.77
CA ALA A 840 27.00 11.91 28.07
C ALA A 840 28.41 11.29 27.94
N ARG A 841 28.52 10.20 27.19
CA ARG A 841 29.77 9.50 26.93
C ARG A 841 29.73 8.82 25.57
N LEU A 842 30.85 8.88 24.84
CA LEU A 842 31.06 8.17 23.58
C LEU A 842 32.22 7.18 23.72
N ASN A 843 31.95 5.91 23.43
CA ASN A 843 32.97 4.86 23.40
C ASN A 843 33.11 4.29 21.99
N LEU A 844 34.33 4.28 21.48
CA LEU A 844 34.69 3.74 20.18
C LEU A 844 35.73 2.64 20.39
N THR A 845 35.43 1.42 19.97
CA THR A 845 36.30 0.25 20.23
C THR A 845 36.59 -0.52 18.95
N ASN A 846 37.86 -0.66 18.58
CA ASN A 846 38.30 -1.42 17.40
C ASN A 846 37.66 -0.97 16.07
N GLU A 847 37.30 0.31 15.96
CA GLU A 847 36.70 0.85 14.76
C GLU A 847 37.69 0.91 13.59
N THR A 848 37.22 0.56 12.40
CA THR A 848 38.01 0.62 11.16
C THR A 848 37.33 1.42 10.06
N GLY A 849 36.00 1.52 10.08
CA GLY A 849 35.22 2.39 9.21
C GLY A 849 35.32 3.87 9.61
N PRO A 850 35.01 4.81 8.70
CA PRO A 850 35.04 6.24 9.01
C PRO A 850 33.90 6.63 9.96
N LEU A 851 34.19 7.54 10.89
CA LEU A 851 33.24 8.09 11.85
C LEU A 851 33.22 9.62 11.74
N ALA A 852 32.05 10.20 11.56
CA ALA A 852 31.87 11.66 11.50
C ALA A 852 30.88 12.13 12.56
N LEU A 853 31.29 13.10 13.37
CA LEU A 853 30.44 13.77 14.36
C LEU A 853 30.32 15.23 13.99
N THR A 854 29.10 15.76 13.91
CA THR A 854 28.85 17.17 13.57
C THR A 854 27.88 17.81 14.55
N ASN A 855 28.24 18.97 15.12
CA ASN A 855 27.44 19.73 16.08
C ASN A 855 27.06 18.93 17.34
N VAL A 856 28.06 18.33 17.99
CA VAL A 856 27.87 17.44 19.15
C VAL A 856 28.56 18.03 20.39
N ARG A 857 27.93 17.98 21.55
CA ARG A 857 28.58 18.20 22.85
C ARG A 857 28.67 16.88 23.61
N MET A 858 29.84 16.59 24.16
CA MET A 858 30.09 15.34 24.87
C MET A 858 30.79 15.57 26.19
N SER A 859 30.53 14.76 27.21
CA SER A 859 31.34 14.87 28.44
C SER A 859 32.68 14.15 28.34
N ASN A 860 32.70 12.93 27.81
CA ASN A 860 33.93 12.15 27.66
C ASN A 860 33.93 11.36 26.35
N MET A 861 35.11 11.23 25.75
CA MET A 861 35.34 10.40 24.56
C MET A 861 36.45 9.38 24.81
N ASN A 862 36.20 8.10 24.53
CA ASN A 862 37.22 7.05 24.54
C ASN A 862 37.34 6.42 23.17
N VAL A 863 38.58 6.32 22.69
CA VAL A 863 38.96 5.65 21.44
C VAL A 863 39.93 4.55 21.79
N THR A 864 39.51 3.30 21.67
CA THR A 864 40.32 2.13 22.06
C THR A 864 40.54 1.22 20.86
N GLY A 865 41.78 0.97 20.47
CA GLY A 865 42.09 0.12 19.31
C GLY A 865 41.68 0.73 17.97
N GLY A 866 41.67 -0.09 16.92
CA GLY A 866 41.16 0.29 15.61
C GLY A 866 42.11 1.14 14.76
N SER A 867 41.64 1.54 13.58
CA SER A 867 42.35 2.37 12.59
C SER A 867 41.43 3.35 11.84
N ALA A 868 40.24 3.62 12.39
CA ALA A 868 39.24 4.51 11.82
C ALA A 868 39.73 5.95 11.63
N GLU A 869 39.19 6.62 10.62
CA GLU A 869 39.22 8.07 10.50
C GLU A 869 38.01 8.64 11.25
N ILE A 870 38.27 9.39 12.31
CA ILE A 870 37.27 10.00 13.19
C ILE A 870 37.36 11.52 13.01
N THR A 871 36.29 12.14 12.51
CA THR A 871 36.19 13.59 12.33
C THR A 871 35.15 14.17 13.27
N LEU A 872 35.55 15.18 14.06
CA LEU A 872 34.69 15.97 14.93
C LEU A 872 34.60 17.40 14.40
N ASN A 873 33.46 17.73 13.77
CA ASN A 873 33.18 19.04 13.23
C ASN A 873 32.23 19.81 14.17
N ASN A 874 32.66 20.99 14.64
CA ASN A 874 31.91 21.80 15.60
C ASN A 874 31.50 21.01 16.86
N ALA A 875 32.38 20.15 17.37
CA ALA A 875 32.12 19.35 18.55
C ALA A 875 32.73 19.95 19.82
N THR A 876 32.00 19.94 20.93
CA THR A 876 32.46 20.44 22.23
C THR A 876 32.66 19.26 23.19
N LEU A 877 33.84 19.10 23.78
CA LEU A 877 34.08 18.09 24.83
C LEU A 877 34.29 18.76 26.20
N THR A 878 33.58 18.31 27.23
CA THR A 878 33.69 18.86 28.61
C THR A 878 33.70 17.76 29.68
N GLY A 879 34.83 17.43 30.28
CA GLY A 879 34.90 16.26 31.17
C GLY A 879 34.46 16.49 32.61
N ASN A 880 34.11 15.37 33.26
CA ASN A 880 33.73 15.29 34.67
C ASN A 880 34.93 15.01 35.58
N ALA A 881 34.82 15.38 36.86
CA ALA A 881 35.86 15.16 37.86
C ALA A 881 36.10 13.65 38.11
N GLY A 882 37.10 13.06 37.45
CA GLY A 882 37.53 11.68 37.72
C GLY A 882 38.21 10.92 36.56
N GLY A 883 38.13 11.41 35.32
CA GLY A 883 38.74 10.75 34.15
C GLY A 883 39.34 11.74 33.15
N PHE A 884 39.87 11.21 32.04
CA PHE A 884 40.34 12.01 30.90
C PHE A 884 39.15 12.49 30.06
N VAL A 885 39.17 13.74 29.61
CA VAL A 885 38.15 14.27 28.68
C VAL A 885 38.21 13.57 27.32
N LEU A 886 39.44 13.26 26.87
CA LEU A 886 39.72 12.44 25.70
C LEU A 886 40.77 11.39 26.07
N ASN A 887 40.45 10.13 25.81
CA ASN A 887 41.36 9.01 25.99
C ASN A 887 41.51 8.23 24.68
N MET A 888 42.73 8.22 24.12
CA MET A 888 43.11 7.38 22.99
C MET A 888 44.05 6.28 23.47
N ASP A 889 43.68 5.01 23.26
CA ASP A 889 44.41 3.86 23.80
C ASP A 889 44.56 2.75 22.75
N GLY A 890 45.79 2.37 22.41
CA GLY A 890 46.09 1.22 21.56
C GLY A 890 45.66 1.34 20.09
N THR A 891 45.43 2.55 19.57
CA THR A 891 45.05 2.73 18.16
C THR A 891 46.18 2.27 17.23
N THR A 892 45.84 1.50 16.20
CA THR A 892 46.82 0.88 15.28
C THR A 892 47.11 1.73 14.04
N GLY A 893 46.32 2.79 13.83
CA GLY A 893 46.42 3.72 12.72
C GLY A 893 45.24 4.72 12.74
N GLY A 894 44.92 5.31 11.59
CA GLY A 894 43.81 6.24 11.46
C GLY A 894 44.12 7.66 11.93
N PHE A 895 43.07 8.46 12.07
CA PHE A 895 43.15 9.88 12.43
C PHE A 895 42.00 10.27 13.33
N LEU A 896 42.27 11.08 14.37
CA LEU A 896 41.26 11.80 15.13
C LEU A 896 41.40 13.30 14.83
N ASN A 897 40.45 13.88 14.12
CA ASN A 897 40.55 15.24 13.60
C ASN A 897 39.43 16.14 14.13
N PHE A 898 39.80 17.24 14.79
CA PHE A 898 38.87 18.28 15.24
C PHE A 898 38.88 19.45 14.25
N THR A 899 37.72 19.81 13.71
CA THR A 899 37.56 20.85 12.68
C THR A 899 36.44 21.84 13.00
N GLY A 900 36.38 22.95 12.27
CA GLY A 900 35.34 23.96 12.48
C GLY A 900 35.48 24.65 13.84
N THR A 901 34.38 24.83 14.55
CA THR A 901 34.37 25.48 15.88
C THR A 901 34.56 24.49 17.04
N SER A 902 35.12 23.29 16.78
CA SER A 902 35.30 22.28 17.82
C SER A 902 36.13 22.81 19.00
N SER A 903 35.77 22.40 20.22
CA SER A 903 36.48 22.78 21.43
C SER A 903 36.59 21.63 22.43
N ILE A 904 37.63 21.69 23.26
CA ILE A 904 37.78 20.83 24.44
C ILE A 904 37.97 21.77 25.63
N THR A 905 37.19 21.59 26.70
CA THR A 905 37.35 22.35 27.94
C THR A 905 37.32 21.42 29.13
N GLN A 906 38.39 21.39 29.91
CA GLN A 906 38.47 20.61 31.13
C GLN A 906 38.84 21.52 32.30
N ASN A 907 38.08 21.47 33.40
CA ASN A 907 38.42 22.15 34.65
C ASN A 907 38.40 21.13 35.81
N GLY A 908 39.56 20.78 36.34
CA GLY A 908 39.71 19.63 37.27
C GLY A 908 39.81 18.28 36.55
N GLY A 909 39.94 17.16 37.28
CA GLY A 909 40.04 15.83 36.64
C GLY A 909 41.36 15.63 35.88
N SER A 910 41.38 14.90 34.76
CA SER A 910 42.54 14.76 33.87
C SER A 910 42.21 15.26 32.46
N GLY A 911 43.19 15.81 31.73
CA GLY A 911 42.98 16.34 30.38
C GLY A 911 42.96 15.23 29.32
N ILE A 912 43.94 15.22 28.42
CA ILE A 912 44.02 14.29 27.29
C ILE A 912 45.05 13.20 27.57
N ARG A 913 44.69 11.93 27.31
CA ARG A 913 45.64 10.80 27.28
C ARG A 913 45.74 10.18 25.90
N ILE A 914 46.96 9.91 25.48
CA ILE A 914 47.30 9.15 24.27
C ILE A 914 48.29 8.05 24.66
N ASN A 915 47.84 6.80 24.66
CA ASN A 915 48.62 5.66 25.13
C ASN A 915 48.73 4.58 24.06
N ASN A 916 49.94 4.08 23.80
CA ASN A 916 50.21 3.03 22.79
C ASN A 916 49.56 3.32 21.42
N ALA A 917 49.47 4.59 21.02
CA ALA A 917 48.75 5.00 19.83
C ALA A 917 49.72 5.20 18.65
N ALA A 918 49.41 4.53 17.54
CA ALA A 918 50.05 4.74 16.23
C ALA A 918 49.21 5.64 15.30
N GLY A 919 47.91 5.82 15.59
CA GLY A 919 47.06 6.77 14.88
C GLY A 919 47.41 8.21 15.18
N ASN A 920 46.99 9.13 14.32
CA ASN A 920 47.28 10.55 14.44
C ASN A 920 46.15 11.30 15.17
N LEU A 921 46.48 12.42 15.82
CA LEU A 921 45.54 13.37 16.43
C LEU A 921 45.82 14.77 15.88
N ASP A 922 44.84 15.39 15.26
CA ASP A 922 44.90 16.78 14.82
C ASP A 922 43.82 17.60 15.51
N PHE A 923 44.25 18.48 16.42
CA PHE A 923 43.37 19.49 17.01
C PHE A 923 43.47 20.82 16.25
N ASN A 924 42.62 20.97 15.23
CA ASN A 924 42.44 22.21 14.46
C ASN A 924 41.16 22.97 14.84
N GLY A 925 40.62 22.70 16.03
CA GLY A 925 39.43 23.34 16.58
C GLY A 925 39.68 24.79 17.01
N ALA A 926 38.61 25.45 17.47
CA ALA A 926 38.65 26.83 17.92
C ALA A 926 39.47 27.02 19.22
N SER A 927 39.31 26.11 20.20
CA SER A 927 39.97 26.20 21.50
C SER A 927 40.10 24.84 22.19
N LEU A 928 41.29 24.53 22.72
CA LEU A 928 41.55 23.44 23.66
C LEU A 928 42.03 24.08 24.96
N ASP A 929 41.26 23.95 26.05
CA ASP A 929 41.51 24.60 27.33
C ASP A 929 41.51 23.55 28.46
N LEU A 930 42.66 23.34 29.09
CA LEU A 930 42.89 22.30 30.11
C LEU A 930 43.36 22.94 31.43
N ASP A 931 42.38 23.35 32.23
CA ASP A 931 42.58 24.07 33.48
C ASP A 931 42.49 23.17 34.72
N ASN A 932 43.32 23.45 35.72
CA ASN A 932 43.29 22.82 37.05
C ASN A 932 43.29 21.27 37.02
N THR A 933 43.78 20.65 35.95
CA THR A 933 43.78 19.18 35.78
C THR A 933 44.88 18.51 36.60
N LEU A 934 44.83 17.19 36.76
CA LEU A 934 45.92 16.39 37.33
C LEU A 934 47.11 16.36 36.37
N ILE A 935 46.85 16.04 35.10
CA ILE A 935 47.79 16.14 33.99
C ILE A 935 47.02 16.80 32.84
N GLY A 936 47.65 17.77 32.16
CA GLY A 936 47.07 18.42 30.98
C GLY A 936 47.04 17.47 29.79
N ILE A 937 48.20 17.22 29.19
CA ILE A 937 48.35 16.26 28.08
C ILE A 937 49.36 15.19 28.48
N ASP A 938 48.97 13.92 28.32
CA ASP A 938 49.77 12.75 28.67
C ASP A 938 49.95 11.81 27.47
N ILE A 939 51.17 11.68 26.97
CA ILE A 939 51.51 10.86 25.79
C ILE A 939 52.45 9.73 26.22
N GLN A 940 52.00 8.49 26.07
CA GLN A 940 52.71 7.30 26.54
C GLN A 940 52.94 6.30 25.40
N ASN A 941 54.18 5.84 25.22
CA ASN A 941 54.56 4.75 24.30
C ASN A 941 53.97 4.84 22.88
N SER A 942 53.79 6.06 22.38
CA SER A 942 53.06 6.33 21.13
C SER A 942 54.00 6.69 19.99
N SER A 943 53.56 6.47 18.75
CA SER A 943 54.36 6.73 17.52
C SER A 943 53.63 7.57 16.46
N GLY A 944 52.37 7.95 16.71
CA GLY A 944 51.59 8.80 15.81
C GLY A 944 52.11 10.24 15.71
N THR A 945 51.41 11.05 14.92
CA THR A 945 51.60 12.51 14.83
C THR A 945 50.48 13.21 15.59
N PHE A 946 50.83 14.13 16.50
CA PHE A 946 49.90 14.81 17.39
C PHE A 946 50.07 16.34 17.29
N ASN A 947 49.08 17.02 16.73
CA ASN A 947 49.12 18.47 16.52
C ASN A 947 48.08 19.19 17.39
N PHE A 948 48.53 20.18 18.16
CA PHE A 948 47.72 20.98 19.07
C PHE A 948 47.84 22.47 18.69
N THR A 949 46.94 22.97 17.84
CA THR A 949 47.08 24.29 17.21
C THR A 949 46.66 25.46 18.13
N ASN A 950 45.54 25.32 18.85
CA ASN A 950 44.97 26.37 19.71
C ASN A 950 44.75 25.82 21.14
N ALA A 951 45.82 25.51 21.86
CA ALA A 951 45.75 24.72 23.09
C ALA A 951 46.38 25.40 24.31
N ASP A 952 45.58 25.76 25.31
CA ASP A 952 46.04 26.33 26.58
C ASP A 952 45.95 25.29 27.72
N ILE A 953 46.96 25.28 28.58
CA ILE A 953 47.02 24.45 29.80
C ILE A 953 47.39 25.36 30.97
N ALA A 954 46.59 25.40 32.03
CA ALA A 954 46.92 26.17 33.22
C ALA A 954 46.57 25.48 34.55
N GLY A 955 47.34 25.78 35.60
CA GLY A 955 46.99 25.42 36.97
C GLY A 955 46.99 23.91 37.28
N THR A 956 47.65 23.09 36.46
CA THR A 956 47.69 21.64 36.66
C THR A 956 48.35 21.27 38.00
N THR A 957 47.82 20.28 38.71
CA THR A 957 48.37 19.82 40.01
C THR A 957 49.53 18.83 39.85
N GLY A 958 49.62 18.15 38.71
CA GLY A 958 50.79 17.40 38.26
C GLY A 958 51.42 18.05 37.02
N THR A 959 52.11 17.24 36.20
CA THR A 959 52.80 17.72 35.00
C THR A 959 51.80 18.29 33.98
N ALA A 960 52.07 19.49 33.45
CA ALA A 960 51.16 20.10 32.47
C ALA A 960 51.20 19.36 31.12
N PHE A 961 52.40 19.07 30.60
CA PHE A 961 52.60 18.28 29.38
C PHE A 961 53.62 17.15 29.62
N ASN A 962 53.20 15.90 29.50
CA ASN A 962 54.02 14.72 29.76
C ASN A 962 54.18 13.83 28.51
N ILE A 963 55.42 13.38 28.26
CA ILE A 963 55.76 12.36 27.26
C ILE A 963 56.58 11.26 27.94
N THR A 964 56.13 10.00 27.82
CA THR A 964 56.82 8.83 28.35
C THR A 964 57.08 7.80 27.24
N GLY A 965 58.34 7.66 26.81
CA GLY A 965 58.75 6.71 25.77
C GLY A 965 58.22 7.03 24.37
N GLY A 966 58.26 6.05 23.47
CA GLY A 966 57.71 6.17 22.11
C GLY A 966 58.60 6.92 21.10
N THR A 967 57.98 7.26 19.96
CA THR A 967 58.63 7.90 18.78
C THR A 967 57.74 8.97 18.12
N ALA A 968 56.73 9.47 18.85
CA ALA A 968 55.71 10.36 18.32
C ALA A 968 56.28 11.69 17.77
N ASN A 969 55.60 12.24 16.76
CA ASN A 969 55.85 13.61 16.31
C ASN A 969 54.79 14.54 16.90
N ILE A 970 55.20 15.62 17.55
CA ILE A 970 54.31 16.50 18.31
C ILE A 970 54.55 17.95 17.92
N THR A 971 53.47 18.66 17.61
CA THR A 971 53.47 20.12 17.44
C THR A 971 52.49 20.74 18.43
N TYR A 972 52.96 21.65 19.28
CA TYR A 972 52.14 22.33 20.28
C TYR A 972 52.29 23.86 20.17
N ASN A 973 51.16 24.56 20.01
CA ASN A 973 51.13 25.96 19.62
C ASN A 973 50.41 26.91 20.59
N GLY A 974 49.92 26.44 21.74
CA GLY A 974 49.31 27.33 22.73
C GLY A 974 50.09 27.44 24.04
N ASN A 975 49.48 27.99 25.08
CA ASN A 975 50.18 28.44 26.28
C ASN A 975 50.20 27.37 27.38
N ILE A 976 51.32 27.26 28.10
CA ILE A 976 51.43 26.46 29.32
C ILE A 976 51.74 27.39 30.48
N THR A 977 50.85 27.43 31.48
CA THR A 977 51.05 28.18 32.73
C THR A 977 51.05 27.25 33.94
N GLN A 978 52.24 26.94 34.47
CA GLN A 978 52.43 26.08 35.62
C GLN A 978 52.76 26.90 36.88
N GLY A 979 51.78 27.06 37.76
CA GLY A 979 51.93 27.76 39.04
C GLY A 979 52.05 26.84 40.26
N ASN A 980 51.80 25.54 40.09
CA ASN A 980 51.89 24.55 41.17
C ASN A 980 53.28 23.90 41.19
N ASN A 981 53.60 23.20 42.27
CA ASN A 981 54.89 22.51 42.44
C ASN A 981 54.95 21.19 41.63
N ALA A 982 54.98 21.30 40.30
CA ALA A 982 55.10 20.20 39.35
C ALA A 982 55.80 20.67 38.07
N SER A 983 56.19 19.74 37.19
CA SER A 983 56.84 20.09 35.93
C SER A 983 55.90 20.82 34.97
N ALA A 984 56.39 21.84 34.27
CA ALA A 984 55.66 22.39 33.12
C ALA A 984 55.68 21.39 31.95
N ILE A 985 56.86 20.88 31.60
CA ILE A 985 57.02 19.87 30.55
C ILE A 985 57.95 18.78 31.04
N SER A 986 57.54 17.52 30.90
CA SER A 986 58.38 16.36 31.18
C SER A 986 58.43 15.43 29.97
N ILE A 987 59.65 15.11 29.52
CA ILE A 987 59.93 14.12 28.50
C ILE A 987 60.85 13.08 29.11
N ASN A 988 60.31 11.91 29.38
CA ASN A 988 60.98 10.85 30.11
C ASN A 988 60.82 9.49 29.42
N GLY A 989 61.44 8.45 29.98
CA GLY A 989 61.18 7.07 29.59
C GLY A 989 61.71 6.66 28.21
N GLY A 990 62.60 7.45 27.58
CA GLY A 990 63.28 7.02 26.36
C GLY A 990 62.63 7.43 25.03
N HIS A 991 61.92 8.56 24.96
CA HIS A 991 61.41 9.08 23.68
C HIS A 991 62.55 9.20 22.66
N SER A 992 62.43 8.56 21.49
CA SER A 992 63.52 8.44 20.50
C SER A 992 63.07 8.75 19.08
N THR A 993 63.93 9.35 18.25
CA THR A 993 63.73 9.63 16.80
C THR A 993 62.60 10.59 16.40
N GLY A 994 61.53 10.74 17.19
CA GLY A 994 60.43 11.68 16.95
C GLY A 994 60.80 13.14 17.22
N THR A 995 60.05 14.07 16.62
CA THR A 995 60.23 15.52 16.79
C THR A 995 59.13 16.12 17.66
N VAL A 996 59.50 16.90 18.67
CA VAL A 996 58.58 17.66 19.54
C VAL A 996 58.85 19.15 19.37
N THR A 997 57.85 19.91 18.95
CA THR A 997 58.00 21.35 18.65
C THR A 997 56.99 22.20 19.41
N PHE A 998 57.49 23.23 20.09
CA PHE A 998 56.77 24.29 20.79
C PHE A 998 57.18 25.63 20.18
N GLN A 999 56.30 26.28 19.39
CA GLN A 999 56.74 27.35 18.47
C GLN A 999 55.96 28.67 18.52
N ASN A 1000 54.68 28.67 18.93
CA ASN A 1000 53.82 29.87 18.87
C ASN A 1000 53.30 30.35 20.24
N GLY A 1001 53.27 29.48 21.25
CA GLY A 1001 52.73 29.80 22.57
C GLY A 1001 53.78 30.16 23.62
N THR A 1002 53.30 30.57 24.79
CA THR A 1002 54.14 30.91 25.95
C THR A 1002 54.26 29.73 26.92
N ILE A 1003 55.44 29.52 27.50
CA ILE A 1003 55.64 28.56 28.59
C ILE A 1003 56.06 29.34 29.83
N SER A 1004 55.21 29.38 30.84
CA SER A 1004 55.44 30.08 32.10
C SER A 1004 55.39 29.11 33.27
N ALA A 1005 56.53 28.82 33.87
CA ALA A 1005 56.64 28.05 35.11
C ALA A 1005 57.02 29.00 36.25
N THR A 1006 56.20 29.12 37.29
CA THR A 1006 56.48 30.00 38.45
C THR A 1006 56.66 29.24 39.77
N ASN A 1007 56.48 27.93 39.75
CA ASN A 1007 56.75 27.01 40.86
C ASN A 1007 57.01 25.60 40.26
N GLY A 1008 57.65 24.71 41.03
CA GLY A 1008 58.02 23.37 40.54
C GLY A 1008 59.15 23.37 39.52
N ASN A 1009 59.26 22.31 38.74
CA ASN A 1009 60.32 22.18 37.73
C ASN A 1009 59.86 22.84 36.41
N GLY A 1010 60.79 23.44 35.65
CA GLY A 1010 60.50 23.96 34.31
C GLY A 1010 60.38 22.85 33.27
N LEU A 1011 61.43 22.69 32.47
CA LEU A 1011 61.52 21.71 31.39
C LEU A 1011 62.41 20.54 31.83
N GLN A 1012 61.92 19.31 31.71
CA GLN A 1012 62.61 18.11 32.18
C GLN A 1012 62.78 17.11 31.04
N PHE A 1013 64.03 16.71 30.78
CA PHE A 1013 64.40 15.75 29.74
C PHE A 1013 65.25 14.62 30.34
N ASP A 1014 64.71 13.42 30.38
CA ASP A 1014 65.35 12.23 30.94
C ASP A 1014 65.39 11.11 29.90
N ASN A 1015 66.60 10.74 29.45
CA ASN A 1015 66.84 9.83 28.33
C ASN A 1015 66.06 10.26 27.07
N ALA A 1016 66.07 11.56 26.80
CA ALA A 1016 65.36 12.19 25.70
C ALA A 1016 66.24 12.21 24.44
N ASN A 1017 65.95 11.31 23.49
CA ASN A 1017 66.78 11.01 22.32
C ASN A 1017 66.18 11.50 20.98
N GLY A 1018 65.08 12.25 21.03
CA GLY A 1018 64.41 12.84 19.87
C GLY A 1018 64.98 14.20 19.43
N ILE A 1019 64.19 14.94 18.68
CA ILE A 1019 64.43 16.35 18.33
C ILE A 1019 63.45 17.21 19.14
N TYR A 1020 63.94 18.23 19.82
CA TYR A 1020 63.16 19.07 20.73
C TYR A 1020 63.38 20.54 20.39
N ASN A 1021 62.35 21.19 19.86
CA ASN A 1021 62.40 22.57 19.39
C ASN A 1021 61.47 23.45 20.23
N PHE A 1022 62.02 24.42 20.95
CA PHE A 1022 61.30 25.37 21.80
C PHE A 1022 61.58 26.78 21.32
N SER A 1023 60.88 27.22 20.27
CA SER A 1023 61.01 28.58 19.73
C SER A 1023 59.96 29.56 20.26
N GLY A 1024 58.97 29.08 21.02
CA GLY A 1024 58.02 29.91 21.77
C GLY A 1024 58.69 30.71 22.90
N THR A 1025 57.99 31.69 23.47
CA THR A 1025 58.51 32.48 24.59
C THR A 1025 58.48 31.68 25.88
N MET A 1026 59.56 31.67 26.64
CA MET A 1026 59.66 30.95 27.92
C MET A 1026 59.86 31.94 29.08
N THR A 1027 59.33 31.61 30.25
CA THR A 1027 59.60 32.26 31.54
C THR A 1027 59.67 31.15 32.59
N LEU A 1028 60.86 30.89 33.12
CA LEU A 1028 61.15 29.69 33.90
C LEU A 1028 61.64 30.09 35.30
N ASN A 1029 60.69 30.42 36.19
CA ASN A 1029 60.91 31.12 37.47
C ASN A 1029 60.33 30.37 38.69
N GLY A 1030 60.40 29.04 38.77
CA GLY A 1030 59.84 28.26 39.88
C GLY A 1030 60.79 27.22 40.48
N GLY A 1031 60.72 26.90 41.78
CA GLY A 1031 61.34 25.70 42.38
C GLY A 1031 62.76 25.32 41.90
N ASP A 1032 62.86 24.42 40.92
CA ASP A 1032 64.09 24.01 40.20
C ASP A 1032 63.98 24.45 38.72
N ALA A 1033 64.19 25.74 38.49
CA ALA A 1033 63.33 26.50 37.57
C ALA A 1033 63.51 26.28 36.09
N GLY A 1034 64.70 26.01 35.58
CA GLY A 1034 64.92 26.15 34.15
C GLY A 1034 64.75 24.86 33.38
N ILE A 1035 65.88 24.21 33.10
CA ILE A 1035 65.98 23.19 32.07
C ILE A 1035 66.91 22.09 32.56
N ASP A 1036 66.39 20.88 32.72
CA ASP A 1036 67.18 19.70 33.06
C ASP A 1036 67.26 18.73 31.86
N ILE A 1037 68.47 18.43 31.40
CA ILE A 1037 68.78 17.40 30.43
C ILE A 1037 69.68 16.34 31.08
N LEU A 1038 69.09 15.19 31.38
CA LEU A 1038 69.64 14.17 32.29
C LEU A 1038 69.83 12.81 31.60
N ASN A 1039 70.53 11.92 32.31
CA ASN A 1039 70.64 10.48 32.05
C ASN A 1039 71.02 10.06 30.61
N GLY A 1040 71.99 10.75 30.00
CA GLY A 1040 72.52 10.36 28.69
C GLY A 1040 71.62 10.69 27.50
N SER A 1041 70.79 11.74 27.63
CA SER A 1041 69.95 12.26 26.56
C SER A 1041 70.78 12.66 25.33
N ALA A 1042 70.64 11.90 24.23
CA ALA A 1042 71.35 12.07 22.96
C ALA A 1042 70.56 12.88 21.92
N GLY A 1043 69.43 13.46 22.32
CA GLY A 1043 68.58 14.27 21.46
C GLY A 1043 69.22 15.57 20.99
N ALA A 1044 68.62 16.18 19.97
CA ALA A 1044 68.96 17.53 19.54
C ALA A 1044 67.97 18.51 20.17
N PHE A 1045 68.49 19.47 20.95
CA PHE A 1045 67.68 20.45 21.69
C PHE A 1045 67.93 21.85 21.13
N THR A 1046 66.86 22.57 20.82
CA THR A 1046 66.92 23.97 20.39
C THR A 1046 65.94 24.78 21.21
N PHE A 1047 66.41 25.86 21.84
CA PHE A 1047 65.66 26.78 22.67
C PHE A 1047 65.78 28.19 22.11
N GLY A 1048 64.70 28.97 22.19
CA GLY A 1048 64.68 30.40 21.92
C GLY A 1048 65.37 31.19 23.03
N ASN A 1049 64.77 32.30 23.44
CA ASN A 1049 65.27 33.08 24.57
C ASN A 1049 64.83 32.42 25.88
N VAL A 1050 65.76 32.22 26.81
CA VAL A 1050 65.55 31.55 28.10
C VAL A 1050 65.80 32.53 29.24
N PRO A 1051 64.77 33.27 29.70
CA PRO A 1051 64.83 34.03 30.93
C PRO A 1051 64.47 33.15 32.13
N ILE A 1052 65.35 33.15 33.13
CA ILE A 1052 65.19 32.51 34.44
C ILE A 1052 65.42 33.59 35.50
N ASP A 1053 64.40 33.89 36.29
CA ASP A 1053 64.48 34.83 37.42
C ASP A 1053 63.98 34.13 38.68
N ASP A 1054 64.87 33.36 39.33
CA ASP A 1054 64.53 32.63 40.55
C ASP A 1054 65.69 32.58 41.55
N GLY A 1055 65.51 33.26 42.69
CA GLY A 1055 66.44 33.21 43.82
C GLY A 1055 66.23 32.03 44.77
N GLY A 1056 65.16 31.24 44.58
CA GLY A 1056 64.77 30.08 45.36
C GLY A 1056 65.21 28.74 44.79
N LEU A 1057 66.02 28.74 43.73
CA LEU A 1057 66.48 27.53 43.03
C LEU A 1057 66.97 26.42 43.98
N THR A 1058 66.39 25.23 43.86
CA THR A 1058 66.82 24.02 44.57
C THR A 1058 67.80 23.14 43.80
N GLY A 1059 68.12 23.50 42.56
CA GLY A 1059 69.11 22.87 41.67
C GLY A 1059 69.74 23.89 40.70
N PRO A 1060 70.48 23.45 39.66
CA PRO A 1060 71.02 24.36 38.66
C PRO A 1060 69.91 25.04 37.85
N GLY A 1061 70.07 26.33 37.51
CA GLY A 1061 69.12 27.02 36.64
C GLY A 1061 68.96 26.32 35.29
N ILE A 1062 70.08 25.94 34.66
CA ILE A 1062 70.12 25.06 33.50
C ILE A 1062 71.11 23.94 33.80
N ASN A 1063 70.66 22.69 33.70
CA ASN A 1063 71.45 21.50 33.98
C ASN A 1063 71.54 20.61 32.75
N LEU A 1064 72.74 20.49 32.19
CA LEU A 1064 73.01 19.74 30.96
C LEU A 1064 73.91 18.53 31.21
N ALA A 1065 73.99 18.07 32.46
CA ALA A 1065 74.90 17.00 32.87
C ALA A 1065 74.69 15.69 32.10
N GLY A 1066 73.46 15.40 31.69
CA GLY A 1066 73.13 14.23 30.87
C GLY A 1066 73.12 14.46 29.36
N ALA A 1067 73.37 15.68 28.88
CA ALA A 1067 73.36 15.98 27.46
C ALA A 1067 74.62 15.42 26.75
N THR A 1068 74.43 14.74 25.61
CA THR A 1068 75.53 14.11 24.86
C THR A 1068 75.62 14.52 23.39
N ASN A 1069 74.64 15.27 22.87
CA ASN A 1069 74.59 15.68 21.46
C ASN A 1069 74.56 17.21 21.34
N THR A 1070 73.55 17.83 20.75
CA THR A 1070 73.55 19.28 20.47
C THR A 1070 72.49 19.98 21.31
N VAL A 1071 72.88 21.08 21.97
CA VAL A 1071 71.97 21.97 22.70
C VAL A 1071 72.20 23.39 22.22
N ASN A 1072 71.21 23.97 21.56
CA ASN A 1072 71.29 25.33 21.03
C ASN A 1072 70.34 26.23 21.80
N PHE A 1073 70.81 27.38 22.24
CA PHE A 1073 70.00 28.46 22.78
C PHE A 1073 70.11 29.68 21.86
N ASN A 1074 69.10 30.55 21.84
CA ASN A 1074 69.31 31.91 21.34
C ASN A 1074 69.99 32.72 22.45
N ASP A 1075 69.24 33.39 23.31
CA ASP A 1075 69.79 34.14 24.45
C ASP A 1075 69.48 33.42 25.77
N VAL A 1076 70.42 33.41 26.72
CA VAL A 1076 70.23 32.88 28.07
C VAL A 1076 70.43 34.01 29.08
N ASP A 1077 69.37 34.32 29.83
CA ASP A 1077 69.36 35.35 30.87
C ASP A 1077 68.94 34.71 32.21
N ILE A 1078 69.89 34.52 33.12
CA ILE A 1078 69.64 34.03 34.48
C ILE A 1078 69.84 35.19 35.46
N THR A 1079 68.77 35.66 36.08
CA THR A 1079 68.82 36.71 37.11
C THR A 1079 68.47 36.15 38.48
N THR A 1080 68.88 36.89 39.52
CA THR A 1080 68.66 36.57 40.93
C THR A 1080 69.17 35.21 41.40
N LEU A 1081 70.14 34.60 40.70
CA LEU A 1081 70.70 33.28 41.05
C LEU A 1081 71.09 33.21 42.56
N GLY A 1082 70.48 32.25 43.25
CA GLY A 1082 70.70 31.94 44.67
C GLY A 1082 72.02 31.21 44.93
N GLY A 1083 72.05 30.32 45.92
CA GLY A 1083 73.25 29.54 46.30
C GLY A 1083 73.62 28.37 45.38
N MET A 1084 73.12 28.37 44.15
CA MET A 1084 73.21 27.24 43.20
C MET A 1084 74.04 27.58 41.95
N THR A 1085 74.04 26.67 40.97
CA THR A 1085 74.71 26.87 39.68
C THR A 1085 73.77 27.52 38.67
N GLY A 1086 74.23 28.50 37.89
CA GLY A 1086 73.46 29.07 36.78
C GLY A 1086 73.34 28.07 35.64
N LEU A 1087 74.46 27.76 34.98
CA LEU A 1087 74.57 26.78 33.90
C LEU A 1087 75.50 25.64 34.30
N SER A 1088 75.00 24.41 34.37
CA SER A 1088 75.82 23.21 34.64
C SER A 1088 76.01 22.38 33.38
N LEU A 1089 77.27 22.11 33.05
CA LEU A 1089 77.75 21.18 32.03
C LEU A 1089 78.49 20.00 32.66
N ASN A 1090 78.28 19.77 33.96
CA ASN A 1090 79.08 18.81 34.72
C ASN A 1090 79.00 17.39 34.12
N GLY A 1091 80.12 16.84 33.64
CA GLY A 1091 80.16 15.54 32.95
C GLY A 1091 79.55 15.51 31.53
N SER A 1092 79.06 16.64 31.02
CA SER A 1092 78.42 16.74 29.71
C SER A 1092 79.42 16.54 28.56
N SER A 1093 78.98 15.86 27.49
CA SER A 1093 79.74 15.71 26.24
C SER A 1093 79.11 16.47 25.07
N ALA A 1094 78.04 17.24 25.33
CA ALA A 1094 77.29 17.94 24.31
C ALA A 1094 78.04 19.11 23.66
N THR A 1095 77.69 19.42 22.43
CA THR A 1095 77.96 20.70 21.78
C THR A 1095 76.86 21.68 22.16
N VAL A 1096 77.19 22.64 23.02
CA VAL A 1096 76.29 23.67 23.50
C VAL A 1096 76.62 25.00 22.83
N THR A 1097 75.65 25.61 22.17
CA THR A 1097 75.81 26.92 21.53
C THR A 1097 74.77 27.91 22.02
N MET A 1098 75.16 29.18 22.15
CA MET A 1098 74.26 30.27 22.49
C MET A 1098 74.74 31.60 21.90
N ASN A 1099 73.81 32.52 21.69
CA ASN A 1099 74.10 33.89 21.26
C ASN A 1099 74.68 34.68 22.43
N THR A 1100 73.92 34.90 23.50
CA THR A 1100 74.39 35.53 24.74
C THR A 1100 74.27 34.59 25.95
N LEU A 1101 75.08 34.86 26.97
CA LEU A 1101 75.00 34.22 28.28
C LEU A 1101 75.17 35.28 29.35
N ASP A 1102 74.08 35.61 30.02
CA ASP A 1102 74.02 36.57 31.11
C ASP A 1102 73.58 35.83 32.39
N ILE A 1103 74.39 35.90 33.44
CA ILE A 1103 74.11 35.28 34.74
C ILE A 1103 74.39 36.31 35.83
N THR A 1104 73.35 36.75 36.54
CA THR A 1104 73.46 37.67 37.67
C THR A 1104 72.98 36.98 38.94
N GLY A 1105 73.92 36.70 39.84
CA GLY A 1105 73.61 36.16 41.16
C GLY A 1105 73.25 37.19 42.22
N THR A 1106 72.92 36.68 43.40
CA THR A 1106 72.65 37.45 44.63
C THR A 1106 73.87 37.56 45.55
N GLY A 1107 75.00 36.96 45.18
CA GLY A 1107 76.19 36.82 46.02
C GLY A 1107 76.09 35.72 47.09
N SER A 1108 75.10 34.83 46.97
CA SER A 1108 74.89 33.73 47.91
C SER A 1108 76.08 32.77 47.96
N ALA A 1109 76.39 32.23 49.14
CA ALA A 1109 77.44 31.22 49.31
C ALA A 1109 77.18 30.00 48.40
N ASN A 1110 78.24 29.44 47.83
CA ASN A 1110 78.21 28.32 46.87
C ASN A 1110 77.63 28.63 45.47
N SER A 1111 77.26 29.88 45.19
CA SER A 1111 76.77 30.26 43.85
C SER A 1111 77.86 30.09 42.78
N THR A 1112 77.54 29.38 41.70
CA THR A 1112 78.44 29.17 40.55
C THR A 1112 77.76 29.68 39.29
N GLY A 1113 78.41 30.51 38.48
CA GLY A 1113 77.87 30.96 37.21
C GLY A 1113 77.74 29.79 36.25
N VAL A 1114 78.87 29.20 35.86
CA VAL A 1114 78.96 28.07 34.93
C VAL A 1114 79.82 26.95 35.53
N ASP A 1115 79.25 25.76 35.73
CA ASP A 1115 79.99 24.56 36.15
C ASP A 1115 80.40 23.73 34.92
N MET A 1116 81.70 23.58 34.68
CA MET A 1116 82.28 22.82 33.57
C MET A 1116 83.14 21.64 34.04
N ARG A 1117 83.01 21.23 35.32
CA ARG A 1117 83.75 20.08 35.87
C ARG A 1117 83.41 18.80 35.13
N GLY A 1118 84.42 18.01 34.74
CA GLY A 1118 84.22 16.79 33.96
C GLY A 1118 83.63 16.95 32.55
N ALA A 1119 83.36 18.18 32.08
CA ALA A 1119 82.81 18.42 30.74
C ALA A 1119 83.83 18.07 29.65
N THR A 1120 83.39 17.42 28.57
CA THR A 1120 84.25 17.00 27.43
C THR A 1120 83.78 17.53 26.08
N GLY A 1121 82.61 18.16 26.03
CA GLY A 1121 81.99 18.69 24.82
C GLY A 1121 82.45 20.11 24.45
N VAL A 1122 81.52 20.92 23.96
CA VAL A 1122 81.75 22.31 23.54
C VAL A 1122 80.77 23.23 24.24
N LEU A 1123 81.23 24.39 24.71
CA LEU A 1123 80.39 25.55 25.06
C LEU A 1123 80.84 26.74 24.19
N ASN A 1124 79.99 27.16 23.25
CA ASN A 1124 80.28 28.28 22.35
C ASN A 1124 79.28 29.41 22.57
N VAL A 1125 79.74 30.51 23.20
CA VAL A 1125 78.98 31.74 23.40
C VAL A 1125 79.45 32.78 22.39
N THR A 1126 78.59 33.11 21.43
CA THR A 1126 78.97 33.90 20.25
C THR A 1126 79.19 35.38 20.58
N ASN A 1127 78.30 35.94 21.40
CA ASN A 1127 78.32 37.31 21.90
C ASN A 1127 78.30 37.23 23.44
N ALA A 1128 79.46 37.02 24.05
CA ALA A 1128 79.53 36.79 25.48
C ALA A 1128 78.92 37.95 26.29
N GLY A 1129 78.02 37.59 27.22
CA GLY A 1129 77.32 38.52 28.09
C GLY A 1129 78.07 38.77 29.40
N THR A 1130 77.32 38.92 30.48
CA THR A 1130 77.83 39.25 31.82
C THR A 1130 77.54 38.15 32.81
N ILE A 1131 78.57 37.58 33.41
CA ILE A 1131 78.47 36.69 34.59
C ILE A 1131 78.90 37.51 35.80
N GLN A 1132 78.00 37.83 36.71
CA GLN A 1132 78.28 38.70 37.85
C GLN A 1132 77.57 38.29 39.15
N ASN A 1133 78.07 38.79 40.28
CA ASN A 1133 77.48 38.59 41.60
C ASN A 1133 77.32 37.09 41.99
N VAL A 1134 78.24 36.26 41.52
CA VAL A 1134 78.34 34.83 41.88
C VAL A 1134 79.66 34.59 42.61
N VAL A 1135 79.72 33.54 43.43
CA VAL A 1135 80.92 33.18 44.18
C VAL A 1135 81.98 32.62 43.25
N THR A 1136 81.61 31.71 42.35
CA THR A 1136 82.49 31.20 41.28
C THR A 1136 81.89 31.57 39.92
N GLY A 1137 82.67 32.16 39.01
CA GLY A 1137 82.21 32.51 37.66
C GLY A 1137 82.16 31.27 36.76
N PHE A 1138 83.31 30.73 36.38
CA PHE A 1138 83.44 29.41 35.73
C PHE A 1138 84.16 28.42 36.66
N ASP A 1139 83.67 27.19 36.80
CA ASP A 1139 84.28 26.13 37.62
C ASP A 1139 84.77 24.94 36.76
N PHE A 1140 85.99 24.49 36.98
CA PHE A 1140 86.62 23.38 36.26
C PHE A 1140 87.33 22.42 37.22
N ASP A 1141 87.59 21.19 36.78
CA ASP A 1141 88.36 20.20 37.54
C ASP A 1141 89.36 19.43 36.65
N ALA A 1142 90.02 18.42 37.24
CA ALA A 1142 90.99 17.59 36.53
C ALA A 1142 90.40 16.69 35.44
N ALA A 1143 89.08 16.49 35.43
CA ALA A 1143 88.39 15.70 34.41
C ALA A 1143 87.87 16.57 33.25
N SER A 1144 87.84 17.90 33.39
CA SER A 1144 87.46 18.82 32.32
C SER A 1144 88.39 18.72 31.10
N ASN A 1145 87.80 18.55 29.91
CA ASN A 1145 88.46 18.47 28.60
C ASN A 1145 87.54 19.02 27.48
N ALA A 1146 86.86 20.14 27.75
CA ALA A 1146 85.92 20.74 26.81
C ALA A 1146 86.58 21.82 25.94
N THR A 1147 85.87 22.26 24.89
CA THR A 1147 86.16 23.50 24.18
C THR A 1147 85.20 24.60 24.63
N LEU A 1148 85.70 25.70 25.19
CA LEU A 1148 84.93 26.88 25.58
C LEU A 1148 85.31 28.09 24.73
N THR A 1149 84.31 28.84 24.26
CA THR A 1149 84.48 30.18 23.69
C THR A 1149 83.55 31.16 24.40
N PHE A 1150 84.12 32.15 25.09
CA PHE A 1150 83.42 33.24 25.78
C PHE A 1150 84.22 34.55 25.59
N ARG A 1151 84.06 35.18 24.43
CA ARG A 1151 84.87 36.33 24.01
C ARG A 1151 84.16 37.66 24.19
N ASN A 1152 84.90 38.71 24.58
CA ASN A 1152 84.41 40.07 24.78
C ASN A 1152 83.29 40.24 25.83
N GLY A 1153 83.12 39.28 26.74
CA GLY A 1153 82.12 39.33 27.81
C GLY A 1153 82.64 39.98 29.08
N THR A 1154 81.85 39.94 30.16
CA THR A 1154 82.26 40.41 31.50
C THR A 1154 82.08 39.30 32.52
N ILE A 1155 83.09 39.05 33.35
CA ILE A 1155 83.03 38.11 34.47
C ILE A 1155 83.40 38.86 35.74
N ASN A 1156 82.46 39.04 36.66
CA ASN A 1156 82.62 39.72 37.94
C ASN A 1156 82.16 38.83 39.11
N ALA A 1157 83.07 38.00 39.62
CA ALA A 1157 82.75 36.99 40.64
C ALA A 1157 83.83 36.91 41.73
N GLY A 1158 83.54 36.22 42.85
CA GLY A 1158 84.53 35.99 43.90
C GLY A 1158 85.78 35.23 43.41
N ILE A 1159 85.54 34.17 42.62
CA ILE A 1159 86.52 33.46 41.82
C ILE A 1159 86.02 33.51 40.37
N PRO A 1160 86.50 34.44 39.53
CA PRO A 1160 86.02 34.58 38.16
C PRO A 1160 86.16 33.33 37.30
N VAL A 1161 87.30 32.63 37.40
CA VAL A 1161 87.57 31.37 36.70
C VAL A 1161 88.36 30.46 37.64
N ASN A 1162 87.80 29.32 38.02
CA ASN A 1162 88.44 28.31 38.87
C ASN A 1162 88.98 27.15 38.02
N THR A 1163 90.29 27.06 37.84
CA THR A 1163 90.93 26.09 36.93
C THR A 1163 91.68 24.97 37.66
N VAL A 1164 91.35 24.69 38.92
CA VAL A 1164 92.14 23.78 39.75
C VAL A 1164 92.19 22.37 39.13
N GLY A 1165 93.38 21.95 38.72
CA GLY A 1165 93.66 20.60 38.22
C GLY A 1165 93.45 20.36 36.72
N VAL A 1166 93.01 21.37 35.95
CA VAL A 1166 92.73 21.23 34.51
C VAL A 1166 94.00 20.84 33.74
N THR A 1167 93.92 19.77 32.94
CA THR A 1167 95.06 19.23 32.17
C THR A 1167 94.82 19.13 30.67
N ASN A 1168 93.57 19.25 30.20
CA ASN A 1168 93.18 19.13 28.81
C ASN A 1168 92.03 20.11 28.48
N GLY A 1169 91.72 20.26 27.19
CA GLY A 1169 90.68 21.17 26.68
C GLY A 1169 91.22 22.49 26.12
N THR A 1170 90.34 23.32 25.58
CA THR A 1170 90.66 24.65 25.01
C THR A 1170 89.66 25.65 25.55
N TYR A 1171 90.10 26.64 26.32
CA TYR A 1171 89.21 27.60 26.97
C TYR A 1171 89.59 29.03 26.56
N ASP A 1172 88.72 29.68 25.78
CA ASP A 1172 88.99 30.97 25.16
C ASP A 1172 88.12 32.07 25.80
N PHE A 1173 88.78 32.98 26.52
CA PHE A 1173 88.19 34.16 27.14
C PHE A 1173 88.65 35.47 26.49
N THR A 1174 89.16 35.43 25.26
CA THR A 1174 89.81 36.57 24.61
C THR A 1174 88.90 37.80 24.55
N GLY A 1175 89.44 38.97 24.93
CA GLY A 1175 88.72 40.24 24.96
C GLY A 1175 87.73 40.42 26.12
N SER A 1176 87.52 39.40 26.96
CA SER A 1176 86.59 39.48 28.09
C SER A 1176 87.18 40.24 29.29
N THR A 1177 86.34 41.02 29.98
CA THR A 1177 86.70 41.75 31.20
C THR A 1177 86.53 40.87 32.42
N ILE A 1178 87.63 40.48 33.06
CA ILE A 1178 87.62 39.61 34.25
C ILE A 1178 87.91 40.45 35.50
N THR A 1179 86.95 40.54 36.39
CA THR A 1179 87.00 41.29 37.66
C THR A 1179 86.77 40.32 38.81
N LYS A 1180 87.67 40.33 39.80
CA LYS A 1180 87.43 39.64 41.07
C LYS A 1180 86.67 40.55 42.02
N ASP A 1181 85.52 40.07 42.47
CA ASP A 1181 84.78 40.70 43.55
C ASP A 1181 85.30 40.19 44.89
N ASN A 1182 86.17 40.99 45.52
CA ASN A 1182 86.74 40.65 46.83
C ASN A 1182 85.69 40.51 47.93
N ASN A 1183 84.50 41.11 47.80
CA ASN A 1183 83.44 40.95 48.79
C ASN A 1183 82.85 39.53 48.74
N LEU A 1184 82.79 38.92 47.56
CA LEU A 1184 82.28 37.55 47.34
C LEU A 1184 83.33 36.46 47.60
N ALA A 1185 84.62 36.79 47.45
CA ALA A 1185 85.74 35.85 47.62
C ALA A 1185 85.96 35.35 49.07
N THR A 1186 85.37 36.02 50.06
CA THR A 1186 85.46 35.62 51.48
C THR A 1186 84.72 34.31 51.79
N ALA A 1187 83.78 33.90 50.93
CA ALA A 1187 82.98 32.68 51.10
C ALA A 1187 83.74 31.38 50.74
N THR A 1188 84.84 31.45 50.01
CA THR A 1188 85.56 30.27 49.48
C THR A 1188 86.93 30.03 50.11
N GLY A 1189 87.39 30.94 50.98
CA GLY A 1189 88.74 30.91 51.56
C GLY A 1189 89.83 31.50 50.64
N PHE A 1190 89.49 32.04 49.46
CA PHE A 1190 90.42 32.61 48.48
C PHE A 1190 90.45 34.16 48.52
N GLY A 1191 90.73 34.74 49.69
CA GLY A 1191 90.58 36.18 49.96
C GLY A 1191 91.68 37.12 49.44
N GLY A 1192 92.61 36.65 48.60
CA GLY A 1192 93.78 37.43 48.20
C GLY A 1192 93.63 38.31 46.94
N ASN A 1193 94.53 39.26 46.72
CA ASN A 1193 94.56 40.15 45.54
C ASN A 1193 95.01 39.43 44.25
N PHE A 1194 94.77 40.05 43.09
CA PHE A 1194 95.31 39.63 41.81
C PHE A 1194 96.62 40.34 41.49
N PHE A 1195 97.64 39.56 41.10
CA PHE A 1195 98.94 40.06 40.67
C PHE A 1195 99.22 39.60 39.23
N PHE A 1196 99.09 40.51 38.26
CA PHE A 1196 99.47 40.28 36.86
C PHE A 1196 100.96 40.51 36.67
N ILE A 1197 101.64 39.54 36.09
CA ILE A 1197 103.10 39.43 35.99
C ILE A 1197 103.46 39.23 34.52
N ASP A 1198 104.37 40.03 33.97
CA ASP A 1198 104.94 39.78 32.64
C ASP A 1198 106.48 39.77 32.67
N ALA A 1199 107.10 39.49 31.53
CA ALA A 1199 108.56 39.35 31.42
C ALA A 1199 109.32 40.69 31.52
N THR A 1200 108.65 41.82 31.30
CA THR A 1200 109.21 43.18 31.30
C THR A 1200 108.78 44.04 32.50
N GLY A 1201 107.85 43.55 33.33
CA GLY A 1201 107.03 44.34 34.23
C GLY A 1201 107.79 45.15 35.28
N GLY A 1202 107.45 46.43 35.40
CA GLY A 1202 107.86 47.35 36.48
C GLY A 1202 106.68 48.00 37.20
N GLY A 1203 105.47 47.50 36.96
CA GLY A 1203 104.21 48.00 37.51
C GLY A 1203 103.85 47.39 38.86
N THR A 1204 102.64 47.70 39.34
CA THR A 1204 102.16 47.34 40.68
C THR A 1204 101.37 46.03 40.73
N GLY A 1205 101.34 45.25 39.66
CA GLY A 1205 100.66 43.95 39.61
C GLY A 1205 99.19 44.01 39.20
N THR A 1206 98.71 45.11 38.62
CA THR A 1206 97.35 45.18 38.06
C THR A 1206 97.36 44.81 36.57
N ALA A 1207 96.21 44.45 35.99
CA ALA A 1207 96.12 44.06 34.57
C ALA A 1207 96.71 45.11 33.60
N ASN A 1208 96.61 46.40 33.95
CA ASN A 1208 97.11 47.55 33.18
C ASN A 1208 98.48 48.07 33.64
N SER A 1209 99.05 47.48 34.70
CA SER A 1209 100.34 47.85 35.29
C SER A 1209 100.99 46.58 35.84
N ARG A 1210 101.42 45.71 34.92
CA ARG A 1210 101.92 44.37 35.21
C ARG A 1210 103.26 44.44 35.96
N ALA A 1211 103.38 43.61 36.98
CA ALA A 1211 104.55 43.52 37.83
C ALA A 1211 105.60 42.55 37.26
N SER A 1212 106.82 42.58 37.78
CA SER A 1212 107.75 41.45 37.62
C SER A 1212 107.37 40.29 38.55
N ALA A 1213 107.86 39.09 38.26
CA ALA A 1213 107.62 37.92 39.11
C ALA A 1213 108.12 38.13 40.54
N ASP A 1214 109.30 38.75 40.70
CA ASP A 1214 109.88 39.10 42.00
C ASP A 1214 109.02 40.12 42.77
N PHE A 1215 108.42 41.09 42.06
CA PHE A 1215 107.54 42.08 42.67
C PHE A 1215 106.26 41.42 43.17
N ALA A 1216 105.66 40.54 42.36
CA ALA A 1216 104.47 39.81 42.79
C ALA A 1216 104.78 38.86 43.95
N GLU A 1217 105.88 38.12 43.93
CA GLU A 1217 106.31 37.25 45.03
C GLU A 1217 106.44 38.02 46.37
N THR A 1218 106.96 39.25 46.32
CA THR A 1218 107.16 40.09 47.51
C THR A 1218 105.85 40.72 48.01
N ASN A 1219 104.93 41.07 47.11
CA ASN A 1219 103.76 41.90 47.43
C ASN A 1219 102.45 41.13 47.46
N SER A 1220 102.47 39.86 47.05
CA SER A 1220 101.33 38.97 47.16
C SER A 1220 101.28 38.28 48.53
N ALA A 1221 100.08 38.03 49.03
CA ALA A 1221 99.80 37.34 50.29
C ALA A 1221 99.21 35.94 50.05
N ALA A 1222 99.20 35.10 51.10
CA ALA A 1222 98.52 33.81 51.10
C ALA A 1222 97.06 33.94 50.59
N GLY A 1223 96.69 33.13 49.59
CA GLY A 1223 95.39 33.21 48.92
C GLY A 1223 95.29 34.20 47.74
N ASP A 1224 96.34 34.97 47.43
CA ASP A 1224 96.44 35.81 46.22
C ASP A 1224 96.60 34.95 44.95
N MET A 1225 96.17 35.48 43.82
CA MET A 1225 96.31 34.80 42.52
C MET A 1225 97.32 35.54 41.66
N LEU A 1226 98.32 34.82 41.18
CA LEU A 1226 99.40 35.33 40.35
C LEU A 1226 99.12 34.94 38.90
N PHE A 1227 98.92 35.93 38.02
CA PHE A 1227 98.72 35.72 36.59
C PHE A 1227 100.02 35.95 35.84
N LEU A 1228 100.60 34.89 35.27
CA LEU A 1228 101.71 34.99 34.35
C LEU A 1228 101.17 35.32 32.96
N VAL A 1229 101.41 36.54 32.51
CA VAL A 1229 100.97 37.05 31.21
C VAL A 1229 102.14 37.01 30.24
N GLU A 1230 102.09 36.08 29.29
CA GLU A 1230 103.02 36.05 28.16
C GLU A 1230 102.40 36.90 27.02
N ASP A 1231 103.08 37.98 26.63
CA ASP A 1231 102.68 38.90 25.56
C ASP A 1231 103.73 39.02 24.42
N GLY A 1232 104.57 37.99 24.26
CA GLY A 1232 105.66 37.93 23.28
C GLY A 1232 106.93 38.68 23.70
N THR A 1233 107.02 39.21 24.92
CA THR A 1233 108.14 40.05 25.38
C THR A 1233 109.30 39.30 26.03
N GLY A 1234 109.20 37.98 26.23
CA GLY A 1234 110.29 37.13 26.71
C GLY A 1234 109.91 36.20 27.86
N ASN A 1235 110.88 35.52 28.46
CA ASN A 1235 110.64 34.60 29.58
C ASN A 1235 110.35 35.37 30.86
N ILE A 1236 109.26 35.03 31.56
CA ILE A 1236 109.01 35.51 32.91
C ILE A 1236 109.99 34.79 33.86
N THR A 1237 110.90 35.55 34.46
CA THR A 1237 111.94 35.01 35.36
C THR A 1237 111.83 35.63 36.75
N ALA A 1238 111.84 34.80 37.78
CA ALA A 1238 112.03 35.22 39.17
C ALA A 1238 113.48 34.92 39.60
N THR A 1239 114.11 35.83 40.32
CA THR A 1239 115.54 35.79 40.69
C THR A 1239 115.92 34.51 41.45
N ASN A 1240 115.00 33.95 42.24
CA ASN A 1240 115.21 32.71 43.02
C ASN A 1240 114.23 31.57 42.67
N GLY A 1241 113.52 31.70 41.55
CA GLY A 1241 112.33 30.88 41.25
C GLY A 1241 111.11 31.38 42.04
N LEU A 1242 109.94 31.41 41.39
CA LEU A 1242 108.72 31.96 41.97
C LEU A 1242 108.17 31.05 43.08
N GLN A 1243 108.19 31.49 44.33
CA GLN A 1243 107.66 30.73 45.48
C GLN A 1243 106.24 31.17 45.82
N LEU A 1244 105.30 30.22 45.77
CA LEU A 1244 103.92 30.45 46.15
C LEU A 1244 103.75 30.29 47.68
N GLN A 1245 103.02 31.22 48.29
CA GLN A 1245 102.55 31.12 49.68
C GLN A 1245 101.35 30.18 49.80
N ASP A 1246 100.95 29.84 51.03
CA ASP A 1246 99.81 28.96 51.31
C ASP A 1246 98.54 29.45 50.58
N ASN A 1247 97.89 28.55 49.84
CA ASN A 1247 96.70 28.81 49.02
C ASN A 1247 96.87 29.85 47.90
N GLN A 1248 98.09 30.29 47.57
CA GLN A 1248 98.29 31.06 46.34
C GLN A 1248 98.17 30.17 45.10
N GLN A 1249 97.60 30.73 44.04
CA GLN A 1249 97.46 30.06 42.75
C GLN A 1249 98.21 30.82 41.66
N LEU A 1250 98.85 30.07 40.77
CA LEU A 1250 99.60 30.58 39.64
C LEU A 1250 98.90 30.18 38.34
N LEU A 1251 98.42 31.15 37.56
CA LEU A 1251 97.73 30.92 36.30
C LEU A 1251 98.51 31.55 35.15
N GLY A 1252 98.82 30.78 34.11
CA GLY A 1252 99.49 31.27 32.91
C GLY A 1252 98.51 31.53 31.76
N PHE A 1253 98.61 32.71 31.14
CA PHE A 1253 97.93 33.03 29.88
C PHE A 1253 98.97 33.01 28.75
N ALA A 1254 98.73 32.23 27.68
CA ALA A 1254 99.70 32.04 26.61
C ALA A 1254 99.17 32.53 25.25
N SER A 1255 100.02 33.21 24.49
CA SER A 1255 99.91 33.26 23.02
C SER A 1255 101.05 32.43 22.40
N GLY A 1256 100.80 31.12 22.23
CA GLY A 1256 101.75 30.19 21.58
C GLY A 1256 102.86 29.63 22.49
N ASN A 1257 103.47 28.51 22.05
CA ASN A 1257 104.26 27.58 22.87
C ASN A 1257 105.37 28.23 23.70
N ALA A 1258 105.15 28.35 25.01
CA ALA A 1258 106.18 28.46 26.01
C ALA A 1258 105.91 27.50 27.17
N THR A 1259 106.94 26.74 27.55
CA THR A 1259 106.94 25.75 28.63
C THR A 1259 107.33 26.44 29.93
N VAL A 1260 106.53 26.28 30.99
CA VAL A 1260 106.95 26.58 32.37
C VAL A 1260 107.29 25.24 33.05
N ASP A 1261 108.58 25.04 33.34
CA ASP A 1261 109.13 23.84 34.00
C ASP A 1261 109.41 24.13 35.48
N PHE A 1262 108.76 23.38 36.37
CA PHE A 1262 109.12 23.29 37.79
C PHE A 1262 109.53 21.85 38.09
N THR A 1263 110.83 21.57 37.97
CA THR A 1263 111.38 20.23 38.08
C THR A 1263 111.11 19.59 39.45
N GLY A 1264 110.07 18.73 39.53
CA GLY A 1264 109.78 17.90 40.71
C GLY A 1264 108.38 17.27 40.74
N ALA A 1265 108.09 16.33 39.82
CA ALA A 1265 106.94 15.40 39.79
C ALA A 1265 105.63 15.82 40.50
N ASN A 1266 104.83 16.64 39.81
CA ASN A 1266 103.37 16.68 39.98
C ASN A 1266 102.73 16.78 38.57
N PRO A 1267 101.96 15.78 38.10
CA PRO A 1267 101.59 15.63 36.69
C PRO A 1267 100.38 16.50 36.24
N GLN A 1268 100.21 17.70 36.78
CA GLN A 1268 99.10 18.59 36.44
C GLN A 1268 99.61 19.87 35.75
N PHE A 1269 98.86 20.37 34.77
CA PHE A 1269 99.06 21.55 33.90
C PHE A 1269 99.65 21.31 32.49
N LEU A 1270 98.76 20.97 31.55
CA LEU A 1270 98.90 21.21 30.10
C LEU A 1270 97.56 21.72 29.52
N GLY A 1271 97.05 22.86 30.02
CA GLY A 1271 95.94 23.57 29.38
C GLY A 1271 96.46 24.78 28.60
N THR A 1272 96.02 24.98 27.35
CA THR A 1272 96.32 26.20 26.60
C THR A 1272 95.17 27.20 26.77
N PHE A 1273 95.41 28.29 27.51
CA PHE A 1273 94.53 29.46 27.56
C PHE A 1273 95.03 30.47 26.55
N LEU A 1274 94.22 30.80 25.53
CA LEU A 1274 94.52 31.88 24.61
C LEU A 1274 94.06 33.21 25.21
N TYR A 1275 94.97 34.16 25.36
CA TYR A 1275 94.73 35.55 25.75
C TYR A 1275 95.52 36.42 24.78
N THR A 1276 94.88 37.41 24.17
CA THR A 1276 95.54 38.50 23.42
C THR A 1276 94.97 39.82 23.83
#